data_AF-A0AAE8MR30-F1
#
_entry.id   AF-A0AAE8MR30-F1
#
_cell.length_a   1.000
_cell.length_b   1.000
_cell.length_c   1.000
_cell.angle_alpha   90.00
_cell.angle_beta   90.00
_cell.angle_gamma   90.00
#
_symmetry.space_group_name_H-M   'P 1'
#
loop_
_entity.id
_entity.type
_entity.pdbx_description
1 polymer ?
#
loop_
_entity_poly.entity_id
_entity_poly.type
_entity_poly.pdbx_seq_one_letter_code
_entity_poly.pdbx_strand_id
1 'polypeptide(L)'
;MAKTTSSNPKTPPNPKAHPNPSAKPSPRAKPNPKSRGDPKAQPNRKAQPNPKTQPNAKAKGDPKAKGNPKAKGSPKAQPNHKAQPNPEAPTTTYIFPLLHEAVASAVADEIPSTYFMKENSDQGSTDQYSTHVMGKFKCTNKCYPGTWSSRKVAILIRAYPNSGYNAVVFNQRCMSCHALGRLMLNETSYIERIAYRLQKWAGVDVVPPYYAGKEGPPHQEELCEGCIVAEDKSFTLHGTNVSYRFHIDPETGDLISDHFGSPATEDVPTNFTAAHGWVGMAGRVRREYPDLGRGDFRHPAIRIRQSAGHTVTQLKYHSHDIVDGKPELPGLPSTFGAVSTLIVHTYDEHSSVAVDLSYSLFPEQDTIVRSARVTNNGDEAITVENLASFSVDMPFQEYEMIGLRGDWNREAAVERRKVHYGTQGFGSATGSSSHLHNPFLALVSPSTTETQGEAWGFSLVYSGSFAVEVEKGSQGITRATIGFNPYHLSWNLAPGESLATPECAAVYSSTGIGGMSRRFHILFREHLIKGPYVDRPRPVLLNSWEGLSFNFDEDSLYKLAQDTAELGAKLFVLDDGWFGEEHPRLADNAGLGDWVVNPKRFPNGLPSLVDRITQLKVGDTSETLQFGLWFEPEMVNPKSTLYETHPDWALHATSYPRTEARDQLVLNLSLPEVQDFIISSVSDILSSTAISYVKWDNNRGLHELPYPGIAHEYMLGLYRVFSVLTTRFPSVLWEGCASGGGRFDPGVLHYFDQIWTSDNTDALERISIQFGTFLVYPPSTMGAHISAVPNWATGRTTSIEFRAHVAMMGGSFGLELNPAEIPDEDRAKIPELISLAEKVNPIVIGGDLWRISLPDESNWPAALFISRDGSQAVFFYFQIRALVNHAIPFVRLQGLDPGARYQVDGEATYSGATLMSFQAIFVVNLPERTDRRDAMTLMGAVTGVRLTFVDGVHGADVLEKTLPAGGRGSKSLAPGKIGSWRAHMNVLQRIVRENITTALIMEDDVDWDVRLKTQLRRFSDASRLYLELPNDPPSTPLSSLYSNSELHEPPTISVPDVPHTRKGTSSPYGDGWDILWLGHTGGELPTDWASLKTNTDHPPRSLLTVTIPDETIPSPRHIKRHPWAHKIEHYTALYPPHTRVVHEPRGNGGVQAYAVTQRGARRLLRQFGLETFTELWDVSLRDFCEGVYTGGDTQGEESPVCLTTQPPLVAQYWSRSDSDIGNIGGGYFRGTGSINIRYSVRLNWRRLLGRGDGMEGDVRGLVDQWPDNGKGPW
;
A
#
# COMPACT_ATOMS: atom_id res chain seq x y z
N MET A 1 35.83 25.88 52.08
CA MET A 1 35.71 27.33 51.80
C MET A 1 34.22 27.71 51.79
N ALA A 2 33.94 28.94 52.25
CA ALA A 2 32.67 29.59 52.67
C ALA A 2 31.39 29.42 51.80
N LYS A 3 30.21 29.20 52.42
CA LYS A 3 29.02 30.09 52.70
C LYS A 3 28.13 30.37 51.46
N THR A 4 26.79 30.22 51.47
CA THR A 4 25.71 30.94 52.21
C THR A 4 24.35 30.18 52.11
N THR A 5 23.64 29.77 53.18
CA THR A 5 22.46 30.37 53.91
C THR A 5 21.16 30.54 53.09
N SER A 6 19.90 30.30 53.52
CA SER A 6 19.25 29.89 54.80
C SER A 6 17.71 29.64 54.63
N SER A 7 17.13 28.86 55.58
CA SER A 7 15.84 29.02 56.33
C SER A 7 14.42 28.76 55.73
N ASN A 8 13.81 27.61 56.09
CA ASN A 8 12.72 27.33 57.08
C ASN A 8 11.37 28.14 57.13
N PRO A 9 10.28 27.67 57.79
CA PRO A 9 9.05 27.11 57.18
C PRO A 9 7.72 27.88 57.48
N LYS A 10 6.60 27.46 56.88
CA LYS A 10 5.24 28.06 56.99
C LYS A 10 4.26 27.26 57.88
N THR A 11 3.40 27.99 58.61
CA THR A 11 2.18 27.58 59.35
C THR A 11 0.92 28.29 58.74
N PRO A 12 -0.35 28.03 59.14
CA PRO A 12 -1.45 27.62 58.23
C PRO A 12 -2.67 28.63 58.23
N PRO A 13 -3.99 28.27 58.11
CA PRO A 13 -4.88 28.76 57.04
C PRO A 13 -6.20 29.51 57.45
N ASN A 14 -6.96 29.97 56.43
CA ASN A 14 -8.43 30.34 56.36
C ASN A 14 -8.87 31.73 56.94
N PRO A 15 -10.08 32.35 56.67
CA PRO A 15 -11.37 31.80 56.16
C PRO A 15 -12.38 32.70 55.31
N LYS A 16 -13.54 32.11 54.90
CA LYS A 16 -14.95 32.65 54.71
C LYS A 16 -15.29 33.51 53.44
N ALA A 17 -16.50 33.56 52.82
CA ALA A 17 -17.92 33.25 53.17
C ALA A 17 -18.88 33.10 51.92
N HIS A 18 -20.08 32.50 52.13
CA HIS A 18 -21.26 32.31 51.24
C HIS A 18 -22.19 33.57 51.07
N PRO A 19 -23.30 33.58 50.26
CA PRO A 19 -24.64 33.04 50.66
C PRO A 19 -25.63 32.53 49.54
N ASN A 20 -26.73 31.92 50.03
CA ASN A 20 -27.94 31.20 49.49
C ASN A 20 -29.05 32.17 48.90
N PRO A 21 -30.38 31.88 48.64
CA PRO A 21 -31.23 30.65 48.61
C PRO A 21 -32.45 30.57 47.59
N SER A 22 -33.17 29.41 47.56
CA SER A 22 -34.66 29.21 47.74
C SER A 22 -35.57 28.46 46.70
N ALA A 23 -36.01 27.25 47.13
CA ALA A 23 -37.40 26.72 47.34
C ALA A 23 -38.42 26.29 46.22
N LYS A 24 -38.65 24.95 46.11
CA LYS A 24 -39.89 24.08 46.21
C LYS A 24 -41.22 24.47 45.51
N PRO A 25 -42.07 23.51 44.99
CA PRO A 25 -42.82 22.54 45.83
C PRO A 25 -43.22 21.14 45.23
N SER A 26 -43.67 20.22 46.09
CA SER A 26 -44.65 19.12 45.80
C SER A 26 -45.92 19.39 46.62
N PRO A 27 -47.12 18.78 46.38
CA PRO A 27 -47.43 17.45 46.99
C PRO A 27 -48.62 16.59 46.41
N ARG A 28 -48.77 15.36 46.98
CA ARG A 28 -50.01 14.53 47.24
C ARG A 28 -50.47 13.37 46.31
N ALA A 29 -50.04 12.15 46.67
CA ALA A 29 -50.75 11.01 47.32
C ALA A 29 -52.13 10.41 46.86
N LYS A 30 -52.05 9.08 46.53
CA LYS A 30 -52.89 7.88 46.89
C LYS A 30 -54.35 7.76 46.38
N PRO A 31 -54.96 6.53 46.22
CA PRO A 31 -54.71 5.28 46.99
C PRO A 31 -54.72 3.92 46.22
N ASN A 32 -54.24 2.89 46.92
CA ASN A 32 -54.41 1.44 46.66
C ASN A 32 -55.85 1.00 47.05
N PRO A 33 -56.45 -0.10 46.54
CA PRO A 33 -56.33 -1.37 47.30
C PRO A 33 -56.49 -2.70 46.52
N LYS A 34 -55.79 -3.74 47.02
CA LYS A 34 -56.27 -5.10 47.40
C LYS A 34 -56.97 -5.98 46.33
N SER A 35 -56.39 -7.10 45.89
CA SER A 35 -56.20 -8.41 46.57
C SER A 35 -57.22 -9.47 46.14
N ARG A 36 -56.73 -10.66 45.73
CA ARG A 36 -57.05 -12.02 46.22
C ARG A 36 -57.22 -13.05 45.10
N GLY A 37 -56.49 -14.16 45.25
CA GLY A 37 -57.13 -15.47 45.37
C GLY A 37 -56.83 -16.50 44.27
N ASP A 38 -55.77 -17.28 44.48
CA ASP A 38 -55.69 -18.75 44.35
C ASP A 38 -57.04 -19.49 44.10
N PRO A 39 -57.08 -20.67 43.42
CA PRO A 39 -56.25 -21.82 43.83
C PRO A 39 -55.89 -22.94 42.81
N LYS A 40 -54.83 -23.68 43.19
CA LYS A 40 -54.67 -25.16 43.20
C LYS A 40 -54.55 -25.97 41.89
N ALA A 41 -53.31 -26.43 41.68
CA ALA A 41 -52.84 -27.83 41.78
C ALA A 41 -53.49 -28.95 40.93
N GLN A 42 -52.67 -29.49 40.00
CA GLN A 42 -52.22 -30.91 39.84
C GLN A 42 -53.27 -32.06 39.83
N PRO A 43 -53.08 -33.17 39.06
CA PRO A 43 -51.84 -33.95 39.10
C PRO A 43 -51.37 -34.73 37.85
N ASN A 44 -50.07 -34.98 37.95
CA ASN A 44 -49.17 -36.00 37.42
C ASN A 44 -49.71 -37.45 37.20
N ARG A 45 -49.20 -38.08 36.12
CA ARG A 45 -48.37 -39.31 36.06
C ARG A 45 -48.92 -40.69 35.59
N LYS A 46 -48.03 -41.35 34.81
CA LYS A 46 -47.70 -42.80 34.62
C LYS A 46 -48.45 -43.57 33.50
N ALA A 47 -47.85 -44.48 32.71
CA ALA A 47 -46.48 -45.00 32.55
C ALA A 47 -46.37 -45.90 31.28
N GLN A 48 -45.19 -45.92 30.63
CA GLN A 48 -44.32 -46.99 30.04
C GLN A 48 -44.84 -48.44 29.75
N PRO A 49 -44.12 -49.34 28.99
CA PRO A 49 -42.66 -49.41 28.72
C PRO A 49 -42.17 -49.83 27.28
N ASN A 50 -40.82 -49.86 27.15
CA ASN A 50 -39.86 -50.36 26.11
C ASN A 50 -40.13 -51.79 25.54
N PRO A 51 -39.40 -52.39 24.53
CA PRO A 51 -37.92 -52.42 24.35
C PRO A 51 -37.30 -52.60 22.89
N LYS A 52 -35.96 -52.76 22.84
CA LYS A 52 -34.99 -52.86 21.71
C LYS A 52 -34.87 -54.23 20.97
N THR A 53 -34.22 -54.21 19.78
CA THR A 53 -33.09 -55.05 19.22
C THR A 53 -33.23 -55.67 17.79
N GLN A 54 -32.07 -55.70 17.07
CA GLN A 54 -31.68 -56.30 15.74
C GLN A 54 -31.87 -57.85 15.61
N PRO A 55 -31.73 -58.59 14.45
CA PRO A 55 -30.53 -58.71 13.55
C PRO A 55 -30.71 -59.21 12.06
N ASN A 56 -29.57 -59.63 11.47
CA ASN A 56 -29.05 -59.97 10.10
C ASN A 56 -29.68 -61.03 9.13
N ALA A 57 -29.20 -60.99 7.85
CA ALA A 57 -28.86 -62.09 6.88
C ALA A 57 -29.67 -62.38 5.56
N LYS A 58 -28.93 -62.78 4.50
CA LYS A 58 -29.17 -62.90 3.02
C LYS A 58 -29.82 -64.22 2.50
N ALA A 59 -30.40 -64.24 1.27
CA ALA A 59 -30.22 -65.27 0.19
C ALA A 59 -31.03 -65.00 -1.13
N LYS A 60 -30.64 -65.73 -2.22
CA LYS A 60 -30.84 -65.59 -3.70
C LYS A 60 -32.16 -66.11 -4.33
N GLY A 61 -32.41 -65.78 -5.63
CA GLY A 61 -32.95 -66.72 -6.66
C GLY A 61 -33.75 -66.15 -7.87
N ASP A 62 -33.19 -66.30 -9.09
CA ASP A 62 -33.72 -66.15 -10.50
C ASP A 62 -34.96 -67.07 -10.86
N PRO A 63 -35.63 -67.13 -12.08
CA PRO A 63 -35.17 -66.85 -13.49
C PRO A 63 -36.20 -66.44 -14.65
N LYS A 64 -35.65 -66.04 -15.84
CA LYS A 64 -36.02 -66.31 -17.30
C LYS A 64 -37.37 -65.82 -17.94
N ALA A 65 -37.55 -65.56 -19.27
CA ALA A 65 -36.75 -65.33 -20.51
C ALA A 65 -37.63 -65.09 -21.79
N LYS A 66 -37.01 -64.56 -22.87
CA LYS A 66 -37.28 -64.60 -24.37
C LYS A 66 -37.80 -63.30 -25.03
N GLY A 67 -37.31 -62.82 -26.20
CA GLY A 67 -36.38 -63.37 -27.21
C GLY A 67 -35.92 -62.33 -28.28
N ASN A 68 -34.90 -62.70 -29.07
CA ASN A 68 -34.06 -61.92 -30.02
C ASN A 68 -34.25 -62.48 -31.47
N PRO A 69 -33.85 -61.84 -32.61
CA PRO A 69 -32.44 -61.89 -33.06
C PRO A 69 -31.95 -60.81 -34.08
N LYS A 70 -30.67 -60.38 -34.00
CA LYS A 70 -29.59 -60.69 -35.00
C LYS A 70 -28.29 -59.87 -34.84
N ALA A 71 -27.20 -60.64 -34.82
CA ALA A 71 -25.85 -60.46 -35.37
C ALA A 71 -24.89 -59.34 -34.91
N LYS A 72 -23.72 -59.80 -34.41
CA LYS A 72 -22.51 -59.07 -34.00
C LYS A 72 -21.62 -58.65 -35.20
N GLY A 73 -20.80 -57.62 -35.00
CA GLY A 73 -19.47 -57.49 -35.61
C GLY A 73 -18.89 -56.06 -35.68
N SER A 74 -18.07 -55.70 -34.68
CA SER A 74 -16.94 -54.70 -34.58
C SER A 74 -16.86 -53.49 -35.55
N PRO A 75 -16.45 -52.26 -35.14
CA PRO A 75 -15.15 -52.02 -34.47
C PRO A 75 -15.06 -50.84 -33.47
N LYS A 76 -13.90 -50.75 -32.80
CA LYS A 76 -13.41 -49.56 -32.06
C LYS A 76 -13.64 -48.27 -32.86
N ALA A 77 -14.18 -47.23 -32.23
CA ALA A 77 -14.15 -45.86 -32.73
C ALA A 77 -13.37 -44.99 -31.73
N GLN A 78 -12.35 -44.33 -32.27
CA GLN A 78 -11.50 -43.32 -31.64
C GLN A 78 -12.32 -42.09 -31.23
N PRO A 79 -11.91 -41.33 -30.21
CA PRO A 79 -12.40 -39.97 -30.05
C PRO A 79 -11.76 -39.13 -31.15
N ASN A 80 -12.55 -38.74 -32.15
CA ASN A 80 -12.15 -37.72 -33.10
C ASN A 80 -13.23 -36.64 -33.11
N HIS A 81 -13.11 -35.69 -32.20
CA HIS A 81 -13.43 -34.30 -32.50
C HIS A 81 -12.41 -33.40 -31.81
N LYS A 82 -11.51 -32.89 -32.65
CA LYS A 82 -10.64 -31.75 -32.39
C LYS A 82 -11.49 -30.54 -32.01
N ALA A 83 -11.37 -30.10 -30.76
CA ALA A 83 -11.41 -28.70 -30.38
C ALA A 83 -10.20 -28.50 -29.45
N GLN A 84 -9.07 -28.07 -30.02
CA GLN A 84 -7.93 -27.65 -29.21
C GLN A 84 -8.27 -26.31 -28.57
N PRO A 85 -8.29 -26.17 -27.23
CA PRO A 85 -7.85 -24.91 -26.66
C PRO A 85 -6.33 -24.90 -26.81
N ASN A 86 -5.83 -24.14 -27.78
CA ASN A 86 -4.46 -23.69 -27.71
C ASN A 86 -4.48 -22.57 -26.67
N PRO A 87 -4.01 -22.75 -25.42
CA PRO A 87 -3.94 -21.63 -24.51
C PRO A 87 -3.07 -20.54 -25.13
N GLU A 88 -3.44 -19.30 -24.82
CA GLU A 88 -2.93 -18.01 -25.28
C GLU A 88 -1.39 -17.88 -25.10
N ALA A 89 -0.88 -16.66 -24.93
CA ALA A 89 0.51 -16.47 -24.55
C ALA A 89 0.86 -17.29 -23.28
N PRO A 90 2.13 -17.69 -23.08
CA PRO A 90 2.52 -18.35 -21.83
C PRO A 90 2.19 -17.46 -20.63
N THR A 91 1.32 -17.93 -19.73
CA THR A 91 0.96 -17.24 -18.47
C THR A 91 1.60 -17.94 -17.29
N THR A 92 1.71 -17.29 -16.13
CA THR A 92 2.27 -17.90 -14.91
C THR A 92 1.35 -18.98 -14.32
N THR A 93 0.04 -18.91 -14.60
CA THR A 93 -0.96 -19.89 -14.20
C THR A 93 -1.99 -20.13 -15.31
N TYR A 94 -2.68 -21.27 -15.27
CA TYR A 94 -3.72 -21.65 -16.22
C TYR A 94 -4.94 -22.20 -15.49
N ILE A 95 -6.14 -21.83 -15.94
CA ILE A 95 -7.40 -22.49 -15.57
C ILE A 95 -8.00 -23.14 -16.81
N PHE A 96 -8.71 -24.26 -16.65
CA PHE A 96 -9.25 -25.02 -17.79
C PHE A 96 -10.78 -25.16 -17.75
N PRO A 97 -11.57 -24.08 -17.96
CA PRO A 97 -13.03 -24.13 -17.95
C PRO A 97 -13.61 -25.11 -18.99
N LEU A 98 -12.92 -25.29 -20.12
CA LEU A 98 -13.36 -26.19 -21.20
C LEU A 98 -13.28 -27.68 -20.82
N LEU A 99 -12.50 -28.03 -19.79
CA LEU A 99 -12.45 -29.39 -19.26
C LEU A 99 -13.56 -29.66 -18.22
N HIS A 100 -14.41 -28.66 -17.94
CA HIS A 100 -15.46 -28.78 -16.93
C HIS A 100 -16.41 -29.94 -17.19
N GLU A 101 -16.93 -30.08 -18.41
CA GLU A 101 -17.87 -31.15 -18.79
C GLU A 101 -17.30 -32.54 -18.56
N ALA A 102 -15.99 -32.71 -18.76
CA ALA A 102 -15.30 -33.98 -18.55
C ALA A 102 -15.14 -34.29 -17.05
N VAL A 103 -14.85 -33.28 -16.23
CA VAL A 103 -14.83 -33.42 -14.76
C VAL A 103 -16.23 -33.68 -14.22
N ALA A 104 -17.24 -32.93 -14.68
CA ALA A 104 -18.65 -33.11 -14.29
C ALA A 104 -19.13 -34.53 -14.61
N SER A 105 -18.81 -35.03 -15.81
CA SER A 105 -19.10 -36.41 -16.20
C SER A 105 -18.38 -37.45 -15.33
N ALA A 106 -17.15 -37.16 -14.89
CA ALA A 106 -16.36 -38.08 -14.06
C ALA A 106 -16.89 -38.20 -12.61
N VAL A 107 -17.69 -37.24 -12.14
CA VAL A 107 -18.29 -37.25 -10.80
C VAL A 107 -19.81 -37.43 -10.81
N ALA A 108 -20.45 -37.49 -11.99
CA ALA A 108 -21.91 -37.43 -12.15
C ALA A 108 -22.69 -38.54 -11.41
N ASP A 109 -22.09 -39.72 -11.22
CA ASP A 109 -22.72 -40.83 -10.51
C ASP A 109 -22.90 -40.53 -9.00
N GLU A 110 -22.08 -39.64 -8.44
CA GLU A 110 -22.01 -39.37 -7.00
C GLU A 110 -22.34 -37.90 -6.65
N ILE A 111 -22.11 -36.96 -7.58
CA ILE A 111 -22.37 -35.53 -7.42
C ILE A 111 -23.38 -35.10 -8.51
N PRO A 112 -24.66 -34.87 -8.15
CA PRO A 112 -25.74 -34.69 -9.14
C PRO A 112 -25.59 -33.46 -10.05
N SER A 113 -24.91 -32.42 -9.58
CA SER A 113 -24.60 -31.23 -10.38
C SER A 113 -23.30 -30.60 -9.88
N THR A 114 -22.41 -30.22 -10.78
CA THR A 114 -21.22 -29.40 -10.49
C THR A 114 -21.16 -28.25 -11.46
N TYR A 115 -20.57 -27.11 -11.08
CA TYR A 115 -20.31 -25.99 -12.00
C TYR A 115 -18.86 -25.51 -11.90
N PHE A 116 -18.32 -24.90 -12.96
CA PHE A 116 -16.98 -24.32 -12.96
C PHE A 116 -17.01 -22.83 -12.60
N MET A 117 -16.30 -22.43 -11.55
CA MET A 117 -16.11 -21.04 -11.17
C MET A 117 -15.02 -20.42 -12.06
N LYS A 118 -15.40 -19.49 -12.93
CA LYS A 118 -14.49 -18.90 -13.93
C LYS A 118 -13.52 -17.89 -13.35
N GLU A 119 -13.86 -17.28 -12.23
CA GLU A 119 -13.00 -16.33 -11.54
C GLU A 119 -11.90 -17.09 -10.78
N ASN A 120 -10.65 -16.68 -11.00
CA ASN A 120 -9.51 -17.18 -10.25
C ASN A 120 -9.38 -16.38 -8.95
N SER A 121 -10.28 -16.62 -8.00
CA SER A 121 -10.33 -15.94 -6.71
C SER A 121 -10.62 -16.94 -5.59
N ASP A 122 -10.02 -16.72 -4.41
CA ASP A 122 -10.33 -17.48 -3.20
C ASP A 122 -11.70 -17.10 -2.59
N GLN A 123 -12.26 -15.97 -3.02
CA GLN A 123 -13.49 -15.41 -2.48
C GLN A 123 -14.67 -16.37 -2.67
N GLY A 124 -15.29 -16.79 -1.56
CA GLY A 124 -16.45 -17.70 -1.55
C GLY A 124 -16.11 -19.19 -1.71
N SER A 125 -14.82 -19.56 -1.73
CA SER A 125 -14.38 -20.96 -1.72
C SER A 125 -14.73 -21.62 -0.37
N THR A 126 -15.33 -22.81 -0.38
CA THR A 126 -15.63 -23.58 0.84
C THR A 126 -14.46 -24.46 1.28
N ASP A 127 -13.66 -24.94 0.33
CA ASP A 127 -12.49 -25.77 0.59
C ASP A 127 -11.43 -25.57 -0.50
N GLN A 128 -10.16 -25.83 -0.18
CA GLN A 128 -9.06 -25.79 -1.16
C GLN A 128 -8.09 -26.95 -0.97
N TYR A 129 -7.36 -27.31 -2.03
CA TYR A 129 -6.39 -28.39 -2.02
C TYR A 129 -5.31 -28.20 -3.08
N SER A 130 -4.07 -28.00 -2.65
CA SER A 130 -2.88 -27.99 -3.50
C SER A 130 -2.38 -29.41 -3.74
N THR A 131 -2.01 -29.71 -4.99
CA THR A 131 -1.48 -31.00 -5.40
C THR A 131 -0.76 -30.88 -6.73
N HIS A 132 -0.62 -31.99 -7.46
CA HIS A 132 0.09 -32.04 -8.73
C HIS A 132 -0.70 -32.79 -9.82
N VAL A 133 -0.58 -32.28 -11.04
CA VAL A 133 -1.05 -32.92 -12.29
C VAL A 133 0.12 -33.15 -13.25
N MET A 134 -0.07 -34.01 -14.24
CA MET A 134 0.95 -34.24 -15.26
C MET A 134 0.84 -33.20 -16.39
N GLY A 135 1.98 -32.75 -16.90
CA GLY A 135 2.03 -31.83 -18.03
C GLY A 135 3.37 -31.84 -18.75
N LYS A 136 3.38 -31.32 -19.97
CA LYS A 136 4.60 -30.99 -20.71
C LYS A 136 4.63 -29.49 -20.96
N PHE A 137 5.80 -28.96 -21.22
CA PHE A 137 5.99 -27.56 -21.55
C PHE A 137 6.79 -27.47 -22.84
N LYS A 138 6.57 -26.39 -23.60
CA LYS A 138 7.32 -26.08 -24.83
C LYS A 138 7.98 -24.70 -24.68
N CYS A 139 9.31 -24.59 -24.83
CA CYS A 139 9.98 -23.27 -24.79
C CYS A 139 9.48 -22.48 -26.00
N THR A 140 9.08 -21.25 -25.75
CA THR A 140 8.64 -20.31 -26.78
C THR A 140 9.79 -19.83 -27.68
N ASN A 141 11.02 -19.90 -27.18
CA ASN A 141 12.24 -19.42 -27.86
C ASN A 141 13.04 -20.54 -28.57
N LYS A 142 12.39 -21.57 -29.12
CA LYS A 142 13.02 -22.68 -29.90
C LYS A 142 14.31 -23.27 -29.28
N CYS A 143 14.34 -23.47 -27.96
CA CYS A 143 15.48 -24.13 -27.30
C CYS A 143 15.59 -25.61 -27.62
N TYR A 144 16.69 -26.25 -27.22
CA TYR A 144 16.87 -27.69 -27.30
C TYR A 144 17.20 -28.28 -25.91
N PRO A 145 16.42 -29.25 -25.39
CA PRO A 145 15.19 -29.79 -25.98
C PRO A 145 14.04 -28.78 -25.85
N GLY A 146 13.40 -28.42 -26.97
CA GLY A 146 12.37 -27.36 -27.02
C GLY A 146 11.06 -27.72 -26.33
N THR A 147 10.98 -28.91 -25.76
CA THR A 147 9.89 -29.41 -24.94
C THR A 147 10.44 -30.22 -23.79
N TRP A 148 9.93 -30.01 -22.57
CA TRP A 148 10.24 -30.80 -21.39
C TRP A 148 8.95 -31.30 -20.73
N SER A 149 9.05 -32.30 -19.87
CA SER A 149 7.91 -32.83 -19.10
C SER A 149 8.16 -32.65 -17.62
N SER A 150 7.21 -32.08 -16.90
CA SER A 150 7.21 -32.04 -15.44
C SER A 150 6.21 -33.07 -14.95
N ARG A 151 6.67 -34.08 -14.22
CA ARG A 151 5.77 -35.11 -13.66
C ARG A 151 4.83 -34.54 -12.60
N LYS A 152 5.18 -33.38 -12.04
CA LYS A 152 4.49 -32.70 -10.96
C LYS A 152 4.29 -31.24 -11.38
N VAL A 153 3.23 -30.92 -12.11
CA VAL A 153 2.84 -29.52 -12.33
C VAL A 153 1.93 -29.12 -11.18
N ALA A 154 2.31 -28.09 -10.42
CA ALA A 154 1.54 -27.64 -9.27
C ALA A 154 0.13 -27.22 -9.71
N ILE A 155 -0.87 -27.63 -8.94
CA ILE A 155 -2.28 -27.27 -9.15
C ILE A 155 -2.93 -26.94 -7.81
N LEU A 156 -3.69 -25.85 -7.76
CA LEU A 156 -4.57 -25.49 -6.67
C LEU A 156 -6.02 -25.76 -7.08
N ILE A 157 -6.71 -26.64 -6.37
CA ILE A 157 -8.13 -26.97 -6.61
C ILE A 157 -8.96 -26.30 -5.53
N ARG A 158 -10.05 -25.62 -5.91
CA ARG A 158 -10.96 -24.94 -4.98
C ARG A 158 -12.38 -25.45 -5.16
N ALA A 159 -13.11 -25.62 -4.07
CA ALA A 159 -14.54 -25.90 -4.06
C ALA A 159 -15.33 -24.65 -3.68
N TYR A 160 -16.56 -24.54 -4.20
CA TYR A 160 -17.50 -23.46 -3.94
C TYR A 160 -18.87 -24.07 -3.54
N PRO A 161 -19.77 -23.29 -2.91
CA PRO A 161 -21.09 -23.78 -2.54
C PRO A 161 -21.85 -24.38 -3.73
N ASN A 162 -22.73 -25.34 -3.45
CA ASN A 162 -23.50 -26.06 -4.48
C ASN A 162 -22.62 -26.84 -5.48
N SER A 163 -21.55 -27.46 -4.98
CA SER A 163 -20.63 -28.30 -5.77
C SER A 163 -19.94 -27.55 -6.92
N GLY A 164 -19.70 -26.25 -6.73
CA GLY A 164 -18.86 -25.47 -7.63
C GLY A 164 -17.39 -25.78 -7.43
N TYR A 165 -16.56 -25.57 -8.45
CA TYR A 165 -15.11 -25.69 -8.30
C TYR A 165 -14.35 -24.85 -9.31
N ASN A 166 -13.09 -24.52 -9.02
CA ASN A 166 -12.10 -24.15 -10.04
C ASN A 166 -10.79 -24.91 -9.79
N ALA A 167 -9.87 -24.86 -10.75
CA ALA A 167 -8.54 -25.39 -10.54
C ALA A 167 -7.49 -24.62 -11.35
N VAL A 168 -6.44 -24.16 -10.67
CA VAL A 168 -5.37 -23.32 -11.19
C VAL A 168 -4.10 -24.14 -11.30
N VAL A 169 -3.53 -24.25 -12.49
CA VAL A 169 -2.30 -25.00 -12.79
C VAL A 169 -1.17 -24.01 -13.00
N PHE A 170 -0.11 -24.08 -12.20
CA PHE A 170 1.03 -23.18 -12.29
C PHE A 170 1.97 -23.57 -13.44
N ASN A 171 2.59 -22.57 -14.08
CA ASN A 171 3.47 -22.76 -15.22
C ASN A 171 4.93 -23.02 -14.80
N GLN A 172 5.76 -23.41 -15.76
CA GLN A 172 7.20 -23.53 -15.60
C GLN A 172 7.97 -22.81 -16.71
N ARG A 173 9.11 -22.24 -16.37
CA ARG A 173 10.14 -21.71 -17.26
C ARG A 173 10.96 -22.84 -17.88
N CYS A 174 11.54 -22.56 -19.03
CA CYS A 174 12.46 -23.48 -19.68
C CYS A 174 13.86 -23.38 -19.06
N MET A 175 14.48 -24.52 -18.77
CA MET A 175 15.83 -24.59 -18.24
C MET A 175 16.91 -23.91 -19.11
N SER A 176 16.71 -23.84 -20.43
CA SER A 176 17.72 -23.24 -21.34
C SER A 176 17.51 -21.76 -21.61
N CYS A 177 16.25 -21.32 -21.73
CA CYS A 177 15.91 -19.94 -22.12
C CYS A 177 15.37 -19.10 -20.96
N HIS A 178 15.04 -19.70 -19.81
CA HIS A 178 14.25 -19.16 -18.70
C HIS A 178 12.92 -18.48 -19.11
N ALA A 179 12.51 -18.61 -20.38
CA ALA A 179 11.22 -18.14 -20.86
C ALA A 179 10.12 -19.10 -20.38
N LEU A 180 8.94 -18.54 -20.06
CA LEU A 180 7.77 -19.32 -19.70
C LEU A 180 7.46 -20.35 -20.78
N GLY A 181 7.35 -21.60 -20.36
CA GLY A 181 6.93 -22.69 -21.22
C GLY A 181 5.45 -22.54 -21.58
N ARG A 182 5.07 -22.97 -22.78
CA ARG A 182 3.66 -23.21 -23.09
C ARG A 182 3.25 -24.55 -22.46
N LEU A 183 2.37 -24.51 -21.45
CA LEU A 183 1.84 -25.71 -20.83
C LEU A 183 0.99 -26.52 -21.83
N MET A 184 1.31 -27.80 -21.92
CA MET A 184 0.56 -28.87 -22.58
C MET A 184 0.11 -29.83 -21.48
N LEU A 185 -1.05 -29.54 -20.91
CA LEU A 185 -1.63 -30.29 -19.81
C LEU A 185 -1.97 -31.73 -20.22
N ASN A 186 -1.76 -32.69 -19.31
CA ASN A 186 -2.37 -34.02 -19.44
C ASN A 186 -3.80 -33.96 -18.89
N GLU A 187 -4.77 -33.90 -19.80
CA GLU A 187 -6.19 -33.77 -19.45
C GLU A 187 -6.69 -34.91 -18.54
N THR A 188 -6.26 -36.15 -18.78
CA THR A 188 -6.66 -37.30 -17.94
C THR A 188 -6.22 -37.12 -16.49
N SER A 189 -4.96 -36.72 -16.27
CA SER A 189 -4.43 -36.45 -14.92
C SER A 189 -5.16 -35.31 -14.22
N TYR A 190 -5.50 -34.26 -14.96
CA TYR A 190 -6.26 -33.12 -14.46
C TYR A 190 -7.67 -33.54 -14.04
N ILE A 191 -8.38 -34.27 -14.91
CA ILE A 191 -9.74 -34.73 -14.67
C ILE A 191 -9.79 -35.69 -13.48
N GLU A 192 -8.92 -36.72 -13.45
CA GLU A 192 -8.87 -37.68 -12.35
C GLU A 192 -8.57 -37.02 -11.00
N ARG A 193 -7.62 -36.06 -10.98
CA ARG A 193 -7.21 -35.40 -9.74
C ARG A 193 -8.31 -34.52 -9.16
N ILE A 194 -9.00 -33.77 -10.02
CA ILE A 194 -10.11 -32.91 -9.60
C ILE A 194 -11.32 -33.76 -9.22
N ALA A 195 -11.69 -34.75 -10.04
CA ALA A 195 -12.82 -35.63 -9.74
C ALA A 195 -12.65 -36.36 -8.40
N TYR A 196 -11.47 -36.93 -8.15
CA TYR A 196 -11.13 -37.54 -6.87
C TYR A 196 -11.30 -36.56 -5.71
N ARG A 197 -10.86 -35.31 -5.87
CA ARG A 197 -10.94 -34.31 -4.81
C ARG A 197 -12.38 -33.86 -4.55
N LEU A 198 -13.17 -33.61 -5.60
CA LEU A 198 -14.59 -33.28 -5.49
C LEU A 198 -15.38 -34.40 -4.81
N GLN A 199 -15.12 -35.66 -5.16
CA GLN A 199 -15.73 -36.82 -4.52
C GLN A 199 -15.36 -36.93 -3.03
N LYS A 200 -14.10 -36.67 -2.66
CA LYS A 200 -13.69 -36.62 -1.25
C LYS A 200 -14.40 -35.50 -0.47
N TRP A 201 -14.53 -34.31 -1.05
CA TRP A 201 -15.29 -33.21 -0.42
C TRP A 201 -16.78 -33.50 -0.31
N ALA A 202 -17.34 -34.27 -1.25
CA ALA A 202 -18.71 -34.76 -1.19
C ALA A 202 -18.92 -35.95 -0.23
N GLY A 203 -17.87 -36.39 0.49
CA GLY A 203 -17.95 -37.49 1.45
C GLY A 203 -18.01 -38.89 0.83
N VAL A 204 -17.67 -39.02 -0.46
CA VAL A 204 -17.64 -40.31 -1.17
C VAL A 204 -16.37 -41.09 -0.80
N ASP A 205 -16.53 -42.36 -0.45
CA ASP A 205 -15.39 -43.23 -0.13
C ASP A 205 -14.70 -43.71 -1.41
N VAL A 206 -13.78 -42.87 -1.92
CA VAL A 206 -12.98 -43.16 -3.10
C VAL A 206 -11.60 -43.72 -2.75
N VAL A 207 -11.23 -44.79 -3.45
CA VAL A 207 -9.89 -45.41 -3.37
C VAL A 207 -8.90 -44.50 -4.12
N PRO A 208 -7.74 -44.15 -3.53
CA PRO A 208 -6.73 -43.34 -4.21
C PRO A 208 -6.30 -43.99 -5.54
N PRO A 209 -6.28 -43.27 -6.67
CA PRO A 209 -5.83 -43.83 -7.93
C PRO A 209 -4.35 -44.26 -7.84
N TYR A 210 -4.07 -45.51 -8.19
CA TYR A 210 -2.71 -46.07 -8.19
C TYR A 210 -1.91 -45.52 -9.37
N TYR A 211 -0.84 -44.78 -9.09
CA TYR A 211 0.10 -44.25 -10.09
C TYR A 211 1.38 -45.12 -10.10
N ALA A 212 1.55 -45.93 -11.15
CA ALA A 212 2.81 -46.61 -11.40
C ALA A 212 3.87 -45.60 -11.87
N GLY A 213 4.94 -45.40 -11.09
CA GLY A 213 6.04 -44.52 -11.45
C GLY A 213 6.72 -44.98 -12.74
N LYS A 214 6.56 -44.24 -13.84
CA LYS A 214 7.41 -44.38 -15.02
C LYS A 214 8.67 -43.53 -14.85
N GLU A 215 9.84 -44.03 -15.22
CA GLU A 215 11.11 -43.30 -15.19
C GLU A 215 11.13 -42.07 -16.13
N GLY A 216 11.81 -40.99 -15.72
CA GLY A 216 11.80 -39.63 -16.31
C GLY A 216 12.41 -38.59 -15.33
N PRO A 217 12.85 -37.41 -15.78
CA PRO A 217 13.54 -36.45 -14.90
C PRO A 217 12.64 -35.83 -13.80
N PRO A 218 13.21 -35.33 -12.68
CA PRO A 218 12.48 -34.69 -11.57
C PRO A 218 11.87 -33.33 -11.96
N HIS A 219 10.92 -32.84 -11.14
CA HIS A 219 10.35 -31.50 -11.25
C HIS A 219 11.43 -30.47 -10.88
N GLN A 220 11.61 -29.43 -11.70
CA GLN A 220 12.56 -28.34 -11.46
C GLN A 220 11.81 -27.16 -10.84
N GLU A 221 11.89 -27.03 -9.52
CA GLU A 221 11.20 -26.01 -8.69
C GLU A 221 11.72 -24.60 -8.99
N GLU A 222 13.01 -24.50 -9.32
CA GLU A 222 13.74 -23.32 -9.83
C GLU A 222 13.11 -22.63 -11.04
N LEU A 223 12.29 -23.37 -11.80
CA LEU A 223 11.62 -22.86 -12.99
C LEU A 223 10.12 -22.62 -12.74
N CYS A 224 9.61 -22.80 -11.53
CA CYS A 224 8.19 -22.70 -11.21
C CYS A 224 7.79 -21.28 -10.77
N GLU A 225 6.72 -20.73 -11.36
CA GLU A 225 6.23 -19.36 -11.10
C GLU A 225 5.45 -19.17 -9.79
N GLY A 226 5.43 -20.18 -8.93
CA GLY A 226 4.71 -20.15 -7.66
C GLY A 226 5.44 -20.93 -6.57
N CYS A 227 6.76 -21.04 -6.70
CA CYS A 227 7.56 -21.90 -5.84
C CYS A 227 8.61 -21.08 -5.07
N ILE A 228 8.75 -21.36 -3.78
CA ILE A 228 10.00 -21.11 -3.05
C ILE A 228 11.04 -22.03 -3.67
N VAL A 229 12.21 -21.50 -4.00
CA VAL A 229 13.30 -22.29 -4.60
C VAL A 229 14.38 -22.51 -3.56
N ALA A 230 14.70 -23.78 -3.30
CA ALA A 230 15.84 -24.19 -2.50
C ALA A 230 16.80 -25.02 -3.36
N GLU A 231 17.93 -24.43 -3.76
CA GLU A 231 18.93 -25.05 -4.64
C GLU A 231 20.29 -25.13 -3.95
N ASP A 232 20.78 -26.36 -3.73
CA ASP A 232 22.14 -26.78 -3.31
C ASP A 232 22.79 -26.15 -2.06
N LYS A 233 22.34 -24.98 -1.61
CA LYS A 233 22.66 -24.19 -0.40
C LYS A 233 22.04 -22.77 -0.41
N SER A 234 21.24 -22.41 -1.40
CA SER A 234 20.62 -21.09 -1.55
C SER A 234 19.09 -21.17 -1.43
N PHE A 235 18.48 -20.09 -0.93
CA PHE A 235 17.04 -19.93 -0.77
C PHE A 235 16.59 -18.66 -1.46
N THR A 236 15.57 -18.78 -2.30
CA THR A 236 14.98 -17.65 -3.01
C THR A 236 13.46 -17.66 -2.90
N LEU A 237 12.92 -16.52 -2.45
CA LEU A 237 11.49 -16.24 -2.38
C LEU A 237 11.16 -15.15 -3.40
N HIS A 238 10.41 -15.48 -4.44
CA HIS A 238 10.04 -14.58 -5.54
C HIS A 238 8.56 -14.17 -5.46
N GLY A 239 8.31 -12.90 -5.11
CA GLY A 239 6.99 -12.28 -5.26
C GLY A 239 6.81 -11.65 -6.65
N THR A 240 5.71 -10.93 -6.86
CA THR A 240 5.39 -10.30 -8.16
C THR A 240 6.45 -9.26 -8.55
N ASN A 241 6.89 -8.44 -7.60
CA ASN A 241 7.86 -7.36 -7.77
C ASN A 241 8.96 -7.36 -6.70
N VAL A 242 9.14 -8.47 -5.99
CA VAL A 242 10.15 -8.60 -4.92
C VAL A 242 10.91 -9.91 -5.03
N SER A 243 12.17 -9.90 -4.63
CA SER A 243 12.95 -11.10 -4.35
C SER A 243 13.66 -10.98 -3.01
N TYR A 244 13.55 -12.03 -2.20
CA TYR A 244 14.27 -12.19 -0.94
C TYR A 244 15.18 -13.42 -1.07
N ARG A 245 16.48 -13.22 -0.92
CA ARG A 245 17.50 -14.22 -1.21
C ARG A 245 18.54 -14.28 -0.11
N PHE A 246 18.88 -15.50 0.28
CA PHE A 246 19.93 -15.80 1.24
C PHE A 246 20.47 -17.20 1.00
N HIS A 247 21.66 -17.49 1.51
CA HIS A 247 22.29 -18.81 1.37
C HIS A 247 22.94 -19.27 2.66
N ILE A 248 23.35 -20.54 2.66
CA ILE A 248 24.10 -21.17 3.74
C ILE A 248 25.58 -21.03 3.41
N ASP A 249 26.34 -20.39 4.29
CA ASP A 249 27.80 -20.39 4.21
C ASP A 249 28.32 -21.82 4.44
N PRO A 250 29.01 -22.44 3.47
CA PRO A 250 29.45 -23.81 3.56
C PRO A 250 30.55 -24.05 4.60
N GLU A 251 31.30 -23.02 5.00
CA GLU A 251 32.37 -23.14 5.99
C GLU A 251 31.85 -22.97 7.41
N THR A 252 30.93 -22.02 7.62
CA THR A 252 30.47 -21.64 8.95
C THR A 252 29.13 -22.26 9.34
N GLY A 253 28.28 -22.58 8.35
CA GLY A 253 26.90 -22.99 8.54
C GLY A 253 25.94 -21.84 8.87
N ASP A 254 26.42 -20.59 8.89
CA ASP A 254 25.59 -19.40 9.10
C ASP A 254 24.72 -19.13 7.86
N LEU A 255 23.58 -18.47 8.06
CA LEU A 255 22.69 -18.00 7.00
C LEU A 255 23.05 -16.56 6.61
N ILE A 256 23.37 -16.33 5.34
CA ILE A 256 23.90 -15.08 4.80
C ILE A 256 22.89 -14.45 3.82
N SER A 257 22.49 -13.20 4.08
CA SER A 257 21.56 -12.44 3.25
C SER A 257 22.22 -11.92 1.98
N ASP A 258 21.62 -12.20 0.83
CA ASP A 258 22.14 -11.81 -0.49
C ASP A 258 21.39 -10.62 -1.07
N HIS A 259 20.05 -10.65 -1.02
CA HIS A 259 19.23 -9.63 -1.66
C HIS A 259 17.85 -9.52 -1.01
N PHE A 260 17.37 -8.29 -0.82
CA PHE A 260 15.97 -8.02 -0.50
C PHE A 260 15.55 -6.75 -1.23
N GLY A 261 14.84 -6.90 -2.34
CA GLY A 261 14.46 -5.78 -3.19
C GLY A 261 13.79 -6.23 -4.48
N SER A 262 13.96 -5.47 -5.57
CA SER A 262 13.38 -5.77 -6.89
C SER A 262 13.72 -7.18 -7.38
N PRO A 263 12.95 -7.77 -8.33
CA PRO A 263 13.19 -9.14 -8.77
C PRO A 263 14.61 -9.37 -9.27
N ALA A 264 15.27 -10.42 -8.79
CA ALA A 264 16.66 -10.74 -9.11
C ALA A 264 16.83 -12.23 -9.39
N THR A 265 17.45 -12.60 -10.52
CA THR A 265 17.64 -13.98 -10.97
C THR A 265 19.09 -14.45 -10.97
N GLU A 266 20.05 -13.55 -10.71
CA GLU A 266 21.48 -13.84 -10.78
C GLU A 266 22.11 -13.91 -9.39
N ASP A 267 22.99 -14.87 -9.12
CA ASP A 267 23.79 -14.89 -7.90
C ASP A 267 24.68 -13.65 -7.83
N VAL A 268 24.65 -12.96 -6.69
CA VAL A 268 25.48 -11.77 -6.48
C VAL A 268 26.81 -12.21 -5.88
N PRO A 269 27.96 -12.08 -6.57
CA PRO A 269 29.25 -12.47 -6.02
C PRO A 269 29.60 -11.60 -4.82
N THR A 270 29.80 -12.20 -3.66
CA THR A 270 30.28 -11.50 -2.46
C THR A 270 31.82 -11.50 -2.43
N ASN A 271 32.42 -10.43 -2.95
CA ASN A 271 33.87 -10.21 -2.81
C ASN A 271 34.17 -9.54 -1.46
N PHE A 272 34.67 -10.32 -0.50
CA PHE A 272 35.15 -9.77 0.77
C PHE A 272 36.63 -9.42 0.70
N THR A 273 37.00 -8.23 1.16
CA THR A 273 38.41 -7.87 1.40
C THR A 273 38.97 -8.62 2.61
N ALA A 274 40.28 -8.86 2.64
CA ALA A 274 40.96 -9.48 3.79
C ALA A 274 40.62 -8.77 5.11
N ALA A 275 40.30 -9.56 6.15
CA ALA A 275 39.97 -9.01 7.46
C ALA A 275 41.23 -8.53 8.19
N HIS A 276 41.23 -7.28 8.63
CA HIS A 276 42.25 -6.68 9.49
C HIS A 276 41.61 -6.07 10.74
N GLY A 277 42.35 -6.06 11.87
CA GLY A 277 41.86 -5.55 13.15
C GLY A 277 40.99 -6.55 13.92
N TRP A 278 40.11 -6.07 14.81
CA TRP A 278 39.25 -6.92 15.65
C TRP A 278 38.02 -7.46 14.91
N VAL A 279 37.53 -6.75 13.88
CA VAL A 279 36.33 -7.14 13.12
C VAL A 279 36.69 -8.19 12.06
N GLY A 280 36.44 -9.45 12.40
CA GLY A 280 36.58 -10.61 11.52
C GLY A 280 35.48 -10.71 10.45
N MET A 281 35.40 -11.87 9.77
CA MET A 281 34.46 -12.08 8.66
C MET A 281 32.99 -12.00 9.11
N ALA A 282 32.65 -12.54 10.28
CA ALA A 282 31.29 -12.50 10.85
C ALA A 282 30.74 -11.05 11.01
N GLY A 283 31.61 -10.06 11.21
CA GLY A 283 31.24 -8.63 11.28
C GLY A 283 31.24 -7.90 9.93
N ARG A 284 31.54 -8.60 8.82
CA ARG A 284 31.65 -8.07 7.45
C ARG A 284 30.62 -8.68 6.49
N VAL A 285 30.01 -9.80 6.87
CA VAL A 285 28.93 -10.45 6.13
C VAL A 285 27.55 -9.95 6.59
N ARG A 286 26.57 -10.11 5.71
CA ARG A 286 25.16 -9.79 5.97
C ARG A 286 24.46 -11.04 6.47
N ARG A 287 23.99 -11.08 7.72
CA ARG A 287 23.50 -12.30 8.38
C ARG A 287 21.98 -12.28 8.51
N GLU A 288 21.33 -13.42 8.30
CA GLU A 288 19.87 -13.56 8.42
C GLU A 288 19.36 -13.62 9.87
N TYR A 289 20.14 -14.21 10.77
CA TYR A 289 19.76 -14.39 12.18
C TYR A 289 20.98 -14.38 13.12
N PRO A 290 21.57 -13.18 13.37
CA PRO A 290 22.85 -13.05 14.05
C PRO A 290 22.79 -13.30 15.57
N ASP A 291 23.72 -14.11 16.09
CA ASP A 291 24.07 -14.20 17.52
C ASP A 291 25.17 -13.21 17.93
N LEU A 292 25.42 -13.12 19.24
CA LEU A 292 26.53 -12.37 19.84
C LEU A 292 27.51 -13.32 20.57
N GLY A 293 28.82 -13.04 20.45
CA GLY A 293 29.87 -13.77 21.18
C GLY A 293 30.84 -14.57 20.31
N ARG A 294 30.64 -14.58 18.98
CA ARG A 294 31.48 -15.32 18.01
C ARG A 294 32.20 -14.45 16.97
N GLY A 295 32.38 -13.16 17.26
CA GLY A 295 33.17 -12.23 16.43
C GLY A 295 32.35 -11.24 15.59
N ASP A 296 31.01 -11.35 15.59
CA ASP A 296 30.13 -10.26 15.20
C ASP A 296 29.87 -9.38 16.44
N PHE A 297 30.21 -8.09 16.37
CA PHE A 297 30.06 -7.14 17.49
C PHE A 297 28.81 -6.26 17.36
N ARG A 298 28.07 -6.41 16.26
CA ARG A 298 26.78 -5.74 16.03
C ARG A 298 25.70 -6.31 16.95
N HIS A 299 24.57 -5.61 17.10
CA HIS A 299 23.47 -6.13 17.93
C HIS A 299 22.94 -7.47 17.39
N PRO A 300 22.61 -8.43 18.27
CA PRO A 300 22.14 -9.75 17.87
C PRO A 300 20.61 -9.80 17.69
N ALA A 301 20.15 -10.71 16.83
CA ALA A 301 18.75 -11.11 16.73
C ALA A 301 18.36 -12.12 17.82
N ILE A 302 19.33 -12.89 18.34
CA ILE A 302 19.09 -13.90 19.39
C ILE A 302 20.16 -13.85 20.46
N ARG A 303 19.75 -14.00 21.73
CA ARG A 303 20.65 -14.16 22.88
C ARG A 303 20.06 -15.12 23.89
N ILE A 304 20.75 -16.23 24.14
CA ILE A 304 20.32 -17.28 25.07
C ILE A 304 21.37 -17.42 26.17
N ARG A 305 20.95 -17.33 27.43
CA ARG A 305 21.76 -17.69 28.59
C ARG A 305 21.59 -19.17 28.90
N GLN A 306 22.66 -19.93 28.78
CA GLN A 306 22.70 -21.35 29.09
C GLN A 306 22.71 -21.58 30.61
N SER A 307 22.40 -22.80 31.05
CA SER A 307 22.42 -23.20 32.46
C SER A 307 23.77 -22.95 33.15
N ALA A 308 24.87 -23.13 32.40
CA ALA A 308 26.23 -22.83 32.85
C ALA A 308 26.56 -21.33 32.93
N GLY A 309 25.62 -20.44 32.55
CA GLY A 309 25.71 -18.99 32.69
C GLY A 309 26.33 -18.23 31.52
N HIS A 310 26.88 -18.91 30.50
CA HIS A 310 27.36 -18.25 29.28
C HIS A 310 26.21 -17.87 28.33
N THR A 311 26.47 -16.93 27.42
CA THR A 311 25.48 -16.41 26.45
C THR A 311 25.85 -16.66 24.98
N VAL A 312 26.75 -17.60 24.74
CA VAL A 312 27.19 -18.00 23.39
C VAL A 312 26.15 -18.92 22.76
N THR A 313 25.90 -18.72 21.47
CA THR A 313 25.05 -19.60 20.64
C THR A 313 25.70 -19.78 19.27
N GLN A 314 25.82 -21.02 18.79
CA GLN A 314 26.30 -21.33 17.44
C GLN A 314 25.23 -22.06 16.65
N LEU A 315 24.24 -21.31 16.14
CA LEU A 315 23.24 -21.86 15.24
C LEU A 315 23.86 -22.16 13.88
N LYS A 316 23.86 -23.43 13.50
CA LYS A 316 24.21 -23.87 12.14
C LYS A 316 22.96 -24.34 11.42
N TYR A 317 22.91 -24.12 10.11
CA TYR A 317 21.93 -24.78 9.26
C TYR A 317 21.94 -26.30 9.48
N HIS A 318 20.75 -26.89 9.65
CA HIS A 318 20.56 -28.32 9.82
C HIS A 318 19.73 -28.91 8.67
N SER A 319 18.54 -28.37 8.41
CA SER A 319 17.63 -28.82 7.35
C SER A 319 16.67 -27.69 6.97
N HIS A 320 15.82 -27.90 5.97
CA HIS A 320 14.70 -27.00 5.69
C HIS A 320 13.48 -27.79 5.21
N ASP A 321 12.30 -27.20 5.40
CA ASP A 321 11.04 -27.67 4.84
C ASP A 321 10.40 -26.54 4.03
N ILE A 322 9.77 -26.89 2.90
CA ILE A 322 8.85 -25.99 2.19
C ILE A 322 7.46 -26.56 2.37
N VAL A 323 6.58 -25.80 3.01
CA VAL A 323 5.22 -26.22 3.32
C VAL A 323 4.20 -25.36 2.57
N ASP A 324 3.11 -26.02 2.16
CA ASP A 324 1.95 -25.35 1.59
C ASP A 324 1.15 -24.63 2.68
N GLY A 325 0.64 -23.45 2.34
CA GLY A 325 -0.04 -22.56 3.26
C GLY A 325 0.91 -21.86 4.22
N LYS A 326 0.32 -21.07 5.12
CA LYS A 326 1.02 -20.45 6.23
C LYS A 326 0.66 -21.14 7.56
N PRO A 327 1.63 -21.70 8.29
CA PRO A 327 1.38 -22.27 9.62
C PRO A 327 0.84 -21.22 10.60
N GLU A 328 -0.11 -21.63 11.44
CA GLU A 328 -0.57 -20.82 12.57
C GLU A 328 0.53 -20.71 13.63
N LEU A 329 0.61 -19.56 14.30
CA LEU A 329 1.46 -19.36 15.47
C LEU A 329 0.65 -19.64 16.75
N PRO A 330 0.98 -20.70 17.52
CA PRO A 330 0.17 -21.07 18.68
C PRO A 330 0.04 -19.93 19.69
N GLY A 331 -1.20 -19.53 19.99
CA GLY A 331 -1.51 -18.48 20.96
C GLY A 331 -1.23 -17.04 20.51
N LEU A 332 -0.82 -16.82 19.26
CA LEU A 332 -0.45 -15.50 18.74
C LEU A 332 -1.30 -15.11 17.51
N PRO A 333 -1.63 -13.82 17.36
CA PRO A 333 -2.18 -13.31 16.11
C PRO A 333 -1.16 -13.50 14.99
N SER A 334 -1.65 -13.89 13.81
CA SER A 334 -0.81 -14.16 12.66
C SER A 334 -1.58 -13.97 11.36
N THR A 335 -0.85 -13.64 10.30
CA THR A 335 -1.39 -13.65 8.95
C THR A 335 -1.74 -15.07 8.51
N PHE A 336 -2.66 -15.18 7.55
CA PHE A 336 -3.19 -16.43 7.02
C PHE A 336 -3.38 -16.36 5.50
N GLY A 337 -3.32 -17.51 4.83
CA GLY A 337 -3.58 -17.58 3.38
C GLY A 337 -3.01 -18.85 2.74
N ALA A 338 -3.45 -19.13 1.52
CA ALA A 338 -2.92 -20.20 0.67
C ALA A 338 -1.60 -19.76 0.01
N VAL A 339 -0.58 -19.53 0.84
CA VAL A 339 0.76 -19.10 0.44
C VAL A 339 1.77 -20.25 0.52
N SER A 340 3.06 -20.00 0.29
CA SER A 340 4.13 -20.96 0.57
C SER A 340 4.99 -20.46 1.72
N THR A 341 5.40 -21.38 2.60
CA THR A 341 6.29 -21.07 3.73
C THR A 341 7.54 -21.94 3.67
N LEU A 342 8.71 -21.31 3.73
CA LEU A 342 10.00 -21.95 3.99
C LEU A 342 10.25 -21.95 5.50
N ILE A 343 10.58 -23.11 6.05
CA ILE A 343 11.05 -23.25 7.42
C ILE A 343 12.50 -23.72 7.37
N VAL A 344 13.41 -22.88 7.83
CA VAL A 344 14.83 -23.22 7.93
C VAL A 344 15.12 -23.68 9.35
N HIS A 345 15.55 -24.92 9.50
CA HIS A 345 15.92 -25.50 10.78
C HIS A 345 17.40 -25.25 11.05
N THR A 346 17.68 -24.61 12.17
CA THR A 346 19.04 -24.41 12.66
C THR A 346 19.22 -25.08 14.02
N TYR A 347 20.44 -25.49 14.32
CA TYR A 347 20.75 -26.21 15.54
C TYR A 347 22.10 -25.78 16.13
N ASP A 348 22.14 -25.61 17.44
CA ASP A 348 23.36 -25.46 18.22
C ASP A 348 23.69 -26.80 18.90
N GLU A 349 24.69 -27.49 18.36
CA GLU A 349 25.16 -28.79 18.87
C GLU A 349 25.78 -28.70 20.27
N HIS A 350 26.31 -27.55 20.68
CA HIS A 350 26.97 -27.38 21.97
C HIS A 350 25.96 -27.26 23.12
N SER A 351 24.81 -26.64 22.86
CA SER A 351 23.77 -26.40 23.87
C SER A 351 22.48 -27.18 23.62
N SER A 352 22.44 -28.00 22.55
CA SER A 352 21.25 -28.76 22.15
C SER A 352 20.01 -27.88 21.97
N VAL A 353 20.17 -26.72 21.32
CA VAL A 353 19.07 -25.76 21.07
C VAL A 353 18.74 -25.74 19.60
N ALA A 354 17.47 -25.91 19.25
CA ALA A 354 16.97 -25.75 17.89
C ALA A 354 16.31 -24.38 17.70
N VAL A 355 16.50 -23.78 16.53
CA VAL A 355 15.78 -22.56 16.12
C VAL A 355 15.24 -22.73 14.70
N ASP A 356 13.92 -22.70 14.59
CA ASP A 356 13.20 -22.73 13.31
C ASP A 356 12.91 -21.31 12.85
N LEU A 357 13.38 -20.94 11.66
CA LEU A 357 13.13 -19.64 11.02
C LEU A 357 12.10 -19.81 9.91
N SER A 358 10.93 -19.21 10.09
CA SER A 358 9.82 -19.29 9.12
C SER A 358 9.83 -18.08 8.19
N TYR A 359 9.60 -18.30 6.90
CA TYR A 359 9.53 -17.29 5.85
C TYR A 359 8.32 -17.59 4.96
N SER A 360 7.25 -16.82 5.09
CA SER A 360 6.04 -16.98 4.27
C SER A 360 5.98 -15.89 3.21
N LEU A 361 5.75 -16.28 1.96
CA LEU A 361 5.69 -15.35 0.83
C LEU A 361 4.24 -15.08 0.41
N PHE A 362 3.82 -13.82 0.44
CA PHE A 362 2.56 -13.35 -0.14
C PHE A 362 2.88 -12.65 -1.47
N PRO A 363 2.76 -13.36 -2.62
CA PRO A 363 3.31 -12.87 -3.89
C PRO A 363 2.60 -11.63 -4.44
N GLU A 364 1.29 -11.53 -4.26
CA GLU A 364 0.47 -10.43 -4.79
C GLU A 364 0.70 -9.12 -4.02
N GLN A 365 0.91 -9.22 -2.71
CA GLN A 365 1.19 -8.08 -1.83
C GLN A 365 2.69 -7.78 -1.71
N ASP A 366 3.56 -8.47 -2.46
CA ASP A 366 5.02 -8.35 -2.39
C ASP A 366 5.57 -8.37 -0.94
N THR A 367 5.02 -9.27 -0.12
CA THR A 367 5.30 -9.32 1.33
C THR A 367 5.99 -10.61 1.72
N ILE A 368 7.04 -10.50 2.54
CA ILE A 368 7.68 -11.61 3.25
C ILE A 368 7.32 -11.52 4.73
N VAL A 369 6.70 -12.56 5.27
CA VAL A 369 6.37 -12.65 6.70
C VAL A 369 7.35 -13.60 7.39
N ARG A 370 8.04 -13.13 8.43
CA ARG A 370 9.00 -13.95 9.20
C ARG A 370 8.60 -14.11 10.66
N SER A 371 8.97 -15.25 11.23
CA SER A 371 8.95 -15.52 12.67
C SER A 371 10.05 -16.53 13.01
N ALA A 372 10.38 -16.65 14.30
CA ALA A 372 11.33 -17.63 14.81
C ALA A 372 10.70 -18.46 15.93
N ARG A 373 11.12 -19.73 16.06
CA ARG A 373 10.76 -20.59 17.19
C ARG A 373 11.99 -21.25 17.77
N VAL A 374 12.25 -21.00 19.05
CA VAL A 374 13.35 -21.63 19.80
C VAL A 374 12.81 -22.84 20.54
N THR A 375 13.49 -23.98 20.46
CA THR A 375 13.16 -25.21 21.20
C THR A 375 14.38 -25.68 21.98
N ASN A 376 14.20 -25.94 23.27
CA ASN A 376 15.25 -26.51 24.12
C ASN A 376 15.24 -28.04 24.01
N ASN A 377 16.22 -28.63 23.32
CA ASN A 377 16.39 -30.08 23.22
C ASN A 377 17.48 -30.61 24.19
N GLY A 378 17.99 -29.78 25.10
CA GLY A 378 18.92 -30.17 26.15
C GLY A 378 18.21 -30.69 27.40
N ASP A 379 19.00 -31.08 28.40
CA ASP A 379 18.51 -31.66 29.67
C ASP A 379 18.35 -30.61 30.79
N GLU A 380 18.83 -29.38 30.59
CA GLU A 380 18.76 -28.30 31.56
C GLU A 380 17.99 -27.10 30.99
N ALA A 381 17.39 -26.30 31.88
CA ALA A 381 16.66 -25.10 31.47
C ALA A 381 17.62 -24.01 30.97
N ILE A 382 17.19 -23.31 29.91
CA ILE A 382 17.88 -22.17 29.31
C ILE A 382 17.04 -20.91 29.49
N THR A 383 17.64 -19.72 29.40
CA THR A 383 16.89 -18.45 29.42
C THR A 383 17.07 -17.70 28.10
N VAL A 384 15.97 -17.40 27.40
CA VAL A 384 15.98 -16.51 26.23
C VAL A 384 15.93 -15.06 26.70
N GLU A 385 16.99 -14.30 26.43
CA GLU A 385 17.15 -12.89 26.84
C GLU A 385 16.92 -11.89 25.69
N ASN A 386 17.07 -12.33 24.44
CA ASN A 386 16.69 -11.54 23.25
C ASN A 386 16.23 -12.50 22.14
N LEU A 387 15.15 -12.13 21.45
CA LEU A 387 14.61 -12.91 20.33
C LEU A 387 13.82 -11.99 19.38
N ALA A 388 14.44 -11.66 18.25
CA ALA A 388 13.85 -10.87 17.19
C ALA A 388 12.99 -11.74 16.26
N SER A 389 11.87 -11.17 15.78
CA SER A 389 10.99 -11.79 14.78
C SER A 389 11.55 -11.64 13.37
N PHE A 390 12.25 -10.54 13.11
CA PHE A 390 12.89 -10.23 11.84
C PHE A 390 14.27 -9.63 12.08
N SER A 391 15.25 -10.02 11.27
CA SER A 391 16.57 -9.38 11.20
C SER A 391 17.02 -9.30 9.75
N VAL A 392 17.46 -8.12 9.32
CA VAL A 392 17.98 -7.91 7.96
C VAL A 392 19.24 -7.05 7.99
N ASP A 393 20.28 -7.52 7.31
CA ASP A 393 21.48 -6.75 7.04
C ASP A 393 21.39 -6.15 5.62
N MET A 394 21.18 -4.84 5.54
CA MET A 394 21.15 -4.03 4.32
C MET A 394 22.58 -3.70 3.87
N PRO A 395 22.85 -3.65 2.55
CA PRO A 395 24.17 -3.31 2.03
C PRO A 395 24.61 -1.91 2.45
N PHE A 396 25.89 -1.58 2.28
CA PHE A 396 26.38 -0.23 2.58
C PHE A 396 25.80 0.79 1.61
N GLN A 397 24.83 1.56 2.10
CA GLN A 397 24.22 2.70 1.41
C GLN A 397 23.82 3.77 2.43
N GLU A 398 23.31 4.88 1.93
CA GLU A 398 22.68 5.91 2.75
C GLU A 398 21.19 5.61 2.89
N TYR A 399 20.74 5.42 4.12
CA TYR A 399 19.34 5.16 4.45
C TYR A 399 18.80 6.23 5.38
N GLU A 400 17.50 6.46 5.28
CA GLU A 400 16.70 7.10 6.31
C GLU A 400 15.75 6.07 6.91
N MET A 401 15.52 6.17 8.22
CA MET A 401 14.52 5.40 8.93
C MET A 401 13.27 6.26 9.16
N ILE A 402 12.10 5.67 8.95
CA ILE A 402 10.81 6.26 9.25
C ILE A 402 10.16 5.43 10.36
N GLY A 403 9.74 6.11 11.42
CA GLY A 403 8.94 5.54 12.50
C GLY A 403 7.72 6.41 12.79
N LEU A 404 6.81 5.88 13.59
CA LEU A 404 5.66 6.61 14.09
C LEU A 404 5.85 6.82 15.60
N ARG A 405 5.92 8.08 16.03
CA ARG A 405 6.07 8.47 17.43
C ARG A 405 4.85 9.24 17.91
N GLY A 406 4.66 9.32 19.21
CA GLY A 406 3.52 10.05 19.74
C GLY A 406 3.48 10.07 21.25
N ASP A 407 2.26 10.28 21.73
CA ASP A 407 1.81 10.09 23.10
C ASP A 407 0.27 10.14 23.05
N TRP A 408 -0.39 9.96 24.18
CA TRP A 408 -1.83 10.20 24.29
C TRP A 408 -2.20 11.58 23.71
N ASN A 409 -3.28 11.62 22.93
CA ASN A 409 -3.78 12.79 22.20
C ASN A 409 -2.91 13.30 21.04
N ARG A 410 -1.85 12.58 20.62
CA ARG A 410 -0.96 12.98 19.51
C ARG A 410 -0.18 11.78 18.96
N GLU A 411 -0.88 10.69 18.75
CA GLU A 411 -0.36 9.42 18.25
C GLU A 411 0.15 9.52 16.81
N ALA A 412 1.01 8.58 16.44
CA ALA A 412 1.40 8.31 15.05
C ALA A 412 2.01 9.50 14.26
N ALA A 413 2.61 10.50 14.90
CA ALA A 413 3.37 11.51 14.18
C ALA A 413 4.56 10.87 13.42
N VAL A 414 4.68 11.18 12.13
CA VAL A 414 5.73 10.61 11.26
C VAL A 414 7.07 11.23 11.65
N GLU A 415 8.04 10.38 11.97
CA GLU A 415 9.42 10.78 12.19
C GLU A 415 10.32 10.15 11.13
N ARG A 416 10.94 10.98 10.28
CA ARG A 416 11.90 10.57 9.25
C ARG A 416 13.28 11.12 9.59
N ARG A 417 14.27 10.25 9.75
CA ARG A 417 15.64 10.64 10.12
C ARG A 417 16.70 9.77 9.45
N LYS A 418 17.89 10.34 9.23
CA LYS A 418 19.05 9.63 8.69
C LYS A 418 19.52 8.52 9.64
N VAL A 419 19.93 7.39 9.06
CA VAL A 419 20.63 6.31 9.79
C VAL A 419 22.10 6.69 9.96
N HIS A 420 22.57 6.81 11.20
CA HIS A 420 23.95 7.13 11.53
C HIS A 420 24.72 5.88 11.97
N TYR A 421 26.06 5.97 11.98
CA TYR A 421 26.91 4.94 12.59
C TYR A 421 26.56 4.77 14.08
N GLY A 422 26.54 3.52 14.53
CA GLY A 422 26.04 3.13 15.85
C GLY A 422 24.58 2.72 15.83
N THR A 423 24.00 2.53 17.02
CA THR A 423 22.63 2.05 17.21
C THR A 423 21.66 3.22 17.38
N GLN A 424 20.52 3.11 16.71
CA GLN A 424 19.35 3.96 16.85
C GLN A 424 18.11 3.08 16.80
N GLY A 425 17.02 3.52 17.42
CA GLY A 425 15.84 2.68 17.50
C GLY A 425 14.71 3.34 18.26
N PHE A 426 13.71 2.54 18.55
CA PHE A 426 12.57 2.87 19.40
C PHE A 426 11.91 1.57 19.84
N GLY A 427 10.99 1.64 20.79
CA GLY A 427 10.28 0.48 21.30
C GLY A 427 9.28 0.88 22.37
N SER A 428 8.59 -0.11 22.93
CA SER A 428 7.68 0.08 24.04
C SER A 428 8.08 -0.75 25.25
N ALA A 429 8.13 -0.10 26.41
CA ALA A 429 8.28 -0.72 27.73
C ALA A 429 7.02 -0.53 28.59
N THR A 430 5.86 -0.28 27.99
CA THR A 430 4.58 -0.13 28.72
C THR A 430 3.87 -1.47 28.94
N GLY A 431 4.40 -2.57 28.39
CA GLY A 431 3.70 -3.84 28.28
C GLY A 431 2.68 -3.89 27.13
N SER A 432 2.40 -2.78 26.45
CA SER A 432 1.61 -2.70 25.21
C SER A 432 2.45 -2.16 24.04
N SER A 433 1.90 -2.12 22.83
CA SER A 433 2.53 -1.44 21.69
C SER A 433 2.68 0.07 21.90
N SER A 434 1.82 0.70 22.71
CA SER A 434 1.89 2.08 23.23
C SER A 434 1.52 3.20 22.25
N HIS A 435 1.20 4.36 22.81
CA HIS A 435 1.06 5.65 22.09
C HIS A 435 2.41 6.24 21.66
N LEU A 436 3.48 5.85 22.37
CA LEU A 436 4.78 6.52 22.34
C LEU A 436 5.52 6.21 21.03
N HIS A 437 5.49 4.95 20.63
CA HIS A 437 6.06 4.45 19.39
C HIS A 437 5.21 3.30 18.85
N ASN A 438 4.93 3.31 17.56
CA ASN A 438 4.23 2.21 16.91
C ASN A 438 5.22 1.10 16.50
N PRO A 439 4.84 -0.19 16.50
CA PRO A 439 5.71 -1.31 16.11
C PRO A 439 5.89 -1.43 14.58
N PHE A 440 6.33 -0.33 13.97
CA PHE A 440 6.57 -0.18 12.56
C PHE A 440 7.88 0.57 12.28
N LEU A 441 8.63 0.09 11.29
CA LEU A 441 9.82 0.73 10.74
C LEU A 441 9.71 0.77 9.22
N ALA A 442 10.10 1.86 8.58
CA ALA A 442 10.53 1.81 7.17
C ALA A 442 11.97 2.26 7.00
N LEU A 443 12.71 1.58 6.13
CA LEU A 443 13.99 2.05 5.61
C LEU A 443 13.78 2.54 4.17
N VAL A 444 14.33 3.71 3.86
CA VAL A 444 14.18 4.34 2.54
C VAL A 444 15.48 5.00 2.10
N SER A 445 15.64 5.22 0.79
CA SER A 445 16.67 6.14 0.29
C SER A 445 16.31 7.60 0.63
N PRO A 446 17.28 8.52 0.77
CA PRO A 446 16.99 9.95 0.99
C PRO A 446 16.13 10.59 -0.10
N SER A 447 16.16 10.04 -1.32
CA SER A 447 15.35 10.51 -2.45
C SER A 447 13.93 9.92 -2.50
N THR A 448 13.61 8.93 -1.67
CA THR A 448 12.30 8.26 -1.68
C THR A 448 11.21 9.24 -1.21
N THR A 449 10.08 9.24 -1.92
CA THR A 449 8.87 10.03 -1.64
C THR A 449 7.65 9.11 -1.54
N GLU A 450 6.45 9.67 -1.39
CA GLU A 450 5.19 8.91 -1.44
C GLU A 450 5.00 8.11 -2.75
N THR A 451 5.61 8.53 -3.86
CA THR A 451 5.34 7.92 -5.19
C THR A 451 6.55 7.38 -5.92
N GLN A 452 7.77 7.60 -5.41
CA GLN A 452 9.00 7.25 -6.12
C GLN A 452 10.05 6.76 -5.13
N GLY A 453 10.92 5.87 -5.60
CA GLY A 453 12.06 5.34 -4.85
C GLY A 453 11.71 4.08 -4.07
N GLU A 454 12.74 3.46 -3.51
CA GLU A 454 12.60 2.20 -2.78
C GLU A 454 12.22 2.45 -1.31
N ALA A 455 11.35 1.58 -0.80
CA ALA A 455 10.93 1.53 0.59
C ALA A 455 10.82 0.08 1.07
N TRP A 456 11.44 -0.20 2.22
CA TRP A 456 11.32 -1.46 2.95
C TRP A 456 10.59 -1.19 4.26
N GLY A 457 9.34 -1.64 4.36
CA GLY A 457 8.54 -1.50 5.58
C GLY A 457 8.50 -2.79 6.38
N PHE A 458 8.48 -2.69 7.70
CA PHE A 458 8.45 -3.79 8.65
C PHE A 458 7.40 -3.50 9.71
N SER A 459 6.39 -4.37 9.86
CA SER A 459 5.34 -4.24 10.86
C SER A 459 5.24 -5.50 11.71
N LEU A 460 5.27 -5.36 13.03
CA LEU A 460 5.19 -6.49 13.96
C LEU A 460 3.73 -6.81 14.30
N VAL A 461 3.31 -8.05 14.11
CA VAL A 461 1.96 -8.52 14.49
C VAL A 461 1.97 -8.87 15.99
N TYR A 462 2.09 -7.84 16.83
CA TYR A 462 2.17 -7.97 18.28
C TYR A 462 1.70 -6.71 19.00
N SER A 463 1.01 -6.89 20.12
CA SER A 463 0.35 -5.83 20.89
C SER A 463 1.04 -5.53 22.22
N GLY A 464 2.12 -6.25 22.51
CA GLY A 464 2.92 -6.08 23.73
C GLY A 464 4.14 -5.20 23.54
N SER A 465 5.05 -5.27 24.51
CA SER A 465 6.34 -4.59 24.43
C SER A 465 7.19 -5.09 23.27
N PHE A 466 7.65 -4.16 22.44
CA PHE A 466 8.48 -4.43 21.26
C PHE A 466 9.75 -3.58 21.27
N ALA A 467 10.74 -3.99 20.48
CA ALA A 467 11.91 -3.19 20.16
C ALA A 467 12.18 -3.18 18.65
N VAL A 468 12.60 -2.02 18.15
CA VAL A 468 13.17 -1.82 16.81
C VAL A 468 14.57 -1.28 17.00
N GLU A 469 15.57 -2.01 16.50
CA GLU A 469 16.96 -1.58 16.54
C GLU A 469 17.53 -1.53 15.13
N VAL A 470 18.00 -0.36 14.73
CA VAL A 470 18.72 -0.12 13.49
C VAL A 470 20.14 0.25 13.85
N GLU A 471 21.13 -0.47 13.35
CA GLU A 471 22.54 -0.18 13.59
C GLU A 471 23.30 -0.10 12.27
N LYS A 472 23.99 1.02 12.02
CA LYS A 472 25.00 1.06 10.96
C LYS A 472 26.33 0.70 11.59
N GLY A 473 26.78 -0.53 11.33
CA GLY A 473 28.01 -1.09 11.89
C GLY A 473 29.26 -0.40 11.35
N SER A 474 30.41 -0.68 11.95
CA SER A 474 31.69 -0.03 11.58
C SER A 474 32.09 -0.18 10.11
N GLN A 475 31.61 -1.22 9.43
CA GLN A 475 31.87 -1.49 8.01
C GLN A 475 30.84 -0.83 7.06
N GLY A 476 29.85 -0.11 7.59
CA GLY A 476 28.83 0.60 6.82
C GLY A 476 27.55 -0.20 6.52
N ILE A 477 27.54 -1.52 6.74
CA ILE A 477 26.34 -2.37 6.67
C ILE A 477 25.32 -1.92 7.72
N THR A 478 24.05 -1.86 7.34
CA THR A 478 22.96 -1.47 8.24
C THR A 478 22.13 -2.69 8.64
N ARG A 479 22.15 -3.05 9.92
CA ARG A 479 21.29 -4.09 10.51
C ARG A 479 20.00 -3.48 11.03
N ALA A 480 18.86 -4.03 10.65
CA ALA A 480 17.58 -3.72 11.27
C ALA A 480 16.98 -4.98 11.91
N THR A 481 16.55 -4.88 13.18
CA THR A 481 15.82 -5.93 13.89
C THR A 481 14.51 -5.38 14.45
N ILE A 482 13.49 -6.25 14.50
CA ILE A 482 12.21 -5.98 15.15
C ILE A 482 11.69 -7.26 15.81
N GLY A 483 11.17 -7.13 17.03
CA GLY A 483 10.64 -8.26 17.81
C GLY A 483 10.34 -7.88 19.25
N PHE A 484 10.49 -8.84 20.17
CA PHE A 484 10.30 -8.58 21.60
C PHE A 484 11.22 -7.49 22.12
N ASN A 485 10.74 -6.72 23.10
CA ASN A 485 11.60 -5.82 23.86
C ASN A 485 12.46 -6.64 24.86
N PRO A 486 13.80 -6.60 24.79
CA PRO A 486 14.66 -7.32 25.72
C PRO A 486 14.46 -6.93 27.19
N TYR A 487 13.96 -5.72 27.49
CA TYR A 487 13.67 -5.32 28.88
C TYR A 487 12.51 -6.12 29.51
N HIS A 488 11.58 -6.59 28.67
CA HIS A 488 10.41 -7.38 29.07
C HIS A 488 10.51 -8.83 28.59
N LEU A 489 11.73 -9.30 28.28
CA LEU A 489 12.01 -10.67 27.90
C LEU A 489 13.08 -11.27 28.82
N SER A 490 12.69 -12.33 29.52
CA SER A 490 13.60 -13.23 30.24
C SER A 490 12.87 -14.56 30.38
N TRP A 491 12.75 -15.28 29.27
CA TRP A 491 11.90 -16.46 29.18
C TRP A 491 12.68 -17.71 29.57
N ASN A 492 12.30 -18.34 30.68
CA ASN A 492 12.87 -19.61 31.08
C ASN A 492 12.24 -20.74 30.25
N LEU A 493 13.07 -21.50 29.54
CA LEU A 493 12.64 -22.55 28.63
C LEU A 493 13.14 -23.91 29.15
N ALA A 494 12.23 -24.71 29.71
CA ALA A 494 12.56 -26.03 30.24
C ALA A 494 12.87 -27.02 29.10
N PRO A 495 13.53 -28.17 29.40
CA PRO A 495 13.72 -29.25 28.43
C PRO A 495 12.42 -29.64 27.71
N GLY A 496 12.45 -29.63 26.37
CA GLY A 496 11.33 -29.94 25.49
C GLY A 496 10.36 -28.79 25.23
N GLU A 497 10.48 -27.65 25.92
CA GLU A 497 9.62 -26.49 25.70
C GLU A 497 10.07 -25.65 24.50
N SER A 498 9.15 -24.85 23.97
CA SER A 498 9.42 -23.94 22.85
C SER A 498 8.85 -22.54 23.10
N LEU A 499 9.54 -21.53 22.58
CA LEU A 499 9.09 -20.13 22.52
C LEU A 499 9.04 -19.69 21.07
N ALA A 500 7.87 -19.26 20.61
CA ALA A 500 7.69 -18.65 19.30
C ALA A 500 7.67 -17.12 19.43
N THR A 501 8.29 -16.42 18.48
CA THR A 501 8.10 -14.97 18.34
C THR A 501 6.74 -14.66 17.72
N PRO A 502 6.19 -13.46 17.94
CA PRO A 502 5.23 -12.91 16.98
C PRO A 502 5.85 -12.85 15.59
N GLU A 503 5.03 -12.76 14.56
CA GLU A 503 5.53 -12.55 13.19
C GLU A 503 5.75 -11.07 12.87
N CYS A 504 6.63 -10.82 11.91
CA CYS A 504 6.81 -9.52 11.29
C CYS A 504 6.56 -9.62 9.79
N ALA A 505 5.67 -8.75 9.28
CA ALA A 505 5.43 -8.57 7.86
C ALA A 505 6.39 -7.53 7.29
N ALA A 506 7.16 -7.91 6.28
CA ALA A 506 8.09 -7.05 5.56
C ALA A 506 7.65 -6.83 4.12
N VAL A 507 7.40 -5.58 3.76
CA VAL A 507 6.98 -5.14 2.43
C VAL A 507 8.13 -4.44 1.72
N TYR A 508 8.34 -4.77 0.45
CA TYR A 508 9.18 -3.99 -0.45
C TYR A 508 8.33 -3.24 -1.48
N SER A 509 8.70 -2.00 -1.78
CA SER A 509 8.09 -1.18 -2.83
C SER A 509 9.18 -0.41 -3.58
N SER A 510 9.21 -0.53 -4.91
CA SER A 510 10.01 0.33 -5.79
C SER A 510 9.28 1.60 -6.24
N THR A 511 8.00 1.76 -5.86
CA THR A 511 7.10 2.85 -6.26
C THR A 511 6.79 3.80 -5.11
N GLY A 512 7.77 4.04 -4.23
CA GLY A 512 7.67 4.94 -3.09
C GLY A 512 6.94 4.38 -1.86
N ILE A 513 6.83 5.24 -0.84
CA ILE A 513 6.24 4.95 0.48
C ILE A 513 4.73 4.65 0.35
N GLY A 514 4.00 5.33 -0.53
CA GLY A 514 2.59 5.06 -0.79
C GLY A 514 2.36 3.67 -1.38
N GLY A 515 3.27 3.20 -2.25
CA GLY A 515 3.25 1.83 -2.76
C GLY A 515 3.49 0.77 -1.69
N MET A 516 4.30 1.08 -0.67
CA MET A 516 4.49 0.22 0.50
C MET A 516 3.24 0.20 1.38
N SER A 517 2.66 1.36 1.71
CA SER A 517 1.44 1.43 2.52
C SER A 517 0.29 0.64 1.91
N ARG A 518 0.01 0.80 0.60
CA ARG A 518 -1.08 0.06 -0.06
C ARG A 518 -0.91 -1.46 0.04
N ARG A 519 0.33 -1.98 -0.03
CA ARG A 519 0.61 -3.41 0.17
C ARG A 519 0.31 -3.87 1.59
N PHE A 520 0.69 -3.10 2.62
CA PHE A 520 0.27 -3.38 4.00
C PHE A 520 -1.25 -3.33 4.16
N HIS A 521 -1.91 -2.34 3.55
CA HIS A 521 -3.36 -2.17 3.63
C HIS A 521 -4.10 -3.38 3.04
N ILE A 522 -3.65 -3.85 1.87
CA ILE A 522 -4.19 -5.03 1.21
C ILE A 522 -3.89 -6.28 2.06
N LEU A 523 -2.64 -6.49 2.48
CA LEU A 523 -2.24 -7.61 3.34
C LEU A 523 -3.10 -7.69 4.60
N PHE A 524 -3.30 -6.58 5.31
CA PHE A 524 -4.06 -6.62 6.56
C PHE A 524 -5.55 -6.88 6.34
N ARG A 525 -6.15 -6.33 5.27
CA ARG A 525 -7.55 -6.61 4.93
C ARG A 525 -7.77 -8.06 4.49
N GLU A 526 -6.87 -8.60 3.68
CA GLU A 526 -7.10 -9.91 3.04
C GLU A 526 -6.55 -11.10 3.85
N HIS A 527 -5.52 -10.85 4.66
CA HIS A 527 -4.71 -11.92 5.25
C HIS A 527 -4.44 -11.74 6.75
N LEU A 528 -5.05 -10.78 7.45
CA LEU A 528 -4.85 -10.60 8.90
C LEU A 528 -6.15 -10.41 9.67
N ILE A 529 -7.00 -9.46 9.26
CA ILE A 529 -8.24 -9.13 9.96
C ILE A 529 -9.27 -10.23 9.68
N LYS A 530 -9.72 -10.92 10.74
CA LYS A 530 -10.68 -12.04 10.63
C LYS A 530 -12.14 -11.63 10.82
N GLY A 531 -12.39 -10.39 11.24
CA GLY A 531 -13.73 -9.93 11.55
C GLY A 531 -14.63 -9.82 10.32
N PRO A 532 -15.96 -9.91 10.49
CA PRO A 532 -16.90 -9.96 9.37
C PRO A 532 -17.08 -8.60 8.68
N TYR A 533 -16.51 -7.52 9.23
CA TYR A 533 -16.65 -6.17 8.72
C TYR A 533 -15.43 -5.68 7.91
N VAL A 534 -14.43 -6.53 7.70
CA VAL A 534 -13.20 -6.15 6.97
C VAL A 534 -13.46 -5.46 5.63
N ASP A 535 -14.44 -5.94 4.86
CA ASP A 535 -14.86 -5.41 3.56
C ASP A 535 -16.26 -4.76 3.59
N ARG A 536 -16.84 -4.52 4.78
CA ARG A 536 -18.19 -3.97 4.92
C ARG A 536 -18.16 -2.54 5.45
N PRO A 537 -19.04 -1.66 4.94
CA PRO A 537 -19.27 -0.35 5.54
C PRO A 537 -19.64 -0.46 7.02
N ARG A 538 -19.20 0.52 7.82
CA ARG A 538 -19.50 0.57 9.25
C ARG A 538 -20.73 1.43 9.52
N PRO A 539 -21.58 1.06 10.49
CA PRO A 539 -22.70 1.91 10.86
C PRO A 539 -22.18 3.23 11.42
N VAL A 540 -22.73 4.35 10.93
CA VAL A 540 -22.46 5.66 11.53
C VAL A 540 -22.95 5.62 12.97
N LEU A 541 -22.05 5.90 13.92
CA LEU A 541 -22.33 5.75 15.33
C LEU A 541 -22.39 7.08 16.07
N LEU A 542 -23.07 7.10 17.22
CA LEU A 542 -22.90 8.13 18.24
C LEU A 542 -22.43 7.48 19.54
N ASN A 543 -21.30 7.94 20.07
CA ASN A 543 -20.77 7.53 21.36
C ASN A 543 -21.13 8.58 22.43
N SER A 544 -21.56 8.12 23.61
CA SER A 544 -22.03 8.98 24.71
C SER A 544 -20.93 9.69 25.51
N TRP A 545 -19.66 9.33 25.36
CA TRP A 545 -18.57 9.73 26.26
C TRP A 545 -18.37 11.25 26.35
N GLU A 546 -17.98 11.93 25.27
CA GLU A 546 -17.80 13.39 25.33
C GLU A 546 -19.12 14.16 25.53
N GLY A 547 -20.27 13.53 25.22
CA GLY A 547 -21.59 14.14 25.39
C GLY A 547 -22.10 14.17 26.83
N LEU A 548 -21.83 13.11 27.61
CA LEU A 548 -22.39 12.94 28.96
C LEU A 548 -21.34 12.60 30.03
N SER A 549 -20.19 12.04 29.65
CA SER A 549 -19.21 11.43 30.54
C SER A 549 -19.92 10.53 31.57
N PHE A 550 -19.64 10.66 32.86
CA PHE A 550 -20.34 9.91 33.90
C PHE A 550 -21.72 10.46 34.30
N ASN A 551 -22.16 11.61 33.79
CA ASN A 551 -23.36 12.30 34.27
C ASN A 551 -24.61 11.89 33.49
N PHE A 552 -25.09 10.66 33.71
CA PHE A 552 -26.28 10.12 33.04
C PHE A 552 -27.08 9.15 33.93
N ASP A 553 -28.32 8.93 33.52
CA ASP A 553 -29.26 7.91 34.00
C ASP A 553 -30.00 7.26 32.81
N GLU A 554 -30.88 6.30 33.09
CA GLU A 554 -31.64 5.58 32.05
C GLU A 554 -32.43 6.53 31.11
N ASP A 555 -33.00 7.62 31.62
CA ASP A 555 -33.84 8.54 30.86
C ASP A 555 -33.02 9.47 29.96
N SER A 556 -31.94 10.04 30.48
CA SER A 556 -31.02 10.87 29.70
C SER A 556 -30.31 10.08 28.59
N LEU A 557 -29.93 8.82 28.83
CA LEU A 557 -29.40 7.93 27.79
C LEU A 557 -30.44 7.60 26.73
N TYR A 558 -31.67 7.29 27.13
CA TYR A 558 -32.74 7.03 26.17
C TYR A 558 -33.03 8.26 25.31
N LYS A 559 -33.01 9.47 25.89
CA LYS A 559 -33.16 10.72 25.13
C LYS A 559 -32.01 10.91 24.15
N LEU A 560 -30.75 10.67 24.55
CA LEU A 560 -29.61 10.74 23.66
C LEU A 560 -29.71 9.74 22.49
N ALA A 561 -30.21 8.53 22.75
CA ALA A 561 -30.49 7.54 21.71
C ALA A 561 -31.62 7.98 20.76
N GLN A 562 -32.67 8.64 21.27
CA GLN A 562 -33.70 9.25 20.42
C GLN A 562 -33.10 10.32 19.51
N ASP A 563 -32.28 11.22 20.07
CA ASP A 563 -31.63 12.27 19.28
C ASP A 563 -30.65 11.69 18.26
N THR A 564 -29.95 10.60 18.59
CA THR A 564 -29.09 9.84 17.68
C THR A 564 -29.87 9.31 16.49
N ALA A 565 -31.02 8.67 16.76
CA ALA A 565 -31.89 8.14 15.73
C ALA A 565 -32.50 9.25 14.85
N GLU A 566 -32.91 10.38 15.46
CA GLU A 566 -33.41 11.56 14.74
C GLU A 566 -32.36 12.18 13.80
N LEU A 567 -31.09 12.19 14.19
CA LEU A 567 -29.99 12.67 13.34
C LEU A 567 -29.69 11.74 12.15
N GLY A 568 -30.12 10.48 12.21
CA GLY A 568 -29.87 9.47 11.17
C GLY A 568 -28.66 8.57 11.43
N ALA A 569 -28.04 8.63 12.61
CA ALA A 569 -27.00 7.68 13.00
C ALA A 569 -27.61 6.30 13.31
N LYS A 570 -26.89 5.23 12.94
CA LYS A 570 -27.38 3.84 12.93
C LYS A 570 -26.99 3.03 14.16
N LEU A 571 -26.02 3.50 14.93
CA LEU A 571 -25.52 2.82 16.12
C LEU A 571 -25.39 3.82 17.28
N PHE A 572 -25.95 3.48 18.43
CA PHE A 572 -25.74 4.21 19.68
C PHE A 572 -24.84 3.40 20.61
N VAL A 573 -23.74 4.00 21.07
CA VAL A 573 -22.77 3.37 21.96
C VAL A 573 -22.84 4.00 23.34
N LEU A 574 -23.19 3.19 24.33
CA LEU A 574 -23.07 3.54 25.74
C LEU A 574 -21.61 3.31 26.20
N ASP A 575 -20.93 4.40 26.54
CA ASP A 575 -19.55 4.38 27.02
C ASP A 575 -19.46 4.13 28.55
N ASP A 576 -18.31 4.45 29.18
CA ASP A 576 -18.02 4.19 30.60
C ASP A 576 -19.10 4.74 31.57
N GLY A 577 -19.30 4.05 32.70
CA GLY A 577 -20.20 4.47 33.78
C GLY A 577 -21.40 3.56 34.04
N TRP A 578 -21.64 2.53 33.22
CA TRP A 578 -22.88 1.74 33.27
C TRP A 578 -22.93 0.65 34.36
N PHE A 579 -21.79 0.33 34.96
CA PHE A 579 -21.57 -0.88 35.78
C PHE A 579 -21.25 -0.59 37.26
N GLY A 580 -21.15 -1.66 38.04
CA GLY A 580 -20.84 -1.67 39.48
C GLY A 580 -22.08 -1.54 40.36
N GLU A 581 -22.23 -2.46 41.32
CA GLU A 581 -23.35 -2.48 42.28
C GLU A 581 -22.95 -1.91 43.64
N GLU A 582 -22.04 -2.59 44.34
CA GLU A 582 -21.52 -2.15 45.65
C GLU A 582 -20.62 -0.91 45.52
N HIS A 583 -19.73 -0.95 44.52
CA HIS A 583 -18.81 0.13 44.15
C HIS A 583 -19.16 0.67 42.76
N PRO A 584 -20.22 1.49 42.62
CA PRO A 584 -20.73 1.90 41.31
C PRO A 584 -19.76 2.81 40.55
N ARG A 585 -19.67 2.61 39.23
CA ARG A 585 -18.87 3.44 38.31
C ARG A 585 -19.51 4.81 38.08
N LEU A 586 -19.33 5.71 39.04
CA LEU A 586 -19.80 7.11 38.98
C LEU A 586 -18.69 8.10 38.61
N ALA A 587 -17.44 7.63 38.62
CA ALA A 587 -16.23 8.33 38.24
C ALA A 587 -15.12 7.28 38.00
N ASP A 588 -13.94 7.73 37.56
CA ASP A 588 -12.79 6.89 37.23
C ASP A 588 -12.23 6.03 38.39
N ASN A 589 -12.62 6.29 39.64
CA ASN A 589 -11.96 5.79 40.85
C ASN A 589 -12.64 4.59 41.55
N ALA A 590 -13.63 3.96 40.94
CA ALA A 590 -14.32 2.78 41.46
C ALA A 590 -14.97 1.94 40.36
N GLY A 591 -15.24 0.67 40.67
CA GLY A 591 -16.10 -0.22 39.87
C GLY A 591 -15.43 -1.03 38.77
N LEU A 592 -14.23 -0.70 38.28
CA LEU A 592 -13.52 -1.56 37.33
C LEU A 592 -13.26 -2.94 37.96
N GLY A 593 -13.64 -3.99 37.24
CA GLY A 593 -13.70 -5.36 37.75
C GLY A 593 -15.12 -5.83 38.09
N ASP A 594 -16.06 -4.92 38.36
CA ASP A 594 -17.44 -5.27 38.73
C ASP A 594 -18.39 -5.11 37.52
N TRP A 595 -18.24 -6.00 36.52
CA TRP A 595 -18.99 -5.99 35.24
C TRP A 595 -20.45 -6.44 35.35
N VAL A 596 -21.19 -5.85 36.28
CA VAL A 596 -22.62 -6.04 36.50
C VAL A 596 -23.34 -4.70 36.34
N VAL A 597 -24.58 -4.72 35.86
CA VAL A 597 -25.37 -3.49 35.62
C VAL A 597 -25.60 -2.74 36.93
N ASN A 598 -25.33 -1.44 36.95
CA ASN A 598 -25.59 -0.59 38.12
C ASN A 598 -27.11 -0.36 38.29
N PRO A 599 -27.76 -0.94 39.32
CA PRO A 599 -29.21 -0.86 39.49
C PRO A 599 -29.70 0.55 39.86
N LYS A 600 -28.80 1.44 40.31
CA LYS A 600 -29.14 2.84 40.60
C LYS A 600 -29.25 3.68 39.33
N ARG A 601 -28.47 3.36 38.29
CA ARG A 601 -28.57 4.02 36.97
C ARG A 601 -29.64 3.38 36.09
N PHE A 602 -29.78 2.05 36.19
CA PHE A 602 -30.71 1.25 35.39
C PHE A 602 -31.69 0.49 36.30
N PRO A 603 -32.67 1.17 36.92
CA PRO A 603 -33.62 0.54 37.83
C PRO A 603 -34.45 -0.56 37.17
N ASN A 604 -34.61 -0.52 35.85
CA ASN A 604 -35.32 -1.54 35.08
C ASN A 604 -34.37 -2.57 34.41
N GLY A 605 -33.06 -2.47 34.68
CA GLY A 605 -32.01 -3.26 34.04
C GLY A 605 -31.66 -2.77 32.63
N LEU A 606 -30.42 -3.06 32.21
CA LEU A 606 -29.90 -2.70 30.89
C LEU A 606 -30.69 -3.33 29.72
N PRO A 607 -31.15 -4.62 29.78
CA PRO A 607 -31.94 -5.21 28.69
C PRO A 607 -33.20 -4.41 28.35
N SER A 608 -33.91 -3.90 29.36
CA SER A 608 -35.12 -3.10 29.16
C SER A 608 -34.85 -1.80 28.41
N LEU A 609 -33.74 -1.11 28.72
CA LEU A 609 -33.34 0.10 28.00
C LEU A 609 -32.97 -0.23 26.55
N VAL A 610 -32.16 -1.28 26.34
CA VAL A 610 -31.69 -1.67 25.01
C VAL A 610 -32.84 -2.12 24.11
N ASP A 611 -33.84 -2.83 24.64
CA ASP A 611 -35.05 -3.20 23.90
C ASP A 611 -35.82 -1.97 23.42
N ARG A 612 -35.88 -0.89 24.23
CA ARG A 612 -36.51 0.38 23.80
C ARG A 612 -35.66 1.09 22.76
N ILE A 613 -34.33 1.15 22.94
CA ILE A 613 -33.42 1.79 21.99
C ILE A 613 -33.48 1.11 20.62
N THR A 614 -33.46 -0.21 20.59
CA THR A 614 -33.45 -1.01 19.35
C THR A 614 -34.79 -1.02 18.61
N GLN A 615 -35.84 -0.39 19.18
CA GLN A 615 -37.12 -0.12 18.52
C GLN A 615 -37.20 1.28 17.91
N LEU A 616 -36.25 2.17 18.20
CA LEU A 616 -36.20 3.51 17.61
C LEU A 616 -35.86 3.41 16.12
N LYS A 617 -36.61 4.14 15.28
CA LYS A 617 -36.35 4.22 13.84
C LYS A 617 -35.27 5.25 13.54
N VAL A 618 -34.35 4.92 12.63
CA VAL A 618 -33.26 5.82 12.22
C VAL A 618 -33.76 6.75 11.11
N GLY A 619 -33.86 8.05 11.39
CA GLY A 619 -34.38 9.06 10.49
C GLY A 619 -35.71 8.64 9.83
N ASP A 620 -35.82 8.87 8.52
CA ASP A 620 -36.97 8.46 7.71
C ASP A 620 -36.81 7.04 7.11
N THR A 621 -35.87 6.23 7.61
CA THR A 621 -35.58 4.89 7.06
C THR A 621 -36.44 3.78 7.69
N SER A 622 -36.36 2.57 7.12
CA SER A 622 -36.96 1.36 7.72
C SER A 622 -36.05 0.68 8.75
N GLU A 623 -34.82 1.15 8.94
CA GLU A 623 -33.86 0.59 9.87
C GLU A 623 -34.17 1.02 11.31
N THR A 624 -33.76 0.20 12.28
CA THR A 624 -33.81 0.53 13.70
C THR A 624 -32.41 0.74 14.27
N LEU A 625 -32.34 1.55 15.32
CA LEU A 625 -31.08 1.93 15.95
C LEU A 625 -30.41 0.70 16.58
N GLN A 626 -29.12 0.50 16.28
CA GLN A 626 -28.30 -0.54 16.89
C GLN A 626 -27.74 -0.07 18.24
N PHE A 627 -27.35 -1.01 19.09
CA PHE A 627 -26.76 -0.71 20.40
C PHE A 627 -25.36 -1.30 20.54
N GLY A 628 -24.47 -0.50 21.12
CA GLY A 628 -23.09 -0.86 21.47
C GLY A 628 -22.76 -0.52 22.91
N LEU A 629 -21.75 -1.21 23.46
CA LEU A 629 -21.37 -1.08 24.87
C LEU A 629 -19.85 -1.05 25.07
N TRP A 630 -19.40 -0.26 26.02
CA TRP A 630 -17.99 -0.16 26.42
C TRP A 630 -17.61 -1.15 27.54
N PHE A 631 -16.38 -1.65 27.48
CA PHE A 631 -15.73 -2.44 28.53
C PHE A 631 -14.24 -2.10 28.65
N GLU A 632 -13.65 -2.30 29.83
CA GLU A 632 -12.19 -2.27 30.06
C GLU A 632 -11.73 -3.50 30.89
N PRO A 633 -11.90 -4.73 30.36
CA PRO A 633 -11.88 -5.95 31.19
C PRO A 633 -10.51 -6.31 31.77
N GLU A 634 -9.44 -5.71 31.27
CA GLU A 634 -8.07 -5.93 31.71
C GLU A 634 -7.73 -5.22 33.03
N MET A 635 -8.65 -4.41 33.57
CA MET A 635 -8.39 -3.48 34.65
C MET A 635 -9.24 -3.74 35.88
N VAL A 636 -8.74 -3.28 37.03
CA VAL A 636 -9.43 -3.38 38.32
C VAL A 636 -9.18 -2.13 39.17
N ASN A 637 -10.22 -1.57 39.78
CA ASN A 637 -10.06 -0.54 40.79
C ASN A 637 -9.83 -1.19 42.16
N PRO A 638 -8.97 -0.63 43.03
CA PRO A 638 -8.88 -1.06 44.42
C PRO A 638 -10.22 -0.97 45.18
N LYS A 639 -11.09 -0.04 44.77
CA LYS A 639 -12.50 0.06 45.20
C LYS A 639 -13.42 -0.70 44.23
N SER A 640 -13.37 -2.02 44.31
CA SER A 640 -14.24 -2.95 43.60
C SER A 640 -14.44 -4.21 44.41
N THR A 641 -15.56 -4.89 44.22
CA THR A 641 -15.82 -6.19 44.87
C THR A 641 -14.80 -7.23 44.37
N LEU A 642 -14.41 -7.16 43.10
CA LEU A 642 -13.36 -8.03 42.53
C LEU A 642 -12.04 -7.91 43.29
N TYR A 643 -11.53 -6.69 43.52
CA TYR A 643 -10.25 -6.49 44.21
C TYR A 643 -10.31 -6.85 45.69
N GLU A 644 -11.45 -6.57 46.36
CA GLU A 644 -11.65 -6.98 47.76
C GLU A 644 -11.62 -8.51 47.92
N THR A 645 -12.12 -9.24 46.91
CA THR A 645 -12.17 -10.70 46.91
C THR A 645 -10.86 -11.34 46.45
N HIS A 646 -10.27 -10.80 45.38
CA HIS A 646 -9.09 -11.34 44.70
C HIS A 646 -8.00 -10.25 44.53
N PRO A 647 -7.43 -9.72 45.62
CA PRO A 647 -6.38 -8.72 45.53
C PRO A 647 -5.11 -9.29 44.87
N ASP A 648 -4.90 -10.59 44.91
CA ASP A 648 -3.78 -11.29 44.27
C ASP A 648 -3.88 -11.33 42.74
N TRP A 649 -5.06 -11.11 42.15
CA TRP A 649 -5.25 -11.07 40.70
C TRP A 649 -4.70 -9.80 40.05
N ALA A 650 -4.46 -8.72 40.78
CA ALA A 650 -3.79 -7.55 40.23
C ALA A 650 -2.28 -7.81 40.03
N LEU A 651 -1.71 -7.35 38.91
CA LEU A 651 -0.26 -7.36 38.69
C LEU A 651 0.44 -6.55 39.79
N HIS A 652 1.45 -7.16 40.41
CA HIS A 652 2.24 -6.54 41.48
C HIS A 652 3.58 -7.27 41.65
N ALA A 653 4.56 -6.63 42.28
CA ALA A 653 5.84 -7.25 42.63
C ALA A 653 5.97 -7.40 44.16
N THR A 654 5.84 -8.62 44.67
CA THR A 654 6.04 -8.97 46.10
C THR A 654 5.38 -7.96 47.06
N SER A 655 6.17 -7.19 47.82
CA SER A 655 5.71 -6.23 48.82
C SER A 655 5.85 -4.77 48.36
N TYR A 656 6.14 -4.54 47.07
CA TYR A 656 6.19 -3.18 46.54
C TYR A 656 4.80 -2.56 46.50
N PRO A 657 4.67 -1.23 46.69
CA PRO A 657 3.41 -0.53 46.45
C PRO A 657 2.89 -0.81 45.04
N ARG A 658 1.57 -0.96 44.91
CA ARG A 658 0.89 -1.13 43.62
C ARG A 658 0.56 0.24 43.08
N THR A 659 1.37 0.76 42.14
CA THR A 659 1.22 2.14 41.68
C THR A 659 0.00 2.27 40.78
N GLU A 660 -0.93 3.13 41.17
CA GLU A 660 -2.13 3.45 40.39
C GLU A 660 -1.84 4.50 39.32
N ALA A 661 -2.55 4.40 38.20
CA ALA A 661 -2.68 5.44 37.18
C ALA A 661 -4.16 5.46 36.81
N ARG A 662 -4.80 6.65 36.81
CA ARG A 662 -6.27 6.79 36.74
C ARG A 662 -7.01 5.96 37.82
N ASP A 663 -6.46 5.92 39.04
CA ASP A 663 -7.01 5.21 40.20
C ASP A 663 -7.28 3.68 39.98
N GLN A 664 -6.61 3.07 39.00
CA GLN A 664 -6.79 1.66 38.62
C GLN A 664 -5.47 0.89 38.55
N LEU A 665 -5.57 -0.45 38.65
CA LEU A 665 -4.51 -1.44 38.48
C LEU A 665 -4.83 -2.36 37.30
N VAL A 666 -3.84 -3.13 36.85
CA VAL A 666 -4.00 -4.10 35.75
C VAL A 666 -4.18 -5.50 36.32
N LEU A 667 -5.17 -6.25 35.82
CA LEU A 667 -5.35 -7.66 36.15
C LEU A 667 -4.25 -8.52 35.51
N ASN A 668 -3.84 -9.59 36.19
CA ASN A 668 -2.79 -10.49 35.72
C ASN A 668 -3.36 -11.52 34.75
N LEU A 669 -3.35 -11.20 33.45
CA LEU A 669 -3.84 -12.10 32.41
C LEU A 669 -2.93 -13.31 32.16
N SER A 670 -1.78 -13.47 32.82
CA SER A 670 -1.06 -14.77 32.80
C SER A 670 -1.83 -15.87 33.53
N LEU A 671 -2.77 -15.52 34.40
CA LEU A 671 -3.57 -16.45 35.20
C LEU A 671 -4.84 -16.89 34.43
N PRO A 672 -5.03 -18.19 34.16
CA PRO A 672 -6.23 -18.69 33.48
C PRO A 672 -7.55 -18.31 34.16
N GLU A 673 -7.58 -18.27 35.49
CA GLU A 673 -8.76 -17.87 36.28
C GLU A 673 -9.18 -16.42 36.04
N VAL A 674 -8.23 -15.51 35.83
CA VAL A 674 -8.49 -14.10 35.47
C VAL A 674 -9.04 -14.02 34.05
N GLN A 675 -8.44 -14.77 33.12
CA GLN A 675 -8.91 -14.84 31.74
C GLN A 675 -10.36 -15.39 31.67
N ASP A 676 -10.65 -16.46 32.42
CA ASP A 676 -11.96 -17.09 32.46
C ASP A 676 -13.01 -16.17 33.09
N PHE A 677 -12.63 -15.43 34.14
CA PHE A 677 -13.47 -14.39 34.73
C PHE A 677 -13.84 -13.29 33.72
N ILE A 678 -12.87 -12.80 32.94
CA ILE A 678 -13.12 -11.80 31.90
C ILE A 678 -14.06 -12.38 30.83
N ILE A 679 -13.76 -13.59 30.35
CA ILE A 679 -14.56 -14.27 29.32
C ILE A 679 -16.00 -14.45 29.80
N SER A 680 -16.23 -14.90 31.04
CA SER A 680 -17.58 -15.08 31.56
C SER A 680 -18.31 -13.75 31.73
N SER A 681 -17.67 -12.77 32.35
CA SER A 681 -18.27 -11.46 32.66
C SER A 681 -18.75 -10.74 31.40
N VAL A 682 -17.93 -10.71 30.34
CA VAL A 682 -18.32 -10.12 29.05
C VAL A 682 -19.40 -10.98 28.38
N SER A 683 -19.25 -12.31 28.40
CA SER A 683 -20.22 -13.21 27.74
C SER A 683 -21.62 -13.13 28.35
N ASP A 684 -21.73 -12.98 29.66
CA ASP A 684 -23.02 -12.94 30.36
C ASP A 684 -23.81 -11.68 29.98
N ILE A 685 -23.13 -10.54 29.82
CA ILE A 685 -23.75 -9.29 29.36
C ILE A 685 -24.14 -9.38 27.88
N LEU A 686 -23.23 -9.85 27.01
CA LEU A 686 -23.51 -10.00 25.57
C LEU A 686 -24.60 -11.03 25.27
N SER A 687 -24.76 -12.05 26.11
CA SER A 687 -25.79 -13.08 25.92
C SER A 687 -27.17 -12.66 26.45
N SER A 688 -27.23 -11.67 27.36
CA SER A 688 -28.47 -11.22 28.01
C SER A 688 -29.09 -9.98 27.37
N THR A 689 -28.33 -9.28 26.51
CA THR A 689 -28.70 -7.98 25.95
C THR A 689 -28.40 -7.95 24.46
N ALA A 690 -29.25 -7.30 23.65
CA ALA A 690 -29.08 -7.17 22.20
C ALA A 690 -27.94 -6.17 21.83
N ILE A 691 -26.70 -6.55 22.11
CA ILE A 691 -25.50 -5.76 21.84
C ILE A 691 -24.89 -6.22 20.51
N SER A 692 -24.69 -5.27 19.60
CA SER A 692 -24.13 -5.51 18.26
C SER A 692 -22.73 -4.94 18.08
N TYR A 693 -22.23 -4.19 19.06
CA TYR A 693 -20.94 -3.50 19.03
C TYR A 693 -20.30 -3.48 20.41
N VAL A 694 -18.99 -3.68 20.48
CA VAL A 694 -18.21 -3.54 21.72
C VAL A 694 -17.01 -2.64 21.50
N LYS A 695 -16.88 -1.61 22.35
CA LYS A 695 -15.64 -0.83 22.49
C LYS A 695 -14.83 -1.43 23.64
N TRP A 696 -13.73 -2.11 23.31
CA TRP A 696 -12.83 -2.72 24.28
C TRP A 696 -11.67 -1.77 24.58
N ASP A 697 -11.66 -1.16 25.75
CA ASP A 697 -10.68 -0.17 26.16
C ASP A 697 -9.59 -0.73 27.10
N ASN A 698 -8.51 0.05 27.26
CA ASN A 698 -7.39 -0.19 28.15
C ASN A 698 -6.65 1.14 28.46
N ASN A 699 -6.85 1.69 29.65
CA ASN A 699 -6.46 3.08 29.94
C ASN A 699 -5.17 3.23 30.77
N ARG A 700 -4.33 2.17 30.89
CA ARG A 700 -3.00 2.29 31.52
C ARG A 700 -2.00 1.21 31.09
N GLY A 701 -0.71 1.53 31.21
CA GLY A 701 0.39 0.58 31.01
C GLY A 701 0.67 -0.30 32.24
N LEU A 702 1.44 -1.37 32.01
CA LEU A 702 2.01 -2.23 33.05
C LEU A 702 3.13 -1.51 33.81
N HIS A 703 3.17 -1.65 35.13
CA HIS A 703 4.19 -1.04 36.00
C HIS A 703 4.99 -2.13 36.73
N GLU A 704 4.53 -2.57 37.90
CA GLU A 704 5.22 -3.56 38.71
C GLU A 704 5.02 -4.97 38.16
N LEU A 705 6.06 -5.51 37.50
CA LEU A 705 6.06 -6.88 37.01
C LEU A 705 6.71 -7.83 38.04
N PRO A 706 6.09 -8.98 38.38
CA PRO A 706 6.73 -10.04 39.18
C PRO A 706 8.09 -10.49 38.63
N TYR A 707 8.21 -10.58 37.29
CA TYR A 707 9.42 -10.87 36.53
C TYR A 707 9.23 -10.37 35.08
N PRO A 708 10.30 -10.11 34.30
CA PRO A 708 10.16 -9.51 32.96
C PRO A 708 9.28 -10.31 31.99
N GLY A 709 9.46 -11.64 31.91
CA GLY A 709 8.76 -12.51 30.95
C GLY A 709 7.23 -12.55 31.09
N ILE A 710 6.68 -12.16 32.25
CA ILE A 710 5.23 -12.14 32.47
C ILE A 710 4.50 -11.17 31.54
N ALA A 711 5.18 -10.15 31.00
CA ALA A 711 4.61 -9.25 30.01
C ALA A 711 4.20 -10.00 28.73
N HIS A 712 4.95 -11.03 28.33
CA HIS A 712 4.59 -11.87 27.19
C HIS A 712 3.46 -12.85 27.55
N GLU A 713 3.51 -13.46 28.74
CA GLU A 713 2.43 -14.34 29.25
C GLU A 713 1.08 -13.60 29.33
N TYR A 714 1.10 -12.35 29.78
CA TYR A 714 -0.04 -11.45 29.77
C TYR A 714 -0.66 -11.32 28.36
N MET A 715 0.18 -11.11 27.34
CA MET A 715 -0.27 -10.99 25.94
C MET A 715 -0.86 -12.30 25.41
N LEU A 716 -0.28 -13.46 25.74
CA LEU A 716 -0.87 -14.75 25.38
C LEU A 716 -2.25 -14.95 26.03
N GLY A 717 -2.40 -14.53 27.29
CA GLY A 717 -3.68 -14.54 27.98
C GLY A 717 -4.71 -13.61 27.35
N LEU A 718 -4.30 -12.40 26.98
CA LEU A 718 -5.15 -11.44 26.27
C LEU A 718 -5.63 -11.98 24.92
N TYR A 719 -4.72 -12.56 24.14
CA TYR A 719 -5.07 -13.16 22.85
C TYR A 719 -6.00 -14.36 22.98
N ARG A 720 -5.89 -15.16 24.05
CA ARG A 720 -6.90 -16.18 24.36
C ARG A 720 -8.26 -15.55 24.63
N VAL A 721 -8.33 -14.50 25.45
CA VAL A 721 -9.59 -13.80 25.74
C VAL A 721 -10.23 -13.26 24.45
N PHE A 722 -9.45 -12.55 23.62
CA PHE A 722 -9.92 -12.05 22.33
C PHE A 722 -10.39 -13.18 21.41
N SER A 723 -9.60 -14.24 21.26
CA SER A 723 -9.94 -15.38 20.42
C SER A 723 -11.26 -16.02 20.84
N VAL A 724 -11.44 -16.27 22.14
CA VAL A 724 -12.66 -16.91 22.67
C VAL A 724 -13.89 -16.02 22.46
N LEU A 725 -13.79 -14.72 22.77
CA LEU A 725 -14.94 -13.81 22.70
C LEU A 725 -15.35 -13.50 21.25
N THR A 726 -14.38 -13.21 20.37
CA THR A 726 -14.66 -12.95 18.95
C THR A 726 -15.20 -14.18 18.23
N THR A 727 -14.74 -15.38 18.59
CA THR A 727 -15.30 -16.64 18.06
C THR A 727 -16.70 -16.92 18.59
N ARG A 728 -16.97 -16.60 19.87
CA ARG A 728 -18.27 -16.82 20.51
C ARG A 728 -19.34 -15.84 20.03
N PHE A 729 -18.95 -14.60 19.72
CA PHE A 729 -19.83 -13.52 19.27
C PHE A 729 -19.38 -12.95 17.92
N PRO A 730 -19.41 -13.76 16.84
CA PRO A 730 -18.85 -13.37 15.55
C PRO A 730 -19.67 -12.31 14.83
N SER A 731 -20.90 -12.02 15.29
CA SER A 731 -21.76 -10.96 14.73
C SER A 731 -21.56 -9.60 15.39
N VAL A 732 -20.81 -9.53 16.50
CA VAL A 732 -20.50 -8.28 17.18
C VAL A 732 -19.37 -7.57 16.43
N LEU A 733 -19.55 -6.29 16.16
CA LEU A 733 -18.48 -5.42 15.69
C LEU A 733 -17.61 -5.01 16.88
N TRP A 734 -16.35 -5.46 16.90
CA TRP A 734 -15.40 -5.14 17.95
C TRP A 734 -14.51 -3.95 17.53
N GLU A 735 -14.46 -2.93 18.37
CA GLU A 735 -13.51 -1.83 18.28
C GLU A 735 -12.51 -1.90 19.43
N GLY A 736 -11.22 -1.97 19.10
CA GLY A 736 -10.14 -1.84 20.08
C GLY A 736 -9.96 -0.38 20.50
N CYS A 737 -9.60 -0.15 21.75
CA CYS A 737 -9.27 1.15 22.30
C CYS A 737 -8.22 0.96 23.40
N ALA A 738 -7.33 1.94 23.55
CA ALA A 738 -6.41 1.97 24.68
C ALA A 738 -6.07 3.42 25.02
N SER A 739 -7.04 4.16 25.60
CA SER A 739 -7.00 5.63 25.66
C SER A 739 -6.67 6.22 24.28
N GLY A 740 -7.51 5.96 23.28
CA GLY A 740 -7.16 6.19 21.89
C GLY A 740 -6.25 5.10 21.32
N GLY A 741 -5.18 5.53 20.66
CA GLY A 741 -4.31 4.68 19.84
C GLY A 741 -3.22 3.92 20.59
N GLY A 742 -3.31 3.74 21.90
CA GLY A 742 -2.28 3.13 22.74
C GLY A 742 -2.01 1.64 22.50
N ARG A 743 -2.86 1.01 21.66
CA ARG A 743 -2.74 -0.36 21.18
C ARG A 743 -3.17 -0.48 19.71
N PHE A 744 -2.82 0.54 18.92
CA PHE A 744 -3.08 0.55 17.47
C PHE A 744 -1.99 -0.27 16.75
N ASP A 745 -2.18 -1.59 16.69
CA ASP A 745 -1.23 -2.52 16.10
C ASP A 745 -1.90 -3.69 15.37
N PRO A 746 -1.18 -4.42 14.50
CA PRO A 746 -1.75 -5.54 13.76
C PRO A 746 -2.17 -6.71 14.66
N GLY A 747 -1.63 -6.81 15.88
CA GLY A 747 -2.00 -7.87 16.82
C GLY A 747 -3.44 -7.76 17.30
N VAL A 748 -3.92 -6.54 17.57
CA VAL A 748 -5.34 -6.27 17.86
C VAL A 748 -6.20 -6.45 16.61
N LEU A 749 -5.73 -5.98 15.44
CA LEU A 749 -6.47 -6.06 14.19
C LEU A 749 -6.76 -7.48 13.71
N HIS A 750 -5.98 -8.48 14.16
CA HIS A 750 -6.31 -9.88 13.92
C HIS A 750 -7.71 -10.26 14.44
N TYR A 751 -8.12 -9.66 15.55
CA TYR A 751 -9.36 -9.97 16.26
C TYR A 751 -10.44 -8.92 16.02
N PHE A 752 -10.05 -7.64 15.94
CA PHE A 752 -10.97 -6.51 15.88
C PHE A 752 -10.88 -5.81 14.53
N ASP A 753 -12.04 -5.48 13.97
CA ASP A 753 -12.14 -4.92 12.63
C ASP A 753 -11.73 -3.43 12.57
N GLN A 754 -11.69 -2.74 13.71
CA GLN A 754 -11.35 -1.32 13.83
C GLN A 754 -10.78 -0.98 15.22
N ILE A 755 -10.12 0.16 15.31
CA ILE A 755 -9.52 0.69 16.54
C ILE A 755 -9.83 2.20 16.65
N TRP A 756 -10.22 2.64 17.85
CA TRP A 756 -10.34 4.05 18.18
C TRP A 756 -8.98 4.73 18.04
N THR A 757 -8.83 5.61 17.05
CA THR A 757 -7.49 6.00 16.60
C THR A 757 -6.76 6.92 17.58
N SER A 758 -7.49 7.76 18.32
CA SER A 758 -6.96 8.74 19.26
C SER A 758 -8.13 9.40 20.01
N ASP A 759 -7.98 9.64 21.31
CA ASP A 759 -8.92 10.46 22.11
C ASP A 759 -8.93 11.93 21.68
N ASN A 760 -7.89 12.37 20.97
CA ASN A 760 -7.88 13.70 20.38
C ASN A 760 -8.78 13.70 19.15
N THR A 761 -9.98 14.25 19.33
CA THR A 761 -11.01 14.40 18.31
C THR A 761 -10.96 15.75 17.59
N ASP A 762 -9.95 16.59 17.86
CA ASP A 762 -9.76 17.83 17.11
C ASP A 762 -9.41 17.53 15.66
N ALA A 763 -10.22 18.04 14.73
CA ALA A 763 -10.07 17.75 13.31
C ALA A 763 -8.73 18.18 12.72
N LEU A 764 -8.06 19.22 13.25
CA LEU A 764 -6.75 19.61 12.73
C LEU A 764 -5.66 18.62 13.20
N GLU A 765 -5.64 18.29 14.50
CA GLU A 765 -4.71 17.29 15.03
C GLU A 765 -4.93 15.91 14.39
N ARG A 766 -6.20 15.54 14.16
CA ARG A 766 -6.59 14.30 13.48
C ARG A 766 -6.03 14.18 12.06
N ILE A 767 -5.78 15.28 11.33
CA ILE A 767 -5.15 15.17 10.01
C ILE A 767 -3.75 14.54 10.16
N SER A 768 -2.91 15.05 11.05
CA SER A 768 -1.56 14.49 11.24
C SER A 768 -1.60 13.08 11.80
N ILE A 769 -2.45 12.81 12.81
CA ILE A 769 -2.61 11.48 13.41
C ILE A 769 -3.05 10.47 12.34
N GLN A 770 -4.09 10.79 11.56
CA GLN A 770 -4.62 9.88 10.55
C GLN A 770 -3.61 9.66 9.41
N PHE A 771 -2.95 10.71 8.92
CA PHE A 771 -1.93 10.57 7.87
C PHE A 771 -0.74 9.71 8.30
N GLY A 772 -0.34 9.82 9.55
CA GLY A 772 0.68 8.95 10.13
C GLY A 772 0.23 7.50 10.24
N THR A 773 -0.98 7.25 10.76
CA THR A 773 -1.56 5.91 10.85
C THR A 773 -1.71 5.25 9.47
N PHE A 774 -2.07 6.02 8.43
CA PHE A 774 -2.15 5.54 7.04
C PHE A 774 -0.84 4.99 6.49
N LEU A 775 0.32 5.31 7.10
CA LEU A 775 1.61 4.80 6.65
C LEU A 775 1.64 3.26 6.67
N VAL A 776 0.89 2.64 7.59
CA VAL A 776 0.92 1.19 7.86
C VAL A 776 -0.46 0.59 7.81
N TYR A 777 -1.46 1.24 8.42
CA TYR A 777 -2.77 0.66 8.64
C TYR A 777 -3.77 1.13 7.60
N PRO A 778 -4.65 0.24 7.10
CA PRO A 778 -5.68 0.64 6.16
C PRO A 778 -6.64 1.64 6.83
N PRO A 779 -7.15 2.64 6.10
CA PRO A 779 -8.12 3.60 6.65
C PRO A 779 -9.36 2.94 7.25
N SER A 780 -9.72 1.74 6.77
CA SER A 780 -10.85 0.94 7.27
C SER A 780 -10.78 0.62 8.75
N THR A 781 -9.59 0.58 9.34
CA THR A 781 -9.39 0.19 10.74
C THR A 781 -9.43 1.36 11.71
N MET A 782 -9.75 2.56 11.25
CA MET A 782 -9.67 3.79 12.03
C MET A 782 -11.06 4.32 12.42
N GLY A 783 -11.35 4.36 13.72
CA GLY A 783 -12.48 5.11 14.28
C GLY A 783 -12.19 6.61 14.33
N ALA A 784 -13.12 7.42 13.81
CA ALA A 784 -12.99 8.87 13.72
C ALA A 784 -14.35 9.56 13.91
N HIS A 785 -14.50 10.33 15.00
CA HIS A 785 -15.77 10.95 15.36
C HIS A 785 -15.71 12.48 15.27
N ILE A 786 -16.86 13.10 14.94
CA ILE A 786 -17.05 14.53 15.13
C ILE A 786 -17.33 14.82 16.61
N SER A 787 -16.47 15.61 17.25
CA SER A 787 -16.63 16.04 18.64
C SER A 787 -17.28 17.41 18.76
N ALA A 788 -17.63 17.82 19.99
CA ALA A 788 -18.05 19.20 20.27
C ALA A 788 -16.92 20.23 20.00
N VAL A 789 -17.31 21.51 19.84
CA VAL A 789 -16.38 22.64 19.77
C VAL A 789 -16.78 23.75 20.76
N PRO A 790 -15.83 24.48 21.38
CA PRO A 790 -14.37 24.28 21.32
C PRO A 790 -13.97 22.87 21.78
N ASN A 791 -13.07 22.22 21.04
CA ASN A 791 -12.65 20.84 21.34
C ASN A 791 -12.07 20.79 22.76
N TRP A 792 -12.45 19.78 23.54
CA TRP A 792 -12.13 19.73 24.98
C TRP A 792 -10.62 19.59 25.24
N ALA A 793 -9.89 18.87 24.38
CA ALA A 793 -8.47 18.61 24.55
C ALA A 793 -7.59 19.80 24.14
N THR A 794 -7.96 20.51 23.06
CA THR A 794 -7.13 21.54 22.43
C THR A 794 -7.67 22.97 22.56
N GLY A 795 -8.95 23.12 22.91
CA GLY A 795 -9.65 24.40 22.95
C GLY A 795 -9.94 25.03 21.59
N ARG A 796 -9.75 24.31 20.47
CA ARG A 796 -9.91 24.84 19.11
C ARG A 796 -11.34 24.73 18.63
N THR A 797 -11.77 25.73 17.86
CA THR A 797 -13.07 25.73 17.18
C THR A 797 -12.86 25.59 15.68
N THR A 798 -13.54 24.61 15.08
CA THR A 798 -13.55 24.36 13.63
C THR A 798 -14.99 24.12 13.16
N SER A 799 -15.28 24.45 11.89
CA SER A 799 -16.62 24.22 11.31
C SER A 799 -16.99 22.73 11.33
N ILE A 800 -18.28 22.40 11.44
CA ILE A 800 -18.74 21.01 11.42
C ILE A 800 -18.38 20.27 10.12
N GLU A 801 -18.40 20.96 8.97
CA GLU A 801 -18.02 20.37 7.66
C GLU A 801 -16.56 19.92 7.66
N PHE A 802 -15.65 20.78 8.13
CA PHE A 802 -14.23 20.43 8.28
C PHE A 802 -14.03 19.21 9.19
N ARG A 803 -14.69 19.19 10.36
CA ARG A 803 -14.66 18.05 11.29
C ARG A 803 -15.17 16.78 10.63
N ALA A 804 -16.30 16.86 9.94
CA ALA A 804 -16.92 15.71 9.28
C ALA A 804 -16.06 15.17 8.14
N HIS A 805 -15.50 16.02 7.26
CA HIS A 805 -14.63 15.58 6.18
C HIS A 805 -13.34 14.92 6.66
N VAL A 806 -12.74 15.37 7.77
CA VAL A 806 -11.59 14.70 8.37
C VAL A 806 -11.99 13.33 8.93
N ALA A 807 -13.12 13.25 9.63
CA ALA A 807 -13.64 12.01 10.18
C ALA A 807 -14.04 10.99 9.09
N MET A 808 -14.54 11.45 7.94
CA MET A 808 -14.91 10.59 6.80
C MET A 808 -13.72 9.82 6.21
N MET A 809 -12.48 10.22 6.50
CA MET A 809 -11.30 9.48 6.06
C MET A 809 -11.04 8.22 6.91
N GLY A 810 -11.70 8.06 8.05
CA GLY A 810 -11.68 6.84 8.86
C GLY A 810 -12.79 5.86 8.44
N GLY A 811 -12.52 4.57 8.58
CA GLY A 811 -13.48 3.50 8.25
C GLY A 811 -14.75 3.55 9.09
N SER A 812 -14.65 3.95 10.36
CA SER A 812 -15.80 4.12 11.26
C SER A 812 -16.02 5.60 11.57
N PHE A 813 -16.84 6.23 10.73
CA PHE A 813 -17.32 7.59 10.96
C PHE A 813 -18.36 7.61 12.09
N GLY A 814 -18.26 8.58 13.00
CA GLY A 814 -19.23 8.71 14.09
C GLY A 814 -19.32 10.12 14.66
N LEU A 815 -20.10 10.24 15.73
CA LEU A 815 -20.30 11.45 16.52
C LEU A 815 -19.96 11.15 17.98
N GLU A 816 -19.36 12.11 18.67
CA GLU A 816 -19.06 12.01 20.10
C GLU A 816 -19.28 13.37 20.75
N LEU A 817 -20.56 13.68 20.98
CA LEU A 817 -21.04 14.97 21.48
C LEU A 817 -22.48 14.83 21.98
N ASN A 818 -23.01 15.88 22.63
CA ASN A 818 -24.43 15.97 22.96
C ASN A 818 -25.21 16.67 21.83
N PRO A 819 -26.10 15.98 21.08
CA PRO A 819 -26.91 16.57 20.02
C PRO A 819 -27.73 17.79 20.43
N ALA A 820 -28.15 17.87 21.70
CA ALA A 820 -28.94 18.97 22.22
C ALA A 820 -28.13 20.28 22.39
N GLU A 821 -26.79 20.19 22.38
CA GLU A 821 -25.88 21.32 22.56
C GLU A 821 -25.28 21.82 21.24
N ILE A 822 -25.57 21.14 20.13
CA ILE A 822 -25.13 21.56 18.80
C ILE A 822 -25.93 22.81 18.39
N PRO A 823 -25.27 23.88 17.90
CA PRO A 823 -25.97 25.01 17.30
C PRO A 823 -26.93 24.55 16.19
N ASP A 824 -28.14 25.13 16.13
CA ASP A 824 -29.17 24.71 15.17
C ASP A 824 -28.68 24.69 13.70
N GLU A 825 -27.80 25.64 13.33
CA GLU A 825 -27.20 25.72 12.00
C GLU A 825 -26.28 24.53 11.66
N ASP A 826 -25.53 24.04 12.64
CA ASP A 826 -24.64 22.90 12.49
C ASP A 826 -25.45 21.59 12.58
N ARG A 827 -26.41 21.53 13.50
CA ARG A 827 -27.30 20.37 13.69
C ARG A 827 -28.08 20.06 12.40
N ALA A 828 -28.55 21.09 11.70
CA ALA A 828 -29.28 20.94 10.44
C ALA A 828 -28.45 20.32 9.31
N LYS A 829 -27.11 20.39 9.36
CA LYS A 829 -26.20 19.82 8.34
C LYS A 829 -25.87 18.35 8.58
N ILE A 830 -26.07 17.84 9.80
CA ILE A 830 -25.64 16.49 10.20
C ILE A 830 -26.26 15.39 9.32
N PRO A 831 -27.58 15.38 9.02
CA PRO A 831 -28.16 14.33 8.18
C PRO A 831 -27.52 14.25 6.78
N GLU A 832 -27.20 15.40 6.16
CA GLU A 832 -26.52 15.44 4.87
C GLU A 832 -25.07 14.94 4.98
N LEU A 833 -24.36 15.33 6.04
CA LEU A 833 -23.00 14.84 6.31
C LEU A 833 -22.96 13.34 6.57
N ILE A 834 -23.94 12.78 7.28
CA ILE A 834 -24.08 11.33 7.48
C ILE A 834 -24.31 10.65 6.13
N SER A 835 -25.22 11.16 5.29
CA SER A 835 -25.46 10.62 3.96
C SER A 835 -24.21 10.67 3.07
N LEU A 836 -23.42 11.75 3.15
CA LEU A 836 -22.14 11.86 2.46
C LEU A 836 -21.13 10.84 3.00
N ALA A 837 -21.03 10.68 4.32
CA ALA A 837 -20.16 9.69 4.95
C ALA A 837 -20.50 8.28 4.44
N GLU A 838 -21.78 7.90 4.44
CA GLU A 838 -22.23 6.60 3.93
C GLU A 838 -21.94 6.39 2.44
N LYS A 839 -22.00 7.47 1.64
CA LYS A 839 -21.67 7.42 0.21
C LYS A 839 -20.17 7.18 -0.02
N VAL A 840 -19.28 7.81 0.76
CA VAL A 840 -17.83 7.68 0.59
C VAL A 840 -17.26 6.44 1.29
N ASN A 841 -17.91 5.95 2.34
CA ASN A 841 -17.41 4.88 3.20
C ASN A 841 -17.01 3.60 2.45
N PRO A 842 -17.76 3.08 1.45
CA PRO A 842 -17.33 1.91 0.69
C PRO A 842 -15.96 2.07 0.01
N ILE A 843 -15.65 3.29 -0.47
CA ILE A 843 -14.37 3.61 -1.12
C ILE A 843 -13.26 3.77 -0.08
N VAL A 844 -13.58 4.31 1.11
CA VAL A 844 -12.62 4.43 2.23
C VAL A 844 -12.27 3.06 2.83
N ILE A 845 -13.26 2.16 2.95
CA ILE A 845 -13.07 0.80 3.46
C ILE A 845 -12.27 -0.06 2.48
N GLY A 846 -12.77 -0.18 1.25
CA GLY A 846 -12.26 -1.15 0.28
C GLY A 846 -11.18 -0.62 -0.66
N GLY A 847 -11.09 0.70 -0.83
CA GLY A 847 -10.24 1.32 -1.83
C GLY A 847 -8.77 1.47 -1.46
N ASP A 848 -8.01 1.98 -2.43
CA ASP A 848 -6.59 2.27 -2.34
C ASP A 848 -6.34 3.74 -2.01
N LEU A 849 -5.57 3.97 -0.95
CA LEU A 849 -5.19 5.30 -0.50
C LEU A 849 -3.92 5.81 -1.21
N TRP A 850 -3.99 7.06 -1.64
CA TRP A 850 -2.87 7.87 -2.12
C TRP A 850 -2.76 9.13 -1.26
N ARG A 851 -1.66 9.26 -0.51
CA ARG A 851 -1.32 10.49 0.23
C ARG A 851 -0.71 11.49 -0.76
N ILE A 852 -1.52 12.42 -1.24
CA ILE A 852 -1.17 13.34 -2.32
C ILE A 852 -0.29 14.50 -1.82
N SER A 853 -0.58 15.01 -0.63
CA SER A 853 0.14 16.11 -0.01
C SER A 853 0.15 15.91 1.50
N LEU A 854 1.34 15.90 2.11
CA LEU A 854 1.53 15.56 3.51
C LEU A 854 1.36 16.79 4.42
N PRO A 855 0.76 16.64 5.62
CA PRO A 855 0.52 17.76 6.53
C PRO A 855 1.80 18.39 7.08
N ASP A 856 2.89 17.64 7.20
CA ASP A 856 4.17 18.14 7.69
C ASP A 856 4.98 18.91 6.62
N GLU A 857 4.63 18.73 5.34
CA GLU A 857 5.32 19.36 4.21
C GLU A 857 4.53 20.54 3.61
N SER A 858 3.23 20.63 3.89
CA SER A 858 2.32 21.54 3.19
C SER A 858 1.19 22.04 4.07
N ASN A 859 0.76 23.29 3.84
CA ASN A 859 -0.45 23.85 4.43
C ASN A 859 -1.74 23.23 3.84
N TRP A 860 -1.61 22.40 2.81
CA TRP A 860 -2.71 21.80 2.07
C TRP A 860 -2.59 20.27 2.03
N PRO A 861 -2.84 19.57 3.14
CA PRO A 861 -2.82 18.12 3.15
C PRO A 861 -3.96 17.56 2.31
N ALA A 862 -3.69 16.47 1.61
CA ALA A 862 -4.60 15.91 0.64
C ALA A 862 -4.45 14.39 0.50
N ALA A 863 -5.58 13.70 0.39
CA ALA A 863 -5.66 12.25 0.25
C ALA A 863 -6.67 11.89 -0.83
N LEU A 864 -6.34 10.88 -1.63
CA LEU A 864 -7.22 10.34 -2.67
C LEU A 864 -7.45 8.86 -2.39
N PHE A 865 -8.72 8.46 -2.33
CA PHE A 865 -9.14 7.08 -2.21
C PHE A 865 -9.71 6.63 -3.55
N ILE A 866 -9.23 5.52 -4.08
CA ILE A 866 -9.67 4.98 -5.37
C ILE A 866 -10.32 3.63 -5.13
N SER A 867 -11.53 3.43 -5.63
CA SER A 867 -12.23 2.14 -5.60
C SER A 867 -11.38 1.01 -6.21
N ARG A 868 -11.56 -0.24 -5.76
CA ARG A 868 -10.75 -1.40 -6.19
C ARG A 868 -10.73 -1.61 -7.72
N ASP A 869 -11.83 -1.27 -8.39
CA ASP A 869 -11.95 -1.38 -9.85
C ASP A 869 -11.47 -0.13 -10.62
N GLY A 870 -11.07 0.92 -9.90
CA GLY A 870 -10.60 2.20 -10.46
C GLY A 870 -11.70 3.07 -11.07
N SER A 871 -12.98 2.72 -10.88
CA SER A 871 -14.12 3.39 -11.52
C SER A 871 -14.54 4.69 -10.81
N GLN A 872 -14.36 4.74 -9.49
CA GLN A 872 -14.70 5.86 -8.63
C GLN A 872 -13.52 6.26 -7.74
N ALA A 873 -13.47 7.54 -7.36
CA ALA A 873 -12.50 8.05 -6.40
C ALA A 873 -13.09 9.17 -5.53
N VAL A 874 -12.60 9.28 -4.30
CA VAL A 874 -12.94 10.35 -3.35
C VAL A 874 -11.68 11.10 -3.01
N PHE A 875 -11.68 12.41 -3.21
CA PHE A 875 -10.53 13.28 -2.98
C PHE A 875 -10.81 14.22 -1.81
N PHE A 876 -10.07 14.03 -0.71
CA PHE A 876 -10.09 14.90 0.46
C PHE A 876 -8.96 15.91 0.37
N TYR A 877 -9.29 17.19 0.47
CA TYR A 877 -8.35 18.30 0.37
C TYR A 877 -8.67 19.34 1.44
N PHE A 878 -7.67 19.68 2.24
CA PHE A 878 -7.84 20.59 3.37
C PHE A 878 -6.91 21.79 3.23
N GLN A 879 -7.29 22.91 3.84
CA GLN A 879 -6.41 24.05 4.08
C GLN A 879 -6.30 24.25 5.59
N ILE A 880 -5.09 24.12 6.14
CA ILE A 880 -4.88 24.21 7.60
C ILE A 880 -4.93 25.68 8.07
N ARG A 881 -4.19 26.55 7.39
CA ARG A 881 -4.10 27.99 7.71
C ARG A 881 -4.62 28.83 6.57
N ALA A 882 -5.40 29.86 6.89
CA ALA A 882 -5.78 30.89 5.94
C ALA A 882 -4.53 31.61 5.40
N LEU A 883 -4.43 31.75 4.08
CA LEU A 883 -3.39 32.53 3.40
C LEU A 883 -4.06 33.61 2.55
N VAL A 884 -3.92 34.87 2.96
CA VAL A 884 -4.53 36.02 2.30
C VAL A 884 -3.62 36.50 1.16
N ASN A 885 -4.21 36.78 -0.01
CA ASN A 885 -3.48 37.27 -1.19
C ASN A 885 -2.33 36.35 -1.62
N HIS A 886 -2.57 35.04 -1.63
CA HIS A 886 -1.59 34.03 -2.02
C HIS A 886 -2.19 33.06 -3.04
N ALA A 887 -1.34 32.48 -3.88
CA ALA A 887 -1.75 31.43 -4.81
C ALA A 887 -2.16 30.15 -4.05
N ILE A 888 -3.20 29.47 -4.54
CA ILE A 888 -3.59 28.12 -4.11
C ILE A 888 -2.83 27.12 -4.99
N PRO A 889 -2.19 26.08 -4.42
CA PRO A 889 -1.46 25.10 -5.22
C PRO A 889 -2.41 24.30 -6.12
N PHE A 890 -1.89 23.84 -7.27
CA PHE A 890 -2.56 22.78 -8.02
C PHE A 890 -2.30 21.45 -7.34
N VAL A 891 -3.36 20.67 -7.14
CA VAL A 891 -3.23 19.30 -6.66
C VAL A 891 -3.30 18.34 -7.84
N ARG A 892 -2.33 17.44 -7.92
CA ARG A 892 -2.28 16.39 -8.94
C ARG A 892 -2.82 15.11 -8.33
N LEU A 893 -3.86 14.58 -8.95
CA LEU A 893 -4.32 13.23 -8.60
C LEU A 893 -3.31 12.20 -9.09
N GLN A 894 -3.43 10.99 -8.57
CA GLN A 894 -2.54 9.86 -8.84
C GLN A 894 -3.39 8.59 -8.96
N GLY A 895 -2.84 7.50 -9.49
CA GLY A 895 -3.50 6.18 -9.52
C GLY A 895 -4.73 6.03 -10.42
N LEU A 896 -5.19 7.09 -11.10
CA LEU A 896 -6.31 7.03 -12.03
C LEU A 896 -5.90 6.37 -13.35
N ASP A 897 -6.85 5.80 -14.09
CA ASP A 897 -6.60 5.32 -15.45
C ASP A 897 -6.36 6.52 -16.39
N PRO A 898 -5.17 6.65 -17.01
CA PRO A 898 -4.89 7.77 -17.91
C PRO A 898 -5.86 7.87 -19.10
N GLY A 899 -6.36 6.73 -19.59
CA GLY A 899 -7.24 6.63 -20.75
C GLY A 899 -8.73 6.83 -20.45
N ALA A 900 -9.12 6.70 -19.17
CA ALA A 900 -10.51 6.86 -18.74
C ALA A 900 -10.91 8.35 -18.62
N ARG A 901 -12.22 8.59 -18.53
CA ARG A 901 -12.81 9.90 -18.28
C ARG A 901 -13.51 9.89 -16.93
N TYR A 902 -13.22 10.89 -16.11
CA TYR A 902 -13.76 11.06 -14.77
C TYR A 902 -14.57 12.35 -14.71
N GLN A 903 -15.81 12.25 -14.25
CA GLN A 903 -16.64 13.40 -13.93
C GLN A 903 -16.35 13.83 -12.50
N VAL A 904 -15.94 15.08 -12.31
CA VAL A 904 -15.62 15.65 -10.99
C VAL A 904 -16.88 16.33 -10.46
N ASP A 905 -17.38 15.86 -9.32
CA ASP A 905 -18.55 16.38 -8.59
C ASP A 905 -19.81 16.62 -9.44
N GLY A 906 -20.01 15.81 -10.49
CA GLY A 906 -21.17 15.92 -11.39
C GLY A 906 -21.08 17.07 -12.41
N GLU A 907 -19.97 17.81 -12.43
CA GLU A 907 -19.79 18.97 -13.30
C GLU A 907 -18.94 18.60 -14.53
N ALA A 908 -17.65 18.98 -14.50
CA ALA A 908 -16.74 18.83 -15.62
C ALA A 908 -16.17 17.41 -15.70
N THR A 909 -15.98 16.94 -16.93
CA THR A 909 -15.37 15.63 -17.21
C THR A 909 -13.98 15.79 -17.79
N TYR A 910 -12.99 15.24 -17.10
CA TYR A 910 -11.58 15.27 -17.49
C TYR A 910 -11.08 13.86 -17.82
N SER A 911 -10.03 13.76 -18.63
CA SER A 911 -9.32 12.48 -18.72
C SER A 911 -8.51 12.23 -17.45
N GLY A 912 -8.28 10.97 -17.09
CA GLY A 912 -7.38 10.65 -15.98
C GLY A 912 -6.01 11.28 -16.18
N ALA A 913 -5.48 11.26 -17.41
CA ALA A 913 -4.22 11.93 -17.73
C ALA A 913 -4.25 13.45 -17.46
N THR A 914 -5.37 14.15 -17.72
CA THR A 914 -5.54 15.58 -17.40
C THR A 914 -5.45 15.82 -15.89
N LEU A 915 -6.15 15.00 -15.10
CA LEU A 915 -6.13 15.07 -13.64
C LEU A 915 -4.74 14.75 -13.05
N MET A 916 -3.87 14.10 -13.84
CA MET A 916 -2.49 13.71 -13.48
C MET A 916 -1.38 14.52 -14.21
N SER A 917 -1.69 15.51 -15.07
CA SER A 917 -0.78 16.14 -16.07
C SER A 917 0.43 16.93 -15.52
N PHE A 918 1.29 17.46 -16.41
CA PHE A 918 2.52 18.22 -16.06
C PHE A 918 2.26 19.26 -14.96
N GLN A 919 3.07 19.24 -13.92
CA GLN A 919 2.90 20.10 -12.75
C GLN A 919 3.05 21.60 -13.06
N ALA A 920 3.89 21.96 -14.04
CA ALA A 920 4.04 23.34 -14.48
C ALA A 920 4.32 23.44 -15.98
N ILE A 921 3.85 24.53 -16.60
CA ILE A 921 4.23 24.93 -17.97
C ILE A 921 4.89 26.29 -17.87
N PHE A 922 6.19 26.37 -18.13
CA PHE A 922 6.98 27.57 -18.11
C PHE A 922 7.16 28.15 -19.50
N VAL A 923 7.08 29.48 -19.61
CA VAL A 923 7.43 30.23 -20.82
C VAL A 923 8.58 31.15 -20.49
N VAL A 924 9.72 30.98 -21.17
CA VAL A 924 10.86 31.89 -21.07
C VAL A 924 10.60 33.08 -21.98
N ASN A 925 10.49 34.27 -21.40
CA ASN A 925 10.14 35.50 -22.11
C ASN A 925 10.96 36.65 -21.56
N LEU A 926 11.61 37.43 -22.43
CA LEU A 926 12.26 38.67 -21.99
C LEU A 926 11.20 39.64 -21.44
N PRO A 927 11.40 40.24 -20.25
CA PRO A 927 10.39 41.10 -19.62
C PRO A 927 9.86 42.23 -20.51
N GLU A 928 10.71 42.78 -21.37
CA GLU A 928 10.40 43.86 -22.29
C GLU A 928 9.69 43.41 -23.59
N ARG A 929 9.69 42.11 -23.91
CA ARG A 929 8.93 41.54 -25.05
C ARG A 929 7.48 41.28 -24.66
N THR A 930 6.80 42.33 -24.23
CA THR A 930 5.39 42.27 -23.81
C THR A 930 4.47 41.85 -24.94
N ASP A 931 4.83 42.17 -26.19
CA ASP A 931 4.14 41.70 -27.40
C ASP A 931 4.05 40.17 -27.48
N ARG A 932 5.14 39.47 -27.10
CA ARG A 932 5.19 38.01 -27.08
C ARG A 932 4.48 37.43 -25.86
N ARG A 933 4.62 38.09 -24.71
CA ARG A 933 3.93 37.72 -23.47
C ARG A 933 2.42 37.79 -23.63
N ASP A 934 1.92 38.84 -24.26
CA ASP A 934 0.49 39.03 -24.58
C ASP A 934 0.00 37.97 -25.56
N ALA A 935 0.79 37.70 -26.62
CA ALA A 935 0.47 36.66 -27.58
C ALA A 935 0.39 35.28 -26.93
N MET A 936 1.39 34.89 -26.14
CA MET A 936 1.42 33.61 -25.41
C MET A 936 0.27 33.51 -24.41
N THR A 937 -0.03 34.57 -23.67
CA THR A 937 -1.16 34.62 -22.72
C THR A 937 -2.48 34.36 -23.46
N LEU A 938 -2.68 35.01 -24.59
CA LEU A 938 -3.88 34.84 -25.40
C LEU A 938 -3.95 33.44 -26.01
N MET A 939 -2.84 32.90 -26.52
CA MET A 939 -2.78 31.53 -27.02
C MET A 939 -3.14 30.51 -25.94
N GLY A 940 -2.60 30.68 -24.73
CA GLY A 940 -2.92 29.86 -23.57
C GLY A 940 -4.41 29.92 -23.22
N ALA A 941 -5.00 31.11 -23.20
CA ALA A 941 -6.43 31.29 -22.93
C ALA A 941 -7.32 30.56 -23.95
N VAL A 942 -7.09 30.77 -25.26
CA VAL A 942 -7.95 30.19 -26.32
C VAL A 942 -7.74 28.69 -26.56
N THR A 943 -6.69 28.11 -25.98
CA THR A 943 -6.41 26.66 -26.03
C THR A 943 -6.53 25.99 -24.66
N GLY A 944 -6.97 26.70 -23.63
CA GLY A 944 -7.08 26.18 -22.27
C GLY A 944 -5.76 25.63 -21.72
N VAL A 945 -4.63 26.29 -22.01
CA VAL A 945 -3.28 25.97 -21.51
C VAL A 945 -2.84 27.08 -20.56
N ARG A 946 -2.62 26.72 -19.28
CA ARG A 946 -2.15 27.68 -18.27
C ARG A 946 -0.63 27.80 -18.33
N LEU A 947 -0.15 29.02 -18.52
CA LEU A 947 1.27 29.33 -18.68
C LEU A 947 1.81 30.08 -17.45
N THR A 948 3.05 29.77 -17.07
CA THR A 948 3.80 30.49 -16.04
C THR A 948 5.01 31.14 -16.69
N PHE A 949 5.07 32.47 -16.70
CA PHE A 949 6.20 33.17 -17.29
C PHE A 949 7.42 33.15 -16.36
N VAL A 950 8.59 32.93 -16.95
CA VAL A 950 9.89 33.10 -16.31
C VAL A 950 10.66 34.13 -17.11
N ASP A 951 11.09 35.18 -16.43
CA ASP A 951 11.78 36.30 -17.06
C ASP A 951 13.11 35.83 -17.65
N GLY A 952 13.28 36.12 -18.94
CA GLY A 952 14.53 35.96 -19.67
C GLY A 952 15.62 36.86 -19.10
N VAL A 953 16.86 36.58 -19.45
CA VAL A 953 18.02 37.33 -18.94
C VAL A 953 18.80 37.88 -20.11
N HIS A 954 19.13 39.17 -20.09
CA HIS A 954 20.12 39.71 -21.02
C HIS A 954 21.50 39.19 -20.63
N GLY A 955 22.17 38.46 -21.53
CA GLY A 955 23.49 37.92 -21.19
C GLY A 955 24.58 38.99 -20.99
N ALA A 956 24.36 40.23 -21.42
CA ALA A 956 25.23 41.36 -21.08
C ALA A 956 25.21 41.68 -19.57
N ASP A 957 24.13 41.32 -18.86
CA ASP A 957 23.97 41.56 -17.43
C ASP A 957 24.49 40.38 -16.58
N VAL A 958 24.89 39.28 -17.22
CA VAL A 958 25.42 38.10 -16.53
C VAL A 958 26.91 38.27 -16.29
N LEU A 959 27.29 38.44 -15.02
CA LEU A 959 28.70 38.60 -14.64
C LEU A 959 29.51 37.34 -14.96
N GLU A 960 30.68 37.50 -15.58
CA GLU A 960 31.56 36.39 -15.97
C GLU A 960 31.87 35.41 -14.81
N LYS A 961 32.02 35.94 -13.59
CA LYS A 961 32.26 35.12 -12.38
C LYS A 961 31.14 34.10 -12.07
N THR A 962 29.95 34.30 -12.63
CA THR A 962 28.77 33.43 -12.44
C THR A 962 28.70 32.29 -13.46
N LEU A 963 29.60 32.28 -14.45
CA LEU A 963 29.70 31.19 -15.41
C LEU A 963 30.41 29.97 -14.77
N PRO A 964 29.98 28.73 -15.09
CA PRO A 964 30.62 27.49 -14.64
C PRO A 964 32.05 27.35 -15.20
N ALA A 965 32.84 26.41 -14.68
CA ALA A 965 34.28 26.33 -14.93
C ALA A 965 34.66 26.32 -16.42
N GLY A 966 33.91 25.61 -17.27
CA GLY A 966 34.12 25.58 -18.72
C GLY A 966 33.77 26.86 -19.48
N GLY A 967 33.03 27.80 -18.87
CA GLY A 967 32.59 29.06 -19.50
C GLY A 967 33.47 30.28 -19.17
N ARG A 968 34.41 30.16 -18.22
CA ARG A 968 35.27 31.28 -17.77
C ARG A 968 36.42 31.52 -18.75
N GLY A 969 36.64 32.77 -19.16
CA GLY A 969 37.71 33.14 -20.10
C GLY A 969 37.46 32.78 -21.58
N SER A 970 36.29 32.24 -21.93
CA SER A 970 35.92 31.98 -23.32
C SER A 970 35.53 33.28 -24.03
N LYS A 971 36.44 33.84 -24.84
CA LYS A 971 36.19 35.03 -25.68
C LYS A 971 35.16 34.79 -26.82
N SER A 972 34.53 33.61 -26.91
CA SER A 972 33.70 33.19 -28.06
C SER A 972 32.18 33.15 -27.81
N LEU A 973 31.70 33.38 -26.59
CA LEU A 973 30.27 33.29 -26.28
C LEU A 973 29.58 34.66 -26.41
N ALA A 974 28.72 34.82 -27.42
CA ALA A 974 27.95 36.04 -27.61
C ALA A 974 26.93 36.26 -26.47
N PRO A 975 26.62 37.52 -26.09
CA PRO A 975 25.69 37.82 -24.99
C PRO A 975 24.32 37.14 -25.11
N GLY A 976 23.77 36.99 -26.32
CA GLY A 976 22.50 36.26 -26.52
C GLY A 976 22.57 34.80 -26.07
N LYS A 977 23.71 34.12 -26.26
CA LYS A 977 23.93 32.73 -25.82
C LYS A 977 23.87 32.61 -24.29
N ILE A 978 24.56 33.54 -23.62
CA ILE A 978 24.65 33.59 -22.15
C ILE A 978 23.27 33.86 -21.54
N GLY A 979 22.50 34.78 -22.13
CA GLY A 979 21.15 35.11 -21.70
C GLY A 979 20.19 33.94 -21.77
N SER A 980 20.15 33.25 -22.92
CA SER A 980 19.33 32.05 -23.12
C SER A 980 19.69 30.94 -22.11
N TRP A 981 20.96 30.57 -22.00
CA TRP A 981 21.41 29.57 -21.02
C TRP A 981 20.98 29.94 -19.59
N ARG A 982 21.22 31.18 -19.16
CA ARG A 982 20.91 31.62 -17.80
C ARG A 982 19.41 31.57 -17.51
N ALA A 983 18.59 31.95 -18.48
CA ALA A 983 17.13 31.87 -18.35
C ALA A 983 16.66 30.42 -18.16
N HIS A 984 17.15 29.47 -18.97
CA HIS A 984 16.84 28.05 -18.79
C HIS A 984 17.37 27.50 -17.45
N MET A 985 18.58 27.89 -17.02
CA MET A 985 19.10 27.51 -15.69
C MET A 985 18.22 28.05 -14.56
N ASN A 986 17.63 29.24 -14.69
CA ASN A 986 16.70 29.78 -13.68
C ASN A 986 15.42 28.93 -13.60
N VAL A 987 14.87 28.53 -14.74
CA VAL A 987 13.71 27.62 -14.79
C VAL A 987 14.05 26.28 -14.12
N LEU A 988 15.20 25.68 -14.43
CA LEU A 988 15.61 24.41 -13.82
C LEU A 988 15.86 24.55 -12.31
N GLN A 989 16.49 25.63 -11.86
CA GLN A 989 16.65 25.92 -10.43
C GLN A 989 15.30 26.03 -9.72
N ARG A 990 14.33 26.67 -10.37
CA ARG A 990 12.97 26.78 -9.84
C ARG A 990 12.31 25.41 -9.73
N ILE A 991 12.43 24.56 -10.75
CA ILE A 991 11.91 23.19 -10.74
C ILE A 991 12.47 22.40 -9.54
N VAL A 992 13.78 22.49 -9.29
CA VAL A 992 14.41 21.81 -8.16
C VAL A 992 14.03 22.43 -6.81
N ARG A 993 14.01 23.76 -6.70
CA ARG A 993 13.72 24.49 -5.45
C ARG A 993 12.28 24.36 -5.01
N GLU A 994 11.33 24.41 -5.95
CA GLU A 994 9.89 24.34 -5.69
C GLU A 994 9.36 22.90 -5.72
N ASN A 995 10.26 21.91 -5.73
CA ASN A 995 9.94 20.49 -5.79
C ASN A 995 8.96 20.13 -6.94
N ILE A 996 9.14 20.74 -8.11
CA ILE A 996 8.31 20.47 -9.29
C ILE A 996 8.77 19.15 -9.92
N THR A 997 7.89 18.17 -9.94
CA THR A 997 8.16 16.79 -10.41
C THR A 997 8.36 16.71 -11.91
N THR A 998 7.58 17.46 -12.70
CA THR A 998 7.69 17.55 -14.17
C THR A 998 7.27 18.93 -14.65
N ALA A 999 8.01 19.54 -15.57
CA ALA A 999 7.63 20.80 -16.18
C ALA A 999 7.84 20.80 -17.69
N LEU A 1000 6.94 21.44 -18.43
CA LEU A 1000 7.10 21.77 -19.85
C LEU A 1000 7.63 23.19 -19.97
N ILE A 1001 8.73 23.40 -20.70
CA ILE A 1001 9.40 24.68 -20.87
C ILE A 1001 9.27 25.08 -22.35
N MET A 1002 8.82 26.30 -22.62
CA MET A 1002 8.63 26.85 -23.97
C MET A 1002 9.35 28.19 -24.14
N GLU A 1003 9.80 28.48 -25.35
CA GLU A 1003 10.21 29.82 -25.79
C GLU A 1003 8.98 30.71 -26.08
N ASP A 1004 9.17 32.02 -26.23
CA ASP A 1004 8.09 33.01 -26.39
C ASP A 1004 7.71 33.34 -27.84
N ASP A 1005 8.46 32.83 -28.82
CA ASP A 1005 8.20 32.95 -30.26
C ASP A 1005 7.59 31.69 -30.88
N VAL A 1006 7.04 30.81 -30.04
CA VAL A 1006 6.47 29.54 -30.48
C VAL A 1006 5.00 29.63 -30.87
N ASP A 1007 4.54 28.61 -31.56
CA ASP A 1007 3.16 28.36 -31.93
C ASP A 1007 2.87 26.85 -32.01
N TRP A 1008 1.60 26.49 -31.86
CA TRP A 1008 1.13 25.11 -31.85
C TRP A 1008 -0.20 24.97 -32.60
N ASP A 1009 -0.59 23.73 -32.89
CA ASP A 1009 -1.91 23.45 -33.49
C ASP A 1009 -2.99 23.61 -32.42
N VAL A 1010 -4.16 24.13 -32.77
CA VAL A 1010 -5.32 24.23 -31.84
C VAL A 1010 -5.70 22.88 -31.20
N ARG A 1011 -5.26 21.75 -31.78
CA ARG A 1011 -5.44 20.39 -31.27
C ARG A 1011 -4.26 19.89 -30.42
N LEU A 1012 -3.44 20.77 -29.83
CA LEU A 1012 -2.24 20.41 -29.06
C LEU A 1012 -2.49 19.34 -27.98
N LYS A 1013 -3.60 19.42 -27.22
CA LYS A 1013 -3.91 18.40 -26.19
C LYS A 1013 -4.12 17.01 -26.79
N THR A 1014 -4.75 16.92 -27.96
CA THR A 1014 -4.91 15.66 -28.69
C THR A 1014 -3.56 15.14 -29.20
N GLN A 1015 -2.69 16.04 -29.67
CA GLN A 1015 -1.33 15.67 -30.09
C GLN A 1015 -0.50 15.16 -28.90
N LEU A 1016 -0.57 15.80 -27.73
CA LEU A 1016 0.12 15.39 -26.51
C LEU A 1016 -0.38 14.02 -26.01
N ARG A 1017 -1.68 13.74 -26.12
CA ARG A 1017 -2.24 12.41 -25.79
C ARG A 1017 -1.63 11.33 -26.69
N ARG A 1018 -1.62 11.55 -28.01
CA ARG A 1018 -1.03 10.60 -28.97
C ARG A 1018 0.47 10.42 -28.74
N PHE A 1019 1.17 11.51 -28.44
CA PHE A 1019 2.58 11.47 -28.08
C PHE A 1019 2.82 10.67 -26.79
N SER A 1020 1.95 10.81 -25.79
CA SER A 1020 1.98 10.04 -24.54
C SER A 1020 1.82 8.53 -24.79
N ASP A 1021 0.92 8.12 -25.68
CA ASP A 1021 0.76 6.70 -26.04
C ASP A 1021 2.04 6.16 -26.70
N ALA A 1022 2.63 6.93 -27.62
CA ALA A 1022 3.87 6.55 -28.30
C ALA A 1022 5.11 6.59 -27.40
N SER A 1023 5.19 7.56 -26.48
CA SER A 1023 6.32 7.68 -25.55
C SER A 1023 6.31 6.56 -24.53
N ARG A 1024 5.13 6.19 -24.01
CA ARG A 1024 4.94 5.01 -23.17
C ARG A 1024 5.37 3.75 -23.90
N LEU A 1025 4.92 3.57 -25.13
CA LEU A 1025 5.35 2.43 -25.95
C LEU A 1025 6.87 2.39 -26.16
N TYR A 1026 7.52 3.54 -26.36
CA TYR A 1026 8.96 3.59 -26.54
C TYR A 1026 9.73 3.21 -25.26
N LEU A 1027 9.24 3.68 -24.11
CA LEU A 1027 9.88 3.52 -22.79
C LEU A 1027 9.51 2.20 -22.11
N GLU A 1028 8.36 1.63 -22.42
CA GLU A 1028 7.73 0.52 -21.70
C GLU A 1028 7.25 -0.55 -22.70
N LEU A 1029 7.37 -1.82 -22.33
CA LEU A 1029 6.89 -2.92 -23.17
C LEU A 1029 5.36 -3.07 -23.09
N PRO A 1030 4.69 -3.49 -24.18
CA PRO A 1030 3.32 -3.97 -24.15
C PRO A 1030 3.22 -5.24 -23.28
N ASN A 1031 2.54 -5.15 -22.14
CA ASN A 1031 2.10 -6.16 -21.15
C ASN A 1031 2.83 -7.54 -20.99
N ASP A 1032 4.12 -7.65 -21.30
CA ASP A 1032 5.07 -8.73 -20.92
C ASP A 1032 6.30 -8.12 -20.17
N PRO A 1033 7.12 -8.88 -19.41
CA PRO A 1033 8.43 -8.43 -18.92
C PRO A 1033 9.53 -8.57 -20.01
N PRO A 1034 10.59 -7.74 -20.03
CA PRO A 1034 11.44 -7.45 -18.88
C PRO A 1034 11.41 -5.98 -18.44
N SER A 1035 12.13 -5.69 -17.36
CA SER A 1035 12.54 -4.37 -16.85
C SER A 1035 13.40 -3.56 -17.84
N THR A 1036 13.29 -3.85 -19.13
CA THR A 1036 14.08 -3.26 -20.20
C THR A 1036 13.14 -2.48 -21.13
N PRO A 1037 13.40 -1.18 -21.39
CA PRO A 1037 12.60 -0.38 -22.30
C PRO A 1037 12.46 -1.06 -23.67
N LEU A 1038 11.34 -0.91 -24.39
CA LEU A 1038 11.18 -1.47 -25.74
C LEU A 1038 12.33 -1.09 -26.67
N SER A 1039 12.85 0.13 -26.49
CA SER A 1039 14.05 0.64 -27.14
C SER A 1039 15.30 -0.25 -26.97
N SER A 1040 15.48 -0.92 -25.83
CA SER A 1040 16.63 -1.82 -25.59
C SER A 1040 16.63 -3.08 -26.47
N LEU A 1041 15.45 -3.55 -26.92
CA LEU A 1041 15.31 -4.71 -27.80
C LEU A 1041 15.79 -4.44 -29.24
N TYR A 1042 15.98 -3.16 -29.58
CA TYR A 1042 16.37 -2.71 -30.92
C TYR A 1042 17.76 -2.05 -30.91
N SER A 1043 18.73 -2.64 -30.19
CA SER A 1043 20.11 -2.13 -30.09
C SER A 1043 21.02 -2.62 -31.24
N ASN A 1044 21.35 -1.65 -32.11
CA ASN A 1044 22.65 -1.33 -32.71
C ASN A 1044 23.64 -2.35 -33.32
N SER A 1045 23.24 -3.43 -34.03
CA SER A 1045 24.27 -4.09 -34.89
C SER A 1045 23.93 -4.69 -36.26
N GLU A 1046 22.68 -5.03 -36.66
CA GLU A 1046 22.52 -5.81 -37.92
C GLU A 1046 21.29 -5.48 -38.81
N LEU A 1047 20.63 -4.33 -38.68
CA LEU A 1047 19.43 -4.03 -39.46
C LEU A 1047 19.61 -2.85 -40.44
N HIS A 1048 19.28 -3.09 -41.71
CA HIS A 1048 19.32 -2.10 -42.80
C HIS A 1048 18.03 -1.24 -42.93
N GLU A 1049 16.94 -1.61 -42.25
CA GLU A 1049 15.67 -0.87 -42.24
C GLU A 1049 15.27 -0.44 -40.81
N PRO A 1050 14.64 0.74 -40.62
CA PRO A 1050 14.25 1.23 -39.30
C PRO A 1050 13.20 0.32 -38.65
N PRO A 1051 13.44 -0.23 -37.43
CA PRO A 1051 12.39 -0.95 -36.70
C PRO A 1051 11.28 0.03 -36.33
N THR A 1052 10.14 -0.11 -37.03
CA THR A 1052 9.00 0.82 -36.94
C THR A 1052 7.79 0.13 -36.31
N ILE A 1053 7.18 0.76 -35.30
CA ILE A 1053 5.97 0.25 -34.63
C ILE A 1053 4.87 1.31 -34.68
N SER A 1054 3.67 0.90 -35.11
CA SER A 1054 2.51 1.78 -35.30
C SER A 1054 1.57 1.72 -34.09
N VAL A 1055 1.26 2.86 -33.44
CA VAL A 1055 0.44 2.94 -32.21
C VAL A 1055 -0.93 2.24 -32.29
N PRO A 1056 -1.72 2.33 -33.38
CA PRO A 1056 -2.98 1.59 -33.52
C PRO A 1056 -2.86 0.06 -33.46
N ASP A 1057 -1.68 -0.48 -33.73
CA ASP A 1057 -1.45 -1.92 -33.94
C ASP A 1057 -0.85 -2.61 -32.69
N VAL A 1058 -0.91 -1.95 -31.53
CA VAL A 1058 -0.14 -2.30 -30.33
C VAL A 1058 -1.05 -2.85 -29.21
N PRO A 1059 -0.62 -3.89 -28.47
CA PRO A 1059 -1.29 -4.32 -27.24
C PRO A 1059 -1.27 -3.22 -26.15
N HIS A 1060 -2.11 -3.33 -25.13
CA HIS A 1060 -2.08 -2.42 -23.98
C HIS A 1060 -0.67 -2.36 -23.37
N THR A 1061 -0.09 -1.17 -23.26
CA THR A 1061 1.17 -0.94 -22.54
C THR A 1061 0.92 -0.88 -21.03
N ARG A 1062 1.97 -1.15 -20.24
CA ARG A 1062 1.90 -0.96 -18.77
C ARG A 1062 1.39 0.45 -18.46
N LYS A 1063 0.55 0.59 -17.42
CA LYS A 1063 0.14 1.93 -16.94
C LYS A 1063 1.35 2.56 -16.25
N GLY A 1064 1.81 3.70 -16.78
CA GLY A 1064 2.87 4.48 -16.14
C GLY A 1064 2.47 4.83 -14.71
N THR A 1065 3.40 4.69 -13.78
CA THR A 1065 3.14 4.84 -12.33
C THR A 1065 3.22 6.29 -11.86
N SER A 1066 3.96 7.15 -12.59
CA SER A 1066 4.26 8.52 -12.16
C SER A 1066 3.99 9.61 -13.20
N SER A 1067 4.01 9.28 -14.50
CA SER A 1067 3.84 10.24 -15.60
C SER A 1067 2.99 9.67 -16.73
N PRO A 1068 2.08 10.46 -17.35
CA PRO A 1068 1.32 10.02 -18.50
C PRO A 1068 2.20 9.75 -19.74
N TYR A 1069 3.46 10.22 -19.76
CA TYR A 1069 4.38 10.02 -20.87
C TYR A 1069 5.29 8.78 -20.72
N GLY A 1070 5.03 7.94 -19.72
CA GLY A 1070 5.87 6.83 -19.32
C GLY A 1070 6.85 7.23 -18.23
N ASP A 1071 7.42 6.24 -17.54
CA ASP A 1071 8.34 6.47 -16.43
C ASP A 1071 9.82 6.51 -16.89
N GLY A 1072 10.69 7.12 -16.07
CA GLY A 1072 12.14 7.05 -16.26
C GLY A 1072 12.75 7.92 -17.37
N TRP A 1073 12.01 8.85 -17.99
CA TRP A 1073 12.58 9.84 -18.92
C TRP A 1073 13.19 11.05 -18.20
N ASP A 1074 14.19 11.68 -18.83
CA ASP A 1074 14.80 12.93 -18.38
C ASP A 1074 14.24 14.13 -19.15
N ILE A 1075 14.15 14.01 -20.48
CA ILE A 1075 13.72 15.10 -21.38
C ILE A 1075 12.75 14.58 -22.46
N LEU A 1076 11.65 15.31 -22.69
CA LEU A 1076 10.80 15.16 -23.87
C LEU A 1076 10.94 16.41 -24.73
N TRP A 1077 11.61 16.32 -25.87
CA TRP A 1077 11.89 17.44 -26.75
C TRP A 1077 10.76 17.60 -27.78
N LEU A 1078 9.75 18.38 -27.41
CA LEU A 1078 8.46 18.48 -28.13
C LEU A 1078 8.44 19.58 -29.20
N GLY A 1079 9.40 20.52 -29.17
CA GLY A 1079 9.54 21.60 -30.13
C GLY A 1079 11.00 21.86 -30.49
N HIS A 1080 11.32 21.72 -31.77
CA HIS A 1080 12.65 21.89 -32.36
C HIS A 1080 12.51 22.26 -33.85
N THR A 1081 13.59 22.71 -34.47
CA THR A 1081 13.61 23.09 -35.89
C THR A 1081 13.72 21.89 -36.85
N GLY A 1082 14.02 20.71 -36.32
CA GLY A 1082 14.11 19.44 -37.04
C GLY A 1082 15.25 18.60 -36.48
N GLY A 1083 15.15 17.29 -36.61
CA GLY A 1083 16.18 16.32 -36.25
C GLY A 1083 16.32 15.23 -37.30
N GLU A 1084 17.34 14.39 -37.12
CA GLU A 1084 17.58 13.19 -37.91
C GLU A 1084 16.88 11.98 -37.26
N LEU A 1085 16.57 10.96 -38.06
CA LEU A 1085 16.07 9.70 -37.55
C LEU A 1085 17.25 8.89 -36.97
N PRO A 1086 17.03 8.05 -35.93
CA PRO A 1086 18.09 7.25 -35.34
C PRO A 1086 18.86 6.42 -36.36
N THR A 1087 18.24 5.94 -37.43
CA THR A 1087 18.89 5.13 -38.48
C THR A 1087 19.97 5.86 -39.29
N ASP A 1088 19.98 7.21 -39.28
CA ASP A 1088 20.95 7.99 -40.05
C ASP A 1088 22.27 8.23 -39.29
N TRP A 1089 22.38 7.76 -38.03
CA TRP A 1089 23.46 8.10 -37.10
C TRP A 1089 24.87 7.79 -37.62
N ALA A 1090 25.05 6.70 -38.37
CA ALA A 1090 26.35 6.31 -38.94
C ALA A 1090 26.88 7.31 -40.00
N SER A 1091 26.03 8.20 -40.52
CA SER A 1091 26.41 9.21 -41.51
C SER A 1091 26.85 10.56 -40.90
N LEU A 1092 26.81 10.68 -39.58
CA LEU A 1092 27.15 11.89 -38.82
C LEU A 1092 28.68 12.06 -38.69
N LYS A 1093 29.29 12.80 -39.61
CA LYS A 1093 30.77 12.99 -39.62
C LYS A 1093 31.30 13.97 -38.58
N THR A 1094 30.47 14.65 -37.78
CA THR A 1094 30.93 15.85 -37.05
C THR A 1094 30.73 15.90 -35.54
N ASN A 1095 29.88 15.10 -34.87
CA ASN A 1095 29.64 15.28 -33.42
C ASN A 1095 29.37 14.02 -32.56
N THR A 1096 29.11 12.82 -33.09
CA THR A 1096 28.61 11.70 -32.25
C THR A 1096 29.31 10.38 -32.52
N ASP A 1097 30.48 10.18 -31.92
CA ASP A 1097 31.03 8.82 -31.74
C ASP A 1097 30.17 7.98 -30.76
N HIS A 1098 29.11 8.58 -30.18
CA HIS A 1098 28.16 7.96 -29.25
C HIS A 1098 26.91 7.44 -29.99
N PRO A 1099 26.73 6.11 -30.10
CA PRO A 1099 25.56 5.54 -30.76
C PRO A 1099 24.24 5.83 -30.03
N PRO A 1100 23.09 5.82 -30.74
CA PRO A 1100 21.78 5.81 -30.10
C PRO A 1100 21.59 4.62 -29.18
N ARG A 1101 20.82 4.84 -28.11
CA ARG A 1101 20.39 3.77 -27.22
C ARG A 1101 19.49 2.80 -27.96
N SER A 1102 18.75 3.30 -28.95
CA SER A 1102 17.90 2.49 -29.81
C SER A 1102 17.67 3.10 -31.18
N LEU A 1103 17.52 2.22 -32.16
CA LEU A 1103 17.05 2.59 -33.50
C LEU A 1103 15.51 2.54 -33.63
N LEU A 1104 14.81 2.17 -32.54
CA LEU A 1104 13.35 2.07 -32.50
C LEU A 1104 12.71 3.40 -32.91
N THR A 1105 11.67 3.27 -33.72
CA THR A 1105 10.88 4.39 -34.18
C THR A 1105 9.39 4.07 -34.04
N VAL A 1106 8.63 4.92 -33.34
CA VAL A 1106 7.18 4.71 -33.12
C VAL A 1106 6.37 5.66 -34.00
N THR A 1107 5.52 5.13 -34.87
CA THR A 1107 4.67 5.90 -35.78
C THR A 1107 3.26 6.07 -35.24
N ILE A 1108 2.70 7.26 -35.43
CA ILE A 1108 1.37 7.68 -35.02
C ILE A 1108 0.64 8.22 -36.25
N PRO A 1109 -0.52 7.67 -36.64
CA PRO A 1109 -1.40 8.35 -37.59
C PRO A 1109 -1.89 9.68 -37.00
N ASP A 1110 -1.54 10.78 -37.65
CA ASP A 1110 -1.79 12.12 -37.18
C ASP A 1110 -2.15 13.10 -38.30
N GLU A 1111 -3.45 13.34 -38.46
CA GLU A 1111 -4.04 14.33 -39.38
C GLU A 1111 -3.54 15.77 -39.19
N THR A 1112 -2.94 16.09 -38.03
CA THR A 1112 -2.37 17.41 -37.75
C THR A 1112 -1.07 17.65 -38.50
N ILE A 1113 -0.44 16.59 -39.02
CA ILE A 1113 0.75 16.68 -39.85
C ILE A 1113 0.34 17.09 -41.28
N PRO A 1114 1.00 18.09 -41.89
CA PRO A 1114 0.76 18.42 -43.29
C PRO A 1114 1.03 17.25 -44.26
N SER A 1115 0.39 17.24 -45.42
CA SER A 1115 0.77 16.29 -46.48
C SER A 1115 2.28 16.40 -46.84
N PRO A 1116 2.93 15.30 -47.26
CA PRO A 1116 4.38 15.26 -47.49
C PRO A 1116 4.94 16.37 -48.38
N ARG A 1117 4.16 16.86 -49.35
CA ARG A 1117 4.55 17.98 -50.23
C ARG A 1117 4.70 19.33 -49.52
N HIS A 1118 4.13 19.48 -48.32
CA HIS A 1118 4.18 20.70 -47.51
C HIS A 1118 5.20 20.61 -46.37
N ILE A 1119 5.71 19.42 -46.06
CA ILE A 1119 6.79 19.24 -45.09
C ILE A 1119 8.09 19.73 -45.74
N LYS A 1120 8.63 20.83 -45.23
CA LYS A 1120 9.84 21.47 -45.77
C LYS A 1120 10.96 21.49 -44.73
N ARG A 1121 12.19 21.45 -45.23
CA ARG A 1121 13.43 21.52 -44.45
C ARG A 1121 13.62 22.90 -43.84
N HIS A 1122 13.83 22.97 -42.54
CA HIS A 1122 14.36 24.17 -41.90
C HIS A 1122 15.82 24.40 -42.34
N PRO A 1123 16.30 25.63 -42.56
CA PRO A 1123 17.64 25.90 -43.11
C PRO A 1123 18.79 25.25 -42.33
N TRP A 1124 18.60 25.07 -41.02
CA TRP A 1124 19.57 24.47 -40.11
C TRP A 1124 19.26 23.01 -39.73
N ALA A 1125 18.13 22.45 -40.17
CA ALA A 1125 17.85 21.03 -39.99
C ALA A 1125 18.65 20.20 -40.99
N HIS A 1126 19.13 19.02 -40.62
CA HIS A 1126 19.75 18.07 -41.53
C HIS A 1126 18.68 17.05 -42.01
N LYS A 1127 18.54 16.85 -43.33
CA LYS A 1127 17.76 15.76 -43.99
C LYS A 1127 16.27 15.51 -43.61
N ILE A 1128 15.41 16.53 -43.40
CA ILE A 1128 13.95 16.26 -43.24
C ILE A 1128 13.30 15.57 -44.46
N GLU A 1129 13.93 15.63 -45.63
CA GLU A 1129 13.41 15.08 -46.90
C GLU A 1129 13.37 13.55 -46.89
N HIS A 1130 14.13 12.89 -46.01
CA HIS A 1130 14.10 11.44 -45.85
C HIS A 1130 12.82 10.99 -45.13
N TYR A 1131 12.32 11.79 -44.20
CA TYR A 1131 11.10 11.53 -43.44
C TYR A 1131 9.88 11.32 -44.34
N THR A 1132 9.68 12.21 -45.32
CA THR A 1132 8.55 12.17 -46.25
C THR A 1132 8.64 11.02 -47.27
N ALA A 1133 9.84 10.47 -47.46
CA ALA A 1133 10.06 9.29 -48.29
C ALA A 1133 9.81 7.98 -47.52
N LEU A 1134 10.02 7.97 -46.21
CA LEU A 1134 9.95 6.77 -45.37
C LEU A 1134 8.57 6.49 -44.80
N TYR A 1135 7.78 7.53 -44.50
CA TYR A 1135 6.49 7.37 -43.80
C TYR A 1135 5.30 7.82 -44.66
N PRO A 1136 4.13 7.15 -44.54
CA PRO A 1136 2.91 7.57 -45.21
C PRO A 1136 2.50 9.01 -44.87
N PRO A 1137 1.70 9.68 -45.73
CA PRO A 1137 1.11 10.98 -45.42
C PRO A 1137 0.41 10.99 -44.06
N HIS A 1138 0.46 12.11 -43.34
CA HIS A 1138 -0.18 12.27 -42.03
C HIS A 1138 0.31 11.28 -40.97
N THR A 1139 1.60 10.97 -40.97
CA THR A 1139 2.24 10.21 -39.90
C THR A 1139 3.00 11.18 -39.02
N ARG A 1140 3.07 10.95 -37.72
CA ARG A 1140 4.01 11.56 -36.76
C ARG A 1140 4.89 10.46 -36.18
N VAL A 1141 6.14 10.75 -35.87
CA VAL A 1141 7.11 9.74 -35.48
C VAL A 1141 7.77 10.12 -34.16
N VAL A 1142 7.85 9.20 -33.20
CA VAL A 1142 8.48 9.36 -31.89
C VAL A 1142 9.74 8.49 -31.82
N HIS A 1143 10.86 9.09 -31.42
CA HIS A 1143 12.18 8.45 -31.40
C HIS A 1143 13.16 9.18 -30.46
N GLU A 1144 14.37 8.63 -30.28
CA GLU A 1144 15.47 9.31 -29.59
C GLU A 1144 15.96 10.53 -30.41
N PRO A 1145 16.16 11.72 -29.79
CA PRO A 1145 16.65 12.90 -30.50
C PRO A 1145 18.06 12.71 -31.04
N ARG A 1146 18.26 13.10 -32.30
CA ARG A 1146 19.53 13.02 -33.03
C ARG A 1146 19.68 14.21 -33.96
N GLY A 1147 20.78 14.94 -33.87
CA GLY A 1147 21.03 16.14 -34.68
C GLY A 1147 19.99 17.25 -34.49
N ASN A 1148 19.14 17.18 -33.44
CA ASN A 1148 18.09 18.15 -33.19
C ASN A 1148 18.70 19.55 -32.99
N GLY A 1149 18.13 20.55 -33.65
CA GLY A 1149 18.51 21.96 -33.48
C GLY A 1149 17.31 22.82 -33.04
N GLY A 1150 17.57 23.87 -32.26
CA GLY A 1150 16.55 24.76 -31.68
C GLY A 1150 15.75 24.16 -30.52
N VAL A 1151 15.31 24.99 -29.57
CA VAL A 1151 14.61 24.60 -28.34
C VAL A 1151 13.31 25.38 -28.19
N GLN A 1152 12.35 25.16 -29.10
CA GLN A 1152 11.04 25.79 -28.99
C GLN A 1152 10.26 25.27 -27.78
N ALA A 1153 10.32 23.96 -27.51
CA ALA A 1153 9.71 23.39 -26.32
C ALA A 1153 10.37 22.07 -25.89
N TYR A 1154 10.57 21.90 -24.58
CA TYR A 1154 10.96 20.62 -24.00
C TYR A 1154 10.36 20.43 -22.61
N ALA A 1155 9.92 19.22 -22.29
CA ALA A 1155 9.57 18.83 -20.94
C ALA A 1155 10.77 18.23 -20.24
N VAL A 1156 10.85 18.40 -18.92
CA VAL A 1156 11.93 17.89 -18.09
C VAL A 1156 11.35 17.33 -16.78
N THR A 1157 11.84 16.16 -16.36
CA THR A 1157 11.56 15.64 -15.01
C THR A 1157 12.43 16.34 -13.97
N GLN A 1158 12.06 16.27 -12.70
CA GLN A 1158 12.92 16.79 -11.64
C GLN A 1158 14.30 16.12 -11.63
N ARG A 1159 14.37 14.81 -11.94
CA ARG A 1159 15.62 14.08 -12.14
C ARG A 1159 16.44 14.70 -13.28
N GLY A 1160 15.82 14.89 -14.45
CA GLY A 1160 16.45 15.56 -15.59
C GLY A 1160 16.93 16.98 -15.25
N ALA A 1161 16.14 17.75 -14.51
CA ALA A 1161 16.49 19.11 -14.12
C ALA A 1161 17.71 19.16 -13.20
N ARG A 1162 17.82 18.22 -12.24
CA ARG A 1162 19.02 18.08 -11.38
C ARG A 1162 20.26 17.73 -12.20
N ARG A 1163 20.13 16.81 -13.17
CA ARG A 1163 21.23 16.42 -14.07
C ARG A 1163 21.69 17.58 -14.95
N LEU A 1164 20.75 18.31 -15.56
CA LEU A 1164 21.05 19.51 -16.36
C LEU A 1164 21.67 20.63 -15.52
N LEU A 1165 21.22 20.85 -14.28
CA LEU A 1165 21.82 21.85 -13.38
C LEU A 1165 23.24 21.48 -12.96
N ARG A 1166 23.50 20.20 -12.68
CA ARG A 1166 24.86 19.73 -12.44
C ARG A 1166 25.74 20.01 -13.67
N GLN A 1167 25.34 19.49 -14.83
CA GLN A 1167 26.13 19.58 -16.05
C GLN A 1167 26.36 21.04 -16.48
N PHE A 1168 25.28 21.82 -16.64
CA PHE A 1168 25.34 23.14 -17.25
C PHE A 1168 25.31 24.29 -16.26
N GLY A 1169 24.97 24.04 -15.01
CA GLY A 1169 25.02 25.04 -13.94
C GLY A 1169 26.31 25.01 -13.14
N LEU A 1170 27.01 23.87 -13.05
CA LEU A 1170 28.22 23.70 -12.24
C LEU A 1170 29.47 23.37 -13.06
N GLU A 1171 29.36 22.46 -14.04
CA GLU A 1171 30.52 21.85 -14.69
C GLU A 1171 30.95 22.57 -15.98
N THR A 1172 30.09 22.64 -17.01
CA THR A 1172 30.44 23.16 -18.33
C THR A 1172 29.39 24.07 -18.95
N PHE A 1173 29.83 25.07 -19.71
CA PHE A 1173 28.97 25.85 -20.61
C PHE A 1173 29.83 26.43 -21.75
N THR A 1174 29.80 25.78 -22.92
CA THR A 1174 30.70 26.09 -24.03
C THR A 1174 29.99 26.44 -25.33
N GLU A 1175 28.67 26.21 -25.44
CA GLU A 1175 27.90 26.41 -26.68
C GLU A 1175 26.51 27.00 -26.44
N LEU A 1176 25.72 27.18 -27.51
CA LEU A 1176 24.31 27.56 -27.41
C LEU A 1176 23.51 26.54 -26.56
N TRP A 1177 22.41 26.99 -25.94
CA TRP A 1177 21.58 26.12 -25.10
C TRP A 1177 20.97 24.95 -25.88
N ASP A 1178 20.56 25.18 -27.12
CA ASP A 1178 20.02 24.14 -28.00
C ASP A 1178 21.06 23.06 -28.35
N VAL A 1179 22.29 23.48 -28.63
CA VAL A 1179 23.44 22.58 -28.82
C VAL A 1179 23.76 21.82 -27.54
N SER A 1180 23.77 22.50 -26.40
CA SER A 1180 24.03 21.89 -25.09
C SER A 1180 22.99 20.81 -24.76
N LEU A 1181 21.71 21.08 -25.03
CA LEU A 1181 20.62 20.14 -24.81
C LEU A 1181 20.70 18.92 -25.75
N ARG A 1182 21.09 19.14 -27.02
CA ARG A 1182 21.37 18.07 -27.99
C ARG A 1182 22.48 17.16 -27.49
N ASP A 1183 23.63 17.74 -27.18
CA ASP A 1183 24.81 16.99 -26.78
C ASP A 1183 24.55 16.23 -25.45
N PHE A 1184 23.72 16.79 -24.56
CA PHE A 1184 23.22 16.09 -23.38
C PHE A 1184 22.42 14.86 -23.79
N CYS A 1185 21.39 15.02 -24.61
CA CYS A 1185 20.54 13.90 -25.02
C CYS A 1185 21.24 12.84 -25.86
N GLU A 1186 22.27 13.21 -26.63
CA GLU A 1186 23.09 12.28 -27.41
C GLU A 1186 24.16 11.55 -26.57
N GLY A 1187 24.30 11.91 -25.28
CA GLY A 1187 25.20 11.26 -24.35
C GLY A 1187 26.65 11.71 -24.44
N VAL A 1188 26.94 12.87 -25.05
CA VAL A 1188 28.32 13.39 -25.22
C VAL A 1188 29.06 13.54 -23.88
N TYR A 1189 28.34 13.88 -22.82
CA TYR A 1189 28.92 14.09 -21.48
C TYR A 1189 29.06 12.80 -20.65
N THR A 1190 28.79 11.62 -21.23
CA THR A 1190 28.75 10.33 -20.52
C THR A 1190 30.02 9.47 -20.69
N GLY A 1191 31.11 10.03 -21.22
CA GLY A 1191 32.41 9.36 -21.39
C GLY A 1191 33.59 10.20 -20.91
N GLY A 1192 34.43 9.64 -20.02
CA GLY A 1192 35.58 10.30 -19.37
C GLY A 1192 35.85 9.72 -17.97
N ASP A 1193 36.40 10.52 -17.04
CA ASP A 1193 36.59 10.21 -15.59
C ASP A 1193 35.29 9.83 -14.83
N THR A 1194 34.15 9.77 -15.53
CA THR A 1194 32.79 9.47 -15.06
C THR A 1194 32.33 8.04 -15.41
N GLN A 1195 33.23 7.05 -15.37
CA GLN A 1195 32.88 5.64 -15.58
C GLN A 1195 31.86 5.17 -14.53
N GLY A 1196 30.64 4.87 -14.97
CA GLY A 1196 29.55 4.34 -14.13
C GLY A 1196 28.24 5.13 -14.18
N GLU A 1197 28.19 6.29 -14.84
CA GLU A 1197 26.94 7.07 -14.94
C GLU A 1197 26.03 6.61 -16.10
N GLU A 1198 24.75 6.37 -15.80
CA GLU A 1198 23.73 6.08 -16.82
C GLU A 1198 23.54 7.27 -17.76
N SER A 1199 23.44 7.06 -19.07
CA SER A 1199 23.12 8.15 -20.02
C SER A 1199 21.71 8.76 -19.80
N PRO A 1200 21.41 9.95 -20.33
CA PRO A 1200 20.08 10.53 -20.21
C PRO A 1200 19.06 9.86 -21.12
N VAL A 1201 17.82 9.74 -20.62
CA VAL A 1201 16.68 9.20 -21.38
C VAL A 1201 15.93 10.36 -22.02
N CYS A 1202 16.15 10.58 -23.32
CA CYS A 1202 15.48 11.64 -24.07
C CYS A 1202 14.59 11.08 -25.19
N LEU A 1203 13.42 11.70 -25.41
CA LEU A 1203 12.53 11.41 -26.54
C LEU A 1203 12.17 12.67 -27.31
N THR A 1204 11.91 12.54 -28.60
CA THR A 1204 11.44 13.63 -29.45
C THR A 1204 10.37 13.15 -30.43
N THR A 1205 9.81 14.08 -31.20
CA THR A 1205 8.83 13.77 -32.24
C THR A 1205 9.07 14.55 -33.52
N GLN A 1206 8.95 13.88 -34.67
CA GLN A 1206 9.14 14.46 -35.99
C GLN A 1206 7.87 14.28 -36.85
N PRO A 1207 7.31 15.36 -37.45
CA PRO A 1207 7.53 16.77 -37.11
C PRO A 1207 7.24 17.11 -35.63
N PRO A 1208 7.72 18.27 -35.12
CA PRO A 1208 7.49 18.70 -33.73
C PRO A 1208 6.01 19.03 -33.44
N LEU A 1209 5.64 19.05 -32.16
CA LEU A 1209 4.31 19.51 -31.69
C LEU A 1209 4.22 21.03 -31.60
N VAL A 1210 5.34 21.65 -31.23
CA VAL A 1210 5.49 23.10 -31.05
C VAL A 1210 6.56 23.58 -32.02
N ALA A 1211 6.27 24.60 -32.81
CA ALA A 1211 7.18 25.15 -33.81
C ALA A 1211 7.34 26.65 -33.63
N GLN A 1212 8.40 27.22 -34.21
CA GLN A 1212 8.59 28.66 -34.21
C GLN A 1212 7.55 29.34 -35.13
N TYR A 1213 7.00 30.46 -34.66
CA TYR A 1213 6.13 31.32 -35.44
C TYR A 1213 6.95 32.43 -36.12
N TRP A 1214 6.77 32.59 -37.42
CA TRP A 1214 7.50 33.58 -38.20
C TRP A 1214 6.61 34.78 -38.51
N SER A 1215 7.08 35.97 -38.11
CA SER A 1215 6.59 37.26 -38.59
C SER A 1215 7.77 38.14 -39.04
N ARG A 1216 7.53 39.29 -39.69
CA ARG A 1216 8.58 40.11 -40.35
C ARG A 1216 9.66 40.70 -39.43
N SER A 1217 9.73 40.36 -38.13
CA SER A 1217 10.65 40.99 -37.16
C SER A 1217 10.87 40.19 -35.85
N ASP A 1218 11.25 38.91 -35.89
CA ASP A 1218 11.07 38.02 -34.73
C ASP A 1218 12.27 37.22 -34.17
N SER A 1219 13.53 37.67 -34.30
CA SER A 1219 14.61 37.06 -33.49
C SER A 1219 15.57 38.08 -32.91
N ASP A 1220 15.76 38.02 -31.59
CA ASP A 1220 16.64 38.92 -30.82
C ASP A 1220 18.05 38.32 -30.57
N ILE A 1221 18.30 37.08 -31.02
CA ILE A 1221 19.54 36.32 -30.74
C ILE A 1221 20.44 36.18 -31.99
N GLY A 1222 20.01 36.68 -33.17
CA GLY A 1222 20.87 36.82 -34.36
C GLY A 1222 20.16 37.37 -35.60
N ASN A 1223 20.87 38.17 -36.41
CA ASN A 1223 20.39 38.81 -37.65
C ASN A 1223 20.07 37.86 -38.82
N ILE A 1224 19.95 36.54 -38.61
CA ILE A 1224 19.66 35.57 -39.69
C ILE A 1224 18.13 35.40 -39.88
N GLY A 1225 17.31 36.13 -39.11
CA GLY A 1225 15.86 36.18 -39.28
C GLY A 1225 15.44 36.82 -40.61
N GLY A 1226 14.93 36.01 -41.54
CA GLY A 1226 14.08 36.49 -42.64
C GLY A 1226 14.43 36.03 -44.05
N GLY A 1227 15.54 35.31 -44.27
CA GLY A 1227 15.92 34.88 -45.63
C GLY A 1227 15.07 33.74 -46.23
N TYR A 1228 14.42 32.94 -45.38
CA TYR A 1228 13.76 31.69 -45.79
C TYR A 1228 12.23 31.74 -45.76
N PHE A 1229 11.62 32.63 -44.96
CA PHE A 1229 10.17 32.78 -44.79
C PHE A 1229 9.68 34.11 -45.38
N ARG A 1230 8.90 34.07 -46.47
CA ARG A 1230 8.39 35.29 -47.17
C ARG A 1230 7.02 35.78 -46.66
N GLY A 1231 6.28 34.97 -45.89
CA GLY A 1231 4.95 35.27 -45.32
C GLY A 1231 4.89 35.35 -43.78
N THR A 1232 3.71 35.16 -43.17
CA THR A 1232 3.50 34.98 -41.72
C THR A 1232 2.94 33.59 -41.43
N GLY A 1233 3.47 32.86 -40.45
CA GLY A 1233 2.94 31.54 -40.07
C GLY A 1233 3.97 30.60 -39.41
N SER A 1234 3.59 29.33 -39.28
CA SER A 1234 4.39 28.29 -38.63
C SER A 1234 4.63 27.09 -39.52
N ILE A 1235 5.84 26.55 -39.50
CA ILE A 1235 6.18 25.31 -40.23
C ILE A 1235 5.52 24.10 -39.54
N ASN A 1236 5.04 23.14 -40.33
CA ASN A 1236 4.46 21.88 -39.85
C ASN A 1236 3.23 21.98 -38.93
N ILE A 1237 2.72 23.18 -38.64
CA ILE A 1237 1.49 23.42 -37.86
C ILE A 1237 0.35 23.77 -38.81
N ARG A 1238 -0.66 22.90 -38.94
CA ARG A 1238 -1.82 23.13 -39.82
C ARG A 1238 -2.71 24.26 -39.33
N TYR A 1239 -3.28 24.13 -38.14
CA TYR A 1239 -4.15 25.16 -37.57
C TYR A 1239 -3.41 25.92 -36.46
N SER A 1240 -2.54 26.84 -36.88
CA SER A 1240 -1.80 27.73 -35.98
C SER A 1240 -2.75 28.49 -35.07
N VAL A 1241 -2.46 28.50 -33.77
CA VAL A 1241 -3.19 29.32 -32.80
C VAL A 1241 -2.94 30.80 -33.09
N ARG A 1242 -1.68 31.20 -33.31
CA ARG A 1242 -1.35 32.62 -33.60
C ARG A 1242 -2.01 33.15 -34.87
N LEU A 1243 -2.11 32.35 -35.92
CA LEU A 1243 -2.79 32.75 -37.16
C LEU A 1243 -4.32 32.84 -36.96
N ASN A 1244 -4.87 31.99 -36.09
CA ASN A 1244 -6.31 31.82 -35.93
C ASN A 1244 -6.91 32.49 -34.69
N TRP A 1245 -6.11 33.09 -33.82
CA TRP A 1245 -6.54 33.72 -32.56
C TRP A 1245 -7.75 34.66 -32.68
N ARG A 1246 -7.85 35.49 -33.73
CA ARG A 1246 -9.03 36.34 -33.98
C ARG A 1246 -10.32 35.53 -34.18
N ARG A 1247 -10.23 34.36 -34.82
CA ARG A 1247 -11.35 33.45 -35.04
C ARG A 1247 -11.65 32.62 -33.80
N LEU A 1248 -10.63 32.31 -33.00
CA LEU A 1248 -10.76 31.55 -31.76
C LEU A 1248 -11.38 32.41 -30.63
N LEU A 1249 -11.00 33.69 -30.54
CA LEU A 1249 -11.54 34.66 -29.59
C LEU A 1249 -13.05 34.88 -29.70
N GLY A 1250 -13.64 34.61 -30.87
CA GLY A 1250 -15.09 34.71 -31.10
C GLY A 1250 -15.87 33.44 -30.77
N ARG A 1251 -15.22 32.40 -30.22
CA ARG A 1251 -15.85 31.09 -29.92
C ARG A 1251 -16.06 30.94 -28.42
N GLY A 1252 -17.09 30.17 -28.04
CA GLY A 1252 -17.33 29.82 -26.64
C GLY A 1252 -16.35 28.78 -26.10
N ASP A 1253 -16.19 28.74 -24.77
CA ASP A 1253 -15.18 27.95 -24.04
C ASP A 1253 -15.27 26.42 -24.22
N GLY A 1254 -16.32 25.91 -24.90
CA GLY A 1254 -16.50 24.48 -25.21
C GLY A 1254 -16.05 24.02 -26.60
N MET A 1255 -15.43 24.89 -27.42
CA MET A 1255 -15.00 24.56 -28.79
C MET A 1255 -13.50 24.31 -28.95
N GLU A 1256 -12.84 23.87 -27.89
CA GLU A 1256 -11.40 23.56 -27.91
C GLU A 1256 -11.08 22.47 -28.94
N GLY A 1257 -10.06 22.69 -29.77
CA GLY A 1257 -9.66 21.76 -30.83
C GLY A 1257 -10.58 21.73 -32.07
N ASP A 1258 -11.68 22.47 -32.10
CA ASP A 1258 -12.55 22.57 -33.28
C ASP A 1258 -11.87 23.37 -34.40
N VAL A 1259 -11.70 22.76 -35.57
CA VAL A 1259 -11.03 23.38 -36.71
C VAL A 1259 -11.98 24.07 -37.71
N ARG A 1260 -13.31 23.95 -37.55
CA ARG A 1260 -14.30 24.45 -38.52
C ARG A 1260 -14.24 25.95 -38.70
N GLY A 1261 -13.93 26.43 -39.90
CA GLY A 1261 -13.82 27.86 -40.18
C GLY A 1261 -12.49 28.49 -39.73
N LEU A 1262 -11.55 27.71 -39.22
CA LEU A 1262 -10.15 28.12 -39.05
C LEU A 1262 -9.41 28.03 -40.37
N VAL A 1263 -8.36 28.84 -40.51
CA VAL A 1263 -7.45 28.76 -41.64
C VAL A 1263 -6.48 27.62 -41.40
N ASP A 1264 -6.54 26.63 -42.29
CA ASP A 1264 -5.53 25.60 -42.45
C ASP A 1264 -4.36 26.19 -43.26
N GLN A 1265 -3.20 26.31 -42.63
CA GLN A 1265 -1.98 26.76 -43.30
C GLN A 1265 -1.49 25.72 -44.32
N TRP A 1266 -1.79 24.44 -44.15
CA TRP A 1266 -1.23 23.39 -45.00
C TRP A 1266 -2.30 22.43 -45.51
N PRO A 1267 -3.24 22.92 -46.35
CA PRO A 1267 -4.35 22.11 -46.85
C PRO A 1267 -3.88 21.05 -47.85
N ASP A 1268 -4.37 19.82 -47.69
CA ASP A 1268 -3.96 18.65 -48.48
C ASP A 1268 -4.28 18.74 -49.97
N ASN A 1269 -5.13 19.66 -50.39
CA ASN A 1269 -5.47 19.92 -51.80
C ASN A 1269 -5.21 21.38 -52.26
N GLY A 1270 -4.50 22.20 -51.45
CA GLY A 1270 -4.24 23.61 -51.77
C GLY A 1270 -2.75 23.96 -51.91
N LYS A 1271 -2.49 25.14 -52.45
CA LYS A 1271 -1.18 25.81 -52.33
C LYS A 1271 -1.18 26.43 -50.94
N GLY A 1272 -0.44 25.87 -49.98
CA GLY A 1272 -0.22 26.51 -48.67
C GLY A 1272 0.37 27.93 -48.83
N PRO A 1273 0.73 28.64 -47.75
CA PRO A 1273 1.26 30.00 -47.82
C PRO A 1273 2.65 30.11 -48.48
N TRP A 1274 3.10 29.05 -49.19
CA TRP A 1274 4.46 28.82 -49.68
C TRP A 1274 4.54 28.18 -51.05
#